data_AF-A0A376B9A8-F1
#
_entry.id   AF-A0A376B9A8-F1
#
_cell.length_a   1.000
_cell.length_b   1.000
_cell.length_c   1.000
_cell.angle_alpha   90.00
_cell.angle_beta   90.00
_cell.angle_gamma   90.00
#
_symmetry.space_group_name_H-M   'P 1'
#
loop_
_entity.id
_entity.type
_entity.pdbx_description
1 polymer ?
#
loop_
_entity_poly.entity_id
_entity_poly.type
_entity_poly.pdbx_seq_one_letter_code
_entity_poly.pdbx_strand_id
1 'polypeptide(L)'
;MSIQHSSQLNTFSSSDSISSPSLSTSNIADDNLEKLNANISTNKEFSQAQGPTDNIKNIEKNSNDENLKDTTSITEIKLDDGKTNLYPNLCKTNFPFKTSDRLLDDIYCSLYFINNQDTGILQKPPIAYSRERTDLQLKEYEPNLLHLMDQVTLKTKYEYPSKSCPNDALITVFMAVLYEDEDLLDLNTPDDIVDLEIYHVKITIKSKKQMELRYNVGVDTFHLVSYDELHPFDKQDIHMENKEKTADSAIYISPLTNKIIMIEILRPEFNEDVLSTFQLDKIENRIKNYYHHGEGEKYTKTEDTTDPDGASKSFDLLPVPTQVQCLSTFFKIIKGPLVETTVTNVSNVTNDGTIINERKCIPCNNKSVITKIDPELLTKYLNFTIERENEDEYFLPPLLINYMDDLDTRFLRDSFTRKCLEIIVIGNLSQKQFYSASSNTHYFKIFQLSSSQVVWYHLLHQHISNTYSFIEQLKSQLQYNTDYHFIDLSCYYYYDIKSIIKNYQTCCNLDPDNMEIYYDALTYVANCKHNQQLFVYCSSLDLVGKEALDGALITFGIDPQEIVKPQEITDDAILRIYENIKQSIFYKGNNEHQVSLMDLKNALHILAKFKKSSFLKFIVNHEPYNNIIDAYYALDLEPNMKDVDIIQTAYLIKVSDAPGLQLDCDRAIYSLAFYLRSLPLFNFLIAQCPDFNLFYNTDEISYDDALERIGVNSEDPDNAILDHFYRKWNGDENLVLPANFIKLRRDLLKIAIQRKSKLLEHFIETGNIDESLLPAGNWPAGLNNIGNTCYLNSLLQYYFSISPLRNYTVNYQKTTEDLLSNVTISKRRIGGREVSRQEMERSVQFTYQLRNLFDDMIHTPYKCCTPKKELAYLAFAPSNVSVEFEDEEDCTTLVAKISPDQLENALEMGRQQDVTECIGNVLFQLETASEPLKLEQDDEQYDLIKQLFYGKSKQTLVPVSTELGSEENTNNMDNKPVSEKFERFLSLLVDVSDKPRDIYDALDSYFQDDELLTMDEYGQVKRVVVITELPDILQIQIQRVYYDRERFMPYKNITAVPFKDKIYMDRYMEHKQDGEGDKDTFNNLKLQYGQLKQKLKRLQETKLKLCDTNEVGLTVKDALLETSKFLKSDLLVEELEMNEDNLEHTITTLNEMAKTMDLQSKNIVNEIEALEMTLDTFFDDSNINGMDNFRKHGYSLFAVFIHRGEASYGHYWVYIKEKKSSDTRAIWRKYNDENVTEVDESEVFNFTQGNTATPYFLVYVKEDLELEIEPLKRIINLQE
;
A
#
# COMPACT_ATOMS: atom_id res chain seq x y z
N MET A 1 49.88 19.75 18.33
CA MET A 1 50.09 20.69 19.45
C MET A 1 48.88 20.52 20.35
N SER A 2 48.90 19.66 21.35
CA SER A 2 49.45 19.95 22.70
C SER A 2 48.83 21.24 23.26
N ILE A 3 48.15 21.31 24.40
CA ILE A 3 47.84 20.36 25.47
C ILE A 3 47.10 21.20 26.55
N GLN A 4 46.16 20.58 27.29
CA GLN A 4 45.85 20.86 28.71
C GLN A 4 45.18 22.22 29.10
N HIS A 5 44.37 22.33 30.16
CA HIS A 5 44.09 21.46 31.31
C HIS A 5 42.78 21.95 31.99
N SER A 6 41.93 21.02 32.47
CA SER A 6 41.66 20.76 33.91
C SER A 6 40.59 21.67 34.54
N SER A 7 39.40 21.15 34.87
CA SER A 7 39.07 20.35 36.07
C SER A 7 38.51 21.23 37.19
N GLN A 8 37.56 20.87 38.06
CA GLN A 8 36.65 19.75 38.30
C GLN A 8 36.11 20.01 39.74
N LEU A 9 35.12 19.22 40.19
CA LEU A 9 34.78 18.92 41.61
C LEU A 9 33.78 19.91 42.27
N ASN A 10 32.74 19.51 43.02
CA ASN A 10 32.50 18.23 43.68
C ASN A 10 31.08 18.09 44.31
N THR A 11 30.47 16.90 44.15
CA THR A 11 29.88 15.99 45.18
C THR A 11 28.61 16.32 45.98
N PHE A 12 27.82 15.40 46.59
CA PHE A 12 27.80 13.94 46.94
C PHE A 12 26.30 13.52 47.03
N SER A 13 25.77 12.43 46.45
CA SER A 13 25.73 10.99 46.82
C SER A 13 24.90 10.55 48.05
N SER A 14 24.03 9.54 47.86
CA SER A 14 23.83 8.32 48.68
C SER A 14 22.65 7.53 48.08
N SER A 15 22.57 6.20 47.92
CA SER A 15 23.42 5.04 48.18
C SER A 15 22.56 3.82 47.77
N ASP A 16 22.99 2.96 46.85
CA ASP A 16 23.52 1.59 47.12
C ASP A 16 22.42 0.49 47.19
N SER A 17 22.55 -0.74 46.64
CA SER A 17 23.64 -1.46 45.96
C SER A 17 23.16 -2.91 45.65
N ILE A 18 23.60 -3.62 44.61
CA ILE A 18 24.58 -4.78 44.57
C ILE A 18 23.97 -5.82 43.59
N SER A 19 24.63 -6.54 42.68
CA SER A 19 25.96 -6.54 42.06
C SER A 19 25.98 -7.65 40.99
N SER A 20 26.61 -7.37 39.85
CA SER A 20 27.35 -8.35 39.04
C SER A 20 28.85 -8.20 39.33
N PRO A 21 29.72 -9.10 38.85
CA PRO A 21 30.97 -8.60 38.29
C PRO A 21 31.41 -9.27 36.98
N SER A 22 31.87 -8.38 36.10
CA SER A 22 32.54 -8.52 34.81
C SER A 22 34.07 -8.60 34.93
N LEU A 23 34.76 -9.07 33.88
CA LEU A 23 36.07 -8.56 33.39
C LEU A 23 36.25 -9.12 31.94
N SER A 24 36.17 -8.35 30.84
CA SER A 24 37.11 -7.34 30.26
C SER A 24 38.42 -8.00 29.74
N THR A 25 39.02 -7.74 28.57
CA THR A 25 39.00 -6.65 27.57
C THR A 25 39.68 -7.17 26.27
N SER A 26 39.38 -6.58 25.10
CA SER A 26 40.36 -5.90 24.21
C SER A 26 39.92 -5.83 22.73
N ASN A 27 39.94 -4.58 22.22
CA ASN A 27 40.15 -4.03 20.87
C ASN A 27 39.96 -4.93 19.62
N ILE A 28 39.12 -4.45 18.67
CA ILE A 28 39.52 -3.95 17.33
C ILE A 28 38.25 -3.45 16.62
N ALA A 29 38.32 -2.25 16.05
CA ALA A 29 37.34 -1.66 15.15
C ALA A 29 37.74 -1.95 13.68
N ASP A 30 36.74 -1.79 12.81
CA ASP A 30 36.73 -1.79 11.34
C ASP A 30 36.38 -3.11 10.61
N ASP A 31 35.46 -2.92 9.66
CA ASP A 31 35.18 -3.70 8.46
C ASP A 31 34.35 -4.99 8.58
N ASN A 32 33.02 -4.82 8.57
CA ASN A 32 32.08 -5.86 8.14
C ASN A 32 31.05 -5.28 7.15
N LEU A 33 31.50 -4.99 5.92
CA LEU A 33 30.62 -4.90 4.77
C LEU A 33 31.36 -5.18 3.46
N GLU A 34 32.13 -6.28 3.42
CA GLU A 34 32.62 -6.86 2.17
C GLU A 34 32.86 -8.36 2.41
N LYS A 35 31.84 -9.19 2.11
CA LYS A 35 31.95 -10.63 1.76
C LYS A 35 30.56 -11.24 1.59
N LEU A 36 29.87 -10.83 0.52
CA LEU A 36 28.85 -11.70 -0.08
C LEU A 36 28.65 -11.36 -1.55
N ASN A 37 29.73 -11.40 -2.34
CA ASN A 37 29.67 -11.54 -3.80
C ASN A 37 31.06 -11.87 -4.36
N ALA A 38 31.48 -13.12 -4.23
CA ALA A 38 32.44 -13.76 -5.12
C ALA A 38 32.55 -15.24 -4.74
N ASN A 39 31.93 -16.11 -5.54
CA ASN A 39 32.55 -17.32 -6.08
C ASN A 39 31.49 -18.21 -6.76
N ILE A 40 31.15 -17.85 -8.00
CA ILE A 40 30.90 -18.86 -9.03
C ILE A 40 32.28 -19.34 -9.48
N SER A 41 32.69 -20.53 -9.05
CA SER A 41 33.69 -21.36 -9.73
C SER A 41 33.75 -22.74 -9.07
N THR A 42 33.10 -23.70 -9.72
CA THR A 42 33.52 -25.11 -9.88
C THR A 42 33.91 -25.95 -8.65
N ASN A 43 33.15 -27.04 -8.54
CA ASN A 43 33.57 -28.41 -8.26
C ASN A 43 33.79 -28.92 -6.83
N LYS A 44 33.19 -30.11 -6.66
CA LYS A 44 33.53 -31.27 -5.82
C LYS A 44 32.99 -31.34 -4.39
N GLU A 45 31.93 -32.17 -4.30
CA GLU A 45 31.79 -33.35 -3.42
C GLU A 45 32.62 -33.37 -2.14
N PHE A 46 31.95 -33.60 -0.99
CA PHE A 46 32.42 -34.61 -0.04
C PHE A 46 31.24 -35.14 0.78
N SER A 47 30.76 -36.32 0.39
CA SER A 47 30.41 -37.33 1.37
C SER A 47 31.70 -37.77 2.05
N GLN A 48 31.77 -37.76 3.38
CA GLN A 48 32.13 -38.93 4.20
C GLN A 48 32.63 -38.54 5.59
N ALA A 49 32.03 -39.18 6.59
CA ALA A 49 32.75 -39.75 7.72
C ALA A 49 32.44 -41.27 7.69
N GLN A 50 33.33 -42.22 7.91
CA GLN A 50 34.78 -42.27 8.12
C GLN A 50 35.18 -43.75 7.92
N GLY A 51 36.40 -44.00 7.45
CA GLY A 51 37.04 -45.32 7.47
C GLY A 51 38.46 -45.22 6.88
N PRO A 52 39.54 -45.63 7.58
CA PRO A 52 40.86 -45.00 7.44
C PRO A 52 41.78 -45.65 6.39
N THR A 53 42.56 -44.77 5.74
CA THR A 53 43.99 -44.84 5.35
C THR A 53 44.58 -46.14 4.77
N ASP A 54 45.13 -46.07 3.55
CA ASP A 54 46.59 -45.88 3.39
C ASP A 54 47.04 -45.70 1.93
N ASN A 55 47.84 -44.64 1.74
CA ASN A 55 48.99 -44.43 0.84
C ASN A 55 49.04 -45.12 -0.55
N ILE A 56 49.28 -44.32 -1.60
CA ILE A 56 50.60 -44.15 -2.26
C ILE A 56 50.50 -43.16 -3.44
N LYS A 57 51.53 -42.32 -3.53
CA LYS A 57 51.79 -41.24 -4.49
C LYS A 57 52.20 -41.71 -5.89
N ASN A 58 51.84 -40.88 -6.89
CA ASN A 58 52.55 -40.50 -8.13
C ASN A 58 52.87 -41.64 -9.15
N ILE A 59 52.90 -41.47 -10.47
CA ILE A 59 53.51 -40.43 -11.32
C ILE A 59 52.81 -40.39 -12.69
N GLU A 60 52.84 -39.20 -13.27
CA GLU A 60 52.44 -38.73 -14.59
C GLU A 60 52.78 -39.57 -15.86
N LYS A 61 51.94 -39.30 -16.87
CA LYS A 61 52.25 -38.90 -18.27
C LYS A 61 52.41 -39.93 -19.41
N ASN A 62 51.73 -39.52 -20.48
CA ASN A 62 52.07 -39.56 -21.90
C ASN A 62 51.45 -40.64 -22.80
N SER A 63 50.45 -40.16 -23.57
CA SER A 63 50.37 -40.11 -25.04
C SER A 63 50.47 -41.39 -25.87
N ASN A 64 49.46 -41.51 -26.75
CA ASN A 64 49.47 -42.06 -28.11
C ASN A 64 49.92 -43.51 -28.29
N ASP A 65 49.02 -44.36 -28.81
CA ASP A 65 49.21 -44.85 -30.18
C ASP A 65 47.98 -45.57 -30.73
N GLU A 66 47.86 -45.46 -32.04
CA GLU A 66 46.86 -46.07 -32.91
C GLU A 66 47.00 -47.59 -33.07
N ASN A 67 45.92 -48.21 -33.56
CA ASN A 67 45.91 -49.31 -34.55
C ASN A 67 46.58 -50.66 -34.22
N LEU A 68 45.77 -51.72 -34.07
CA LEU A 68 45.63 -52.82 -35.06
C LEU A 68 45.04 -54.12 -34.49
N LYS A 69 44.17 -54.69 -35.34
CA LYS A 69 43.98 -56.12 -35.67
C LYS A 69 43.01 -56.98 -34.87
N ASP A 70 41.93 -57.28 -35.58
CA ASP A 70 41.23 -58.57 -35.64
C ASP A 70 42.10 -59.77 -35.25
N THR A 71 41.56 -60.58 -34.34
CA THR A 71 41.57 -62.04 -34.50
C THR A 71 40.32 -62.62 -33.86
N THR A 72 39.61 -63.41 -34.66
CA THR A 72 38.48 -64.27 -34.30
C THR A 72 38.77 -65.18 -33.12
N SER A 73 37.94 -65.10 -32.07
CA SER A 73 37.70 -66.20 -31.13
C SER A 73 36.33 -66.04 -30.48
N ILE A 74 35.42 -66.96 -30.80
CA ILE A 74 34.25 -67.42 -30.03
C ILE A 74 33.64 -66.33 -29.12
N THR A 75 32.54 -65.72 -29.56
CA THR A 75 31.73 -64.80 -28.77
C THR A 75 31.24 -65.48 -27.49
N GLU A 76 31.99 -65.33 -26.40
CA GLU A 76 31.40 -65.36 -25.07
C GLU A 76 30.30 -64.30 -25.06
N ILE A 77 29.04 -64.73 -24.92
CA ILE A 77 27.92 -63.83 -24.73
C ILE A 77 28.20 -63.10 -23.42
N LYS A 78 28.73 -61.87 -23.51
CA LYS A 78 28.87 -61.00 -22.33
C LYS A 78 27.48 -60.79 -21.77
N LEU A 79 27.26 -61.33 -20.58
CA LEU A 79 26.05 -61.08 -19.80
C LEU A 79 26.20 -59.73 -19.08
N ASP A 80 25.08 -59.03 -18.93
CA ASP A 80 25.00 -57.82 -18.11
C ASP A 80 25.20 -58.19 -16.63
N ASP A 81 25.98 -57.40 -15.91
CA ASP A 81 26.32 -57.64 -14.50
C ASP A 81 25.20 -57.24 -13.53
N GLY A 82 24.14 -56.58 -14.05
CA GLY A 82 22.98 -56.12 -13.30
C GLY A 82 23.25 -54.93 -12.37
N LYS A 83 24.49 -54.41 -12.32
CA LYS A 83 24.94 -53.32 -11.43
C LYS A 83 25.36 -52.06 -12.17
N THR A 84 25.71 -52.20 -13.45
CA THR A 84 26.21 -51.11 -14.28
C THR A 84 25.05 -50.30 -14.85
N ASN A 85 25.14 -48.97 -14.75
CA ASN A 85 24.21 -48.09 -15.42
C ASN A 85 24.53 -48.03 -16.92
N LEU A 86 23.65 -48.60 -17.74
CA LEU A 86 23.80 -48.68 -19.19
C LEU A 86 23.51 -47.36 -19.92
N TYR A 87 22.85 -46.40 -19.25
CA TYR A 87 22.34 -45.16 -19.85
C TYR A 87 22.65 -43.92 -18.99
N PRO A 88 23.94 -43.60 -18.74
CA PRO A 88 24.33 -42.53 -17.81
C PRO A 88 23.99 -41.10 -18.28
N ASN A 89 23.70 -40.90 -19.58
CA ASN A 89 23.52 -39.57 -20.17
C ASN A 89 22.06 -39.17 -20.43
N LEU A 90 21.07 -40.03 -20.16
CA LEU A 90 19.67 -39.79 -20.53
C LEU A 90 19.13 -38.44 -20.03
N CYS A 91 19.46 -38.06 -18.79
CA CYS A 91 19.01 -36.79 -18.20
C CYS A 91 19.52 -35.52 -18.93
N LYS A 92 20.43 -35.66 -19.90
CA LYS A 92 21.02 -34.55 -20.64
C LYS A 92 20.66 -34.54 -22.12
N THR A 93 20.23 -35.67 -22.68
CA THR A 93 20.12 -35.84 -24.14
C THR A 93 18.73 -36.24 -24.62
N ASN A 94 17.91 -36.86 -23.76
CA ASN A 94 16.68 -37.51 -24.20
C ASN A 94 15.45 -36.78 -23.64
N PHE A 95 14.67 -36.18 -24.54
CA PHE A 95 13.42 -35.46 -24.28
C PHE A 95 12.30 -36.02 -25.18
N PRO A 96 11.05 -36.14 -24.70
CA PRO A 96 10.56 -35.78 -23.36
C PRO A 96 10.96 -36.76 -22.25
N PHE A 97 10.87 -36.29 -21.01
CA PHE A 97 10.80 -37.15 -19.84
C PHE A 97 9.42 -37.06 -19.21
N LYS A 98 8.99 -38.13 -18.55
CA LYS A 98 7.69 -38.24 -17.89
C LYS A 98 7.84 -39.01 -16.58
N THR A 99 7.01 -38.72 -15.59
CA THR A 99 6.93 -39.51 -14.36
C THR A 99 6.00 -40.70 -14.53
N SER A 100 6.04 -41.66 -13.60
CA SER A 100 5.15 -42.82 -13.64
C SER A 100 3.67 -42.43 -13.67
N ASP A 101 3.27 -41.42 -12.90
CA ASP A 101 1.89 -40.90 -12.93
C ASP A 101 1.53 -40.30 -14.29
N ARG A 102 2.41 -39.49 -14.88
CA ARG A 102 2.15 -38.87 -16.18
C ARG A 102 2.08 -39.88 -17.31
N LEU A 103 2.91 -40.92 -17.28
CA LEU A 103 2.81 -42.03 -18.23
C LEU A 103 1.47 -42.76 -18.15
N LEU A 104 0.92 -42.93 -16.94
CA LEU A 104 -0.41 -43.53 -16.77
C LEU A 104 -1.51 -42.60 -17.30
N ASP A 105 -1.45 -41.30 -17.00
CA ASP A 105 -2.39 -40.32 -17.54
C ASP A 105 -2.35 -40.28 -19.07
N ASP A 106 -1.16 -40.32 -19.68
CA ASP A 106 -1.01 -40.37 -21.13
C ASP A 106 -1.66 -41.63 -21.72
N ILE A 107 -1.52 -42.80 -21.08
CA ILE A 107 -2.22 -44.02 -21.52
C ILE A 107 -3.72 -43.79 -21.54
N TYR A 108 -4.27 -43.19 -20.48
CA TYR A 108 -5.70 -42.91 -20.39
C TYR A 108 -6.17 -42.01 -21.54
N CYS A 109 -5.52 -40.85 -21.72
CA CYS A 109 -6.00 -39.86 -22.69
C CYS A 109 -5.55 -40.11 -24.13
N SER A 110 -4.64 -41.06 -24.39
CA SER A 110 -4.17 -41.38 -25.74
C SER A 110 -5.29 -41.71 -26.72
N LEU A 111 -6.37 -42.36 -26.27
CA LEU A 111 -7.50 -42.74 -27.12
C LEU A 111 -8.13 -41.54 -27.83
N TYR A 112 -8.36 -40.44 -27.12
CA TYR A 112 -8.92 -39.21 -27.68
C TYR A 112 -8.08 -38.66 -28.83
N PHE A 113 -6.75 -38.64 -28.68
CA PHE A 113 -5.84 -38.09 -29.69
C PHE A 113 -5.69 -39.03 -30.89
N ILE A 114 -5.69 -40.34 -30.66
CA ILE A 114 -5.67 -41.34 -31.72
C ILE A 114 -6.93 -41.20 -32.59
N ASN A 115 -8.11 -41.05 -31.99
CA ASN A 115 -9.38 -40.97 -32.71
C ASN A 115 -9.56 -39.64 -33.47
N ASN A 116 -9.03 -38.51 -32.97
CA ASN A 116 -9.24 -37.19 -33.59
C ASN A 116 -8.09 -36.72 -34.49
N GLN A 117 -6.85 -37.08 -34.19
CA GLN A 117 -5.65 -36.55 -34.85
C GLN A 117 -4.82 -37.63 -35.56
N ASP A 118 -5.29 -38.90 -35.58
CA ASP A 118 -4.57 -40.07 -36.11
C ASP A 118 -3.14 -40.27 -35.55
N THR A 119 -2.80 -39.59 -34.45
CA THR A 119 -1.47 -39.64 -33.82
C THR A 119 -1.59 -39.64 -32.31
N GLY A 120 -0.94 -40.62 -31.67
CA GLY A 120 -0.91 -40.70 -30.21
C GLY A 120 0.04 -39.69 -29.55
N ILE A 121 0.01 -39.67 -28.21
CA ILE A 121 0.72 -38.70 -27.36
C ILE A 121 1.87 -39.32 -26.56
N LEU A 122 2.03 -40.66 -26.56
CA LEU A 122 3.01 -41.32 -25.70
C LEU A 122 4.43 -40.82 -25.95
N GLN A 123 4.77 -40.50 -27.20
CA GLN A 123 6.09 -39.94 -27.58
C GLN A 123 6.14 -38.40 -27.57
N LYS A 124 4.99 -37.71 -27.55
CA LYS A 124 4.94 -36.24 -27.59
C LYS A 124 5.36 -35.65 -26.25
N PRO A 125 6.02 -34.48 -26.25
CA PRO A 125 6.32 -33.77 -25.00
C PRO A 125 5.03 -33.25 -24.36
N PRO A 126 4.94 -33.21 -23.02
CA PRO A 126 3.73 -32.76 -22.30
C PRO A 126 3.16 -31.44 -22.81
N ILE A 127 4.03 -30.46 -23.06
CA ILE A 127 3.66 -29.12 -23.57
C ILE A 127 2.93 -29.12 -24.92
N ALA A 128 3.07 -30.17 -25.73
CA ALA A 128 2.43 -30.26 -27.03
C ALA A 128 0.94 -30.63 -26.96
N TYR A 129 0.48 -31.21 -25.86
CA TYR A 129 -0.91 -31.68 -25.70
C TYR A 129 -1.58 -31.29 -24.37
N SER A 130 -0.83 -30.73 -23.42
CA SER A 130 -1.31 -30.41 -22.08
C SER A 130 -2.56 -29.52 -22.06
N ARG A 131 -2.60 -28.49 -22.90
CA ARG A 131 -3.75 -27.58 -23.03
C ARG A 131 -5.01 -28.28 -23.56
N GLU A 132 -4.89 -29.04 -24.66
CA GLU A 132 -6.00 -29.85 -25.18
C GLU A 132 -6.47 -30.86 -24.14
N ARG A 133 -5.54 -31.49 -23.40
CA ARG A 133 -5.88 -32.45 -22.33
C ARG A 133 -6.65 -31.82 -21.17
N THR A 134 -6.36 -30.57 -20.80
CA THR A 134 -7.14 -29.83 -19.79
C THR A 134 -8.56 -29.53 -20.30
N ASP A 135 -8.72 -29.14 -21.57
CA ASP A 135 -10.03 -28.90 -22.18
C ASP A 135 -10.92 -30.16 -22.21
N LEU A 136 -10.33 -31.35 -22.31
CA LEU A 136 -11.09 -32.62 -22.26
C LEU A 136 -11.75 -32.87 -20.91
N GLN A 137 -11.11 -32.49 -19.82
CA GLN A 137 -11.69 -32.63 -18.49
C GLN A 137 -12.95 -31.77 -18.35
N LEU A 138 -12.95 -30.57 -18.94
CA LEU A 138 -14.13 -29.70 -18.97
C LEU A 138 -15.29 -30.28 -19.78
N LYS A 139 -15.01 -31.23 -20.67
CA LYS A 139 -15.99 -31.95 -21.50
C LYS A 139 -16.39 -33.31 -20.91
N GLU A 140 -16.01 -33.60 -19.66
CA GLU A 140 -16.32 -34.87 -18.95
C GLU A 140 -15.83 -36.14 -19.67
N TYR A 141 -14.74 -36.05 -20.46
CA TYR A 141 -14.15 -37.22 -21.11
C TYR A 141 -13.34 -38.06 -20.11
N GLU A 142 -13.89 -39.21 -19.68
CA GLU A 142 -13.21 -40.17 -18.79
C GLU A 142 -12.98 -41.53 -19.48
N PRO A 143 -11.76 -41.83 -19.95
CA PRO A 143 -11.45 -43.12 -20.56
C PRO A 143 -11.25 -44.23 -19.51
N ASN A 144 -11.71 -45.44 -19.82
CA ASN A 144 -11.66 -46.58 -18.90
C ASN A 144 -10.52 -47.55 -19.24
N LEU A 145 -9.50 -47.61 -18.38
CA LEU A 145 -8.45 -48.65 -18.42
C LEU A 145 -8.86 -49.84 -17.56
N LEU A 146 -9.41 -50.89 -18.17
CA LEU A 146 -9.85 -52.09 -17.47
C LEU A 146 -8.83 -53.22 -17.57
N HIS A 147 -8.60 -53.90 -16.45
CA HIS A 147 -7.82 -55.13 -16.41
C HIS A 147 -8.57 -56.22 -15.67
N LEU A 148 -8.23 -57.47 -15.99
CA LEU A 148 -8.82 -58.63 -15.34
C LEU A 148 -8.19 -58.85 -13.96
N MET A 149 -9.03 -58.99 -12.92
CA MET A 149 -8.58 -59.28 -11.55
C MET A 149 -7.95 -60.68 -11.43
N ASP A 150 -8.56 -61.68 -12.07
CA ASP A 150 -7.98 -63.02 -12.21
C ASP A 150 -6.97 -63.06 -13.35
N GLN A 151 -5.74 -62.65 -13.04
CA GLN A 151 -4.64 -62.61 -14.00
C GLN A 151 -4.08 -64.01 -14.32
N VAL A 152 -4.46 -65.04 -13.57
CA VAL A 152 -3.87 -66.39 -13.70
C VAL A 152 -4.49 -67.16 -14.86
N THR A 153 -5.82 -67.09 -14.99
CA THR A 153 -6.57 -67.91 -15.96
C THR A 153 -6.22 -67.60 -17.42
N LEU A 154 -6.05 -66.34 -17.77
CA LEU A 154 -5.68 -65.92 -19.14
C LEU A 154 -4.19 -65.57 -19.25
N LYS A 155 -3.46 -65.48 -18.13
CA LYS A 155 -2.11 -64.90 -18.03
C LYS A 155 -2.06 -63.49 -18.65
N THR A 156 -2.99 -62.63 -18.26
CA THR A 156 -2.98 -61.20 -18.65
C THR A 156 -1.83 -60.45 -17.99
N LYS A 157 -1.21 -61.05 -16.96
CA LYS A 157 0.10 -60.69 -16.44
C LYS A 157 0.99 -61.94 -16.42
N TYR A 158 2.22 -61.84 -16.92
CA TYR A 158 3.22 -62.90 -16.79
C TYR A 158 4.64 -62.36 -16.70
N GLU A 159 5.55 -63.15 -16.12
CA GLU A 159 6.93 -62.74 -15.83
C GLU A 159 7.91 -63.81 -16.33
N TYR A 160 9.07 -63.39 -16.83
CA TYR A 160 10.15 -64.27 -17.28
C TYR A 160 11.53 -63.59 -17.10
N PRO A 161 12.61 -64.37 -16.88
CA PRO A 161 13.95 -63.81 -16.70
C PRO A 161 14.47 -63.18 -17.99
N SER A 162 15.26 -62.12 -17.86
CA SER A 162 15.95 -61.47 -18.98
C SER A 162 16.99 -62.41 -19.61
N LYS A 163 17.11 -62.40 -20.94
CA LYS A 163 18.14 -63.15 -21.68
C LYS A 163 19.54 -62.59 -21.42
N SER A 164 19.63 -61.26 -21.28
CA SER A 164 20.91 -60.56 -21.05
C SER A 164 21.35 -60.54 -19.58
N CYS A 165 20.41 -60.65 -18.63
CA CYS A 165 20.68 -60.62 -17.18
C CYS A 165 19.76 -61.59 -16.39
N PRO A 166 19.89 -62.92 -16.54
CA PRO A 166 18.87 -63.88 -16.08
C PRO A 166 18.67 -63.94 -14.55
N ASN A 167 19.72 -63.66 -13.78
CA ASN A 167 19.69 -63.80 -12.31
C ASN A 167 19.21 -62.54 -11.59
N ASP A 168 19.34 -61.37 -12.24
CA ASP A 168 19.18 -60.07 -11.59
C ASP A 168 18.21 -59.12 -12.32
N ALA A 169 17.69 -59.49 -13.50
CA ALA A 169 16.67 -58.74 -14.21
C ALA A 169 15.45 -59.60 -14.57
N LEU A 170 14.27 -59.04 -14.32
CA LEU A 170 12.97 -59.65 -14.59
C LEU A 170 12.21 -58.84 -15.63
N ILE A 171 11.57 -59.54 -16.57
CA ILE A 171 10.66 -58.94 -17.54
C ILE A 171 9.23 -59.28 -17.16
N THR A 172 8.41 -58.26 -16.99
CA THR A 172 6.99 -58.36 -16.66
C THR A 172 6.18 -57.84 -17.83
N VAL A 173 5.24 -58.64 -18.33
CA VAL A 173 4.27 -58.25 -19.36
C VAL A 173 2.90 -58.16 -18.72
N PHE A 174 2.19 -57.07 -18.98
CA PHE A 174 0.84 -56.79 -18.48
C PHE A 174 -0.06 -56.32 -19.62
N MET A 175 -1.29 -56.84 -19.68
CA MET A 175 -2.29 -56.50 -20.68
C MET A 175 -3.58 -56.01 -20.05
N ALA A 176 -4.10 -54.92 -20.59
CA ALA A 176 -5.35 -54.28 -20.23
C ALA A 176 -6.09 -53.82 -21.50
N VAL A 177 -7.30 -53.33 -21.35
CA VAL A 177 -8.11 -52.74 -22.42
C VAL A 177 -8.41 -51.28 -22.11
N LEU A 178 -8.56 -50.47 -23.14
CA LEU A 178 -8.86 -49.04 -23.08
C LEU A 178 -10.02 -48.75 -24.05
N TYR A 179 -11.09 -48.14 -23.54
CA TYR A 179 -12.24 -47.71 -24.33
C TYR A 179 -12.93 -46.49 -23.70
N GLU A 180 -13.77 -45.79 -24.46
CA GLU A 180 -14.53 -44.62 -23.99
C GLU A 180 -15.69 -45.02 -23.06
N ASP A 181 -16.12 -44.14 -22.16
CA ASP A 181 -17.10 -44.49 -21.13
C ASP A 181 -18.46 -44.95 -21.71
N GLU A 182 -19.13 -45.85 -20.96
CA GLU A 182 -20.42 -46.45 -21.34
C GLU A 182 -21.52 -45.39 -21.57
N ASP A 183 -21.49 -44.27 -20.83
CA ASP A 183 -22.48 -43.19 -20.93
C ASP A 183 -22.27 -42.30 -22.18
N LEU A 184 -21.10 -42.36 -22.82
CA LEU A 184 -20.76 -41.62 -24.05
C LEU A 184 -20.95 -42.46 -25.32
N LEU A 185 -20.96 -43.78 -25.18
CA LEU A 185 -21.24 -44.72 -26.25
C LEU A 185 -22.76 -44.91 -26.33
N ASP A 186 -23.44 -44.30 -27.31
CA ASP A 186 -24.90 -44.34 -27.54
C ASP A 186 -25.45 -45.77 -27.86
N LEU A 187 -25.16 -46.77 -27.02
CA LEU A 187 -25.56 -48.17 -27.18
C LEU A 187 -27.05 -48.34 -26.81
N ASN A 188 -27.92 -48.14 -27.79
CA ASN A 188 -29.36 -48.23 -27.64
C ASN A 188 -29.90 -49.65 -27.91
N THR A 189 -29.19 -50.43 -28.72
CA THR A 189 -29.56 -51.78 -29.12
C THR A 189 -28.39 -52.77 -29.03
N PRO A 190 -28.66 -54.08 -28.87
CA PRO A 190 -27.61 -55.09 -28.94
C PRO A 190 -26.79 -55.08 -30.23
N ASP A 191 -27.32 -54.53 -31.33
CA ASP A 191 -26.62 -54.53 -32.62
C ASP A 191 -25.54 -53.44 -32.71
N ASP A 192 -25.55 -52.48 -31.79
CA ASP A 192 -24.60 -51.35 -31.69
C ASP A 192 -23.21 -51.79 -31.19
N ILE A 193 -23.02 -53.08 -30.86
CA ILE A 193 -21.70 -53.64 -30.50
C ILE A 193 -20.66 -53.51 -31.62
N VAL A 194 -21.11 -53.25 -32.86
CA VAL A 194 -20.24 -53.06 -34.03
C VAL A 194 -19.50 -51.73 -33.97
N ASP A 195 -20.08 -50.72 -33.31
CA ASP A 195 -19.51 -49.39 -33.16
C ASP A 195 -18.50 -49.30 -31.99
N LEU A 196 -18.29 -50.41 -31.26
CA LEU A 196 -17.38 -50.48 -30.12
C LEU A 196 -15.92 -50.65 -30.58
N GLU A 197 -15.13 -49.59 -30.42
CA GLU A 197 -13.68 -49.65 -30.58
C GLU A 197 -12.98 -49.87 -29.22
N ILE A 198 -12.58 -51.11 -28.95
CA ILE A 198 -11.84 -51.46 -27.72
C ILE A 198 -10.36 -51.63 -28.04
N TYR A 199 -9.55 -50.66 -27.62
CA TYR A 199 -8.11 -50.69 -27.77
C TYR A 199 -7.46 -51.55 -26.68
N HIS A 200 -6.27 -52.08 -26.96
CA HIS A 200 -5.52 -52.91 -26.02
C HIS A 200 -4.26 -52.19 -25.56
N VAL A 201 -3.99 -52.23 -24.26
CA VAL A 201 -2.76 -51.68 -23.67
C VAL A 201 -1.87 -52.84 -23.25
N LYS A 202 -0.68 -52.91 -23.84
CA LYS A 202 0.38 -53.86 -23.47
C LYS A 202 1.55 -53.10 -22.88
N ILE A 203 1.90 -53.45 -21.65
CA ILE A 203 3.01 -52.86 -20.90
C ILE A 203 4.06 -53.93 -20.66
N THR A 204 5.28 -53.70 -21.16
CA THR A 204 6.45 -54.57 -20.93
C THR A 204 7.47 -53.82 -20.08
N ILE A 205 7.80 -54.35 -18.91
CA ILE A 205 8.72 -53.72 -17.96
C ILE A 205 9.93 -54.62 -17.76
N LYS A 206 11.14 -54.09 -17.92
CA LYS A 206 12.38 -54.75 -17.51
C LYS A 206 12.92 -54.05 -16.26
N SER A 207 12.94 -54.78 -15.13
CA SER A 207 13.41 -54.27 -13.84
C SER A 207 14.69 -54.99 -13.41
N LYS A 208 15.70 -54.24 -12.95
CA LYS A 208 16.97 -54.79 -12.43
C LYS A 208 16.99 -54.72 -10.91
N LYS A 209 16.93 -55.87 -10.25
CA LYS A 209 16.79 -55.99 -8.79
C LYS A 209 17.89 -55.27 -8.02
N GLN A 210 19.14 -55.39 -8.47
CA GLN A 210 20.29 -54.80 -7.77
C GLN A 210 20.34 -53.27 -7.90
N MET A 211 19.87 -52.72 -9.02
CA MET A 211 19.75 -51.27 -9.23
C MET A 211 18.64 -50.66 -8.39
N GLU A 212 17.48 -51.30 -8.32
CA GLU A 212 16.35 -50.86 -7.48
C GLU A 212 16.69 -50.86 -6.00
N LEU A 213 17.44 -51.84 -5.51
CA LEU A 213 17.92 -51.88 -4.13
C LEU A 213 18.94 -50.78 -3.80
N ARG A 214 19.69 -50.31 -4.81
CA ARG A 214 20.75 -49.30 -4.63
C ARG A 214 20.20 -47.89 -4.56
N TYR A 215 19.14 -47.61 -5.31
CA TYR A 215 18.56 -46.27 -5.43
C TYR A 215 17.15 -46.26 -4.87
N ASN A 216 16.97 -45.62 -3.70
CA ASN A 216 15.65 -45.32 -3.18
C ASN A 216 15.15 -44.01 -3.83
N VAL A 217 14.47 -44.14 -4.97
CA VAL A 217 13.95 -43.01 -5.73
C VAL A 217 12.54 -42.70 -5.24
N GLY A 218 12.30 -41.45 -4.79
CA GLY A 218 10.95 -40.99 -4.42
C GLY A 218 10.02 -40.98 -5.63
N VAL A 219 10.11 -39.91 -6.44
CA VAL A 219 9.47 -39.84 -7.75
C VAL A 219 10.48 -40.20 -8.83
N ASP A 220 10.26 -41.32 -9.52
CA ASP A 220 11.12 -41.76 -10.63
C ASP A 220 10.74 -41.05 -11.94
N THR A 221 11.75 -40.74 -12.74
CA THR A 221 11.62 -40.00 -14.00
C THR A 221 12.07 -40.90 -15.13
N PHE A 222 11.28 -41.02 -16.19
CA PHE A 222 11.58 -41.86 -17.33
C PHE A 222 11.77 -41.01 -18.59
N HIS A 223 12.86 -41.24 -19.32
CA HIS A 223 13.18 -40.52 -20.55
C HIS A 223 12.81 -41.35 -21.78
N LEU A 224 12.26 -40.69 -22.80
CA LEU A 224 11.93 -41.33 -24.07
C LEU A 224 13.21 -41.77 -24.80
N VAL A 225 13.24 -43.01 -25.25
CA VAL A 225 14.36 -43.61 -25.98
C VAL A 225 13.83 -44.31 -27.21
N SER A 226 14.45 -44.09 -28.36
CA SER A 226 14.09 -44.81 -29.58
C SER A 226 14.58 -46.27 -29.50
N TYR A 227 13.91 -47.18 -30.21
CA TYR A 227 14.32 -48.59 -30.22
C TYR A 227 15.78 -48.77 -30.67
N ASP A 228 16.27 -47.93 -31.59
CA ASP A 228 17.63 -48.00 -32.11
C ASP A 228 18.70 -47.54 -31.11
N GLU A 229 18.33 -46.73 -30.13
CA GLU A 229 19.20 -46.23 -29.06
C GLU A 229 19.31 -47.21 -27.87
N LEU A 230 18.50 -48.26 -27.84
CA LEU A 230 18.60 -49.29 -26.81
C LEU A 230 19.97 -49.97 -26.82
N HIS A 231 20.51 -50.19 -25.62
CA HIS A 231 21.74 -50.95 -25.43
C HIS A 231 21.56 -52.37 -26.01
N PRO A 232 22.60 -52.98 -26.62
CA PRO A 232 22.49 -54.31 -27.21
C PRO A 232 21.96 -55.41 -26.28
N PHE A 233 22.21 -55.28 -24.96
CA PHE A 233 21.64 -56.18 -23.94
C PHE A 233 20.12 -56.05 -23.79
N ASP A 234 19.58 -54.83 -23.87
CA ASP A 234 18.16 -54.58 -23.73
C ASP A 234 17.39 -54.87 -25.02
N LYS A 235 18.01 -54.68 -26.20
CA LYS A 235 17.42 -55.03 -27.51
C LYS A 235 17.07 -56.52 -27.65
N GLN A 236 17.74 -57.40 -26.92
CA GLN A 236 17.47 -58.84 -26.93
C GLN A 236 16.24 -59.24 -26.09
N ASP A 237 15.77 -58.33 -25.24
CA ASP A 237 14.69 -58.57 -24.29
C ASP A 237 13.42 -57.80 -24.65
N ILE A 238 13.57 -56.60 -25.22
CA ILE A 238 12.46 -55.72 -25.60
C ILE A 238 12.13 -55.90 -27.09
N HIS A 239 10.90 -56.31 -27.36
CA HIS A 239 10.39 -56.54 -28.71
C HIS A 239 9.01 -55.91 -28.87
N MET A 240 8.87 -55.04 -29.88
CA MET A 240 7.61 -54.39 -30.22
C MET A 240 6.74 -55.29 -31.12
N GLU A 241 5.43 -55.13 -31.01
CA GLU A 241 4.45 -55.75 -31.89
C GLU A 241 4.54 -55.20 -33.33
N ASN A 242 3.82 -55.79 -34.28
CA ASN A 242 3.77 -55.32 -35.66
C ASN A 242 3.20 -53.88 -35.74
N LYS A 243 3.91 -53.00 -36.47
CA LYS A 243 3.54 -51.59 -36.70
C LYS A 243 2.11 -51.40 -37.21
N GLU A 244 1.57 -52.36 -37.99
CA GLU A 244 0.20 -52.28 -38.50
C GLU A 244 -0.87 -52.42 -37.40
N LYS A 245 -0.56 -53.13 -36.31
CA LYS A 245 -1.46 -53.33 -35.16
C LYS A 245 -1.29 -52.26 -34.09
N THR A 246 -0.14 -51.60 -34.04
CA THR A 246 0.19 -50.59 -33.03
C THR A 246 -0.38 -49.23 -33.43
N ALA A 247 -1.26 -48.69 -32.60
CA ALA A 247 -1.81 -47.33 -32.75
C ALA A 247 -0.86 -46.28 -32.17
N ASP A 248 -0.28 -46.54 -30.99
CA ASP A 248 0.78 -45.72 -30.39
C ASP A 248 1.72 -46.60 -29.56
N SER A 249 2.98 -46.21 -29.44
CA SER A 249 3.93 -46.92 -28.58
C SER A 249 5.06 -46.01 -28.13
N ALA A 250 5.64 -46.28 -26.96
CA ALA A 250 6.81 -45.58 -26.47
C ALA A 250 7.68 -46.45 -25.57
N ILE A 251 8.98 -46.17 -25.58
CA ILE A 251 9.97 -46.82 -24.71
C ILE A 251 10.59 -45.77 -23.81
N TYR A 252 10.52 -46.02 -22.52
CA TYR A 252 10.87 -45.10 -21.46
C TYR A 252 11.86 -45.74 -20.50
N ILE A 253 12.95 -45.04 -20.19
CA ILE A 253 14.03 -45.58 -19.34
C ILE A 253 14.29 -44.68 -18.14
N SER A 254 14.32 -45.26 -16.94
CA SER A 254 14.78 -44.55 -15.74
C SER A 254 16.31 -44.41 -15.74
N PRO A 255 16.84 -43.19 -15.60
CA PRO A 255 18.28 -42.93 -15.64
C PRO A 255 19.00 -43.43 -14.37
N LEU A 256 18.27 -43.61 -13.27
CA LEU A 256 18.82 -44.06 -11.99
C LEU A 256 18.76 -45.57 -11.85
N THR A 257 17.62 -46.18 -12.19
CA THR A 257 17.39 -47.62 -11.96
C THR A 257 17.63 -48.48 -13.20
N ASN A 258 17.82 -47.87 -14.37
CA ASN A 258 17.83 -48.54 -15.68
C ASN A 258 16.56 -49.37 -15.96
N LYS A 259 15.47 -49.07 -15.25
CA LYS A 259 14.16 -49.68 -15.48
C LYS A 259 13.64 -49.23 -16.85
N ILE A 260 13.23 -50.19 -17.66
CA ILE A 260 12.67 -49.95 -18.98
C ILE A 260 11.17 -50.21 -18.93
N ILE A 261 10.37 -49.28 -19.46
CA ILE A 261 8.94 -49.41 -19.64
C ILE A 261 8.67 -49.25 -21.14
N MET A 262 8.12 -50.28 -21.76
CA MET A 262 7.56 -50.20 -23.11
C MET A 262 6.04 -50.23 -23.00
N ILE A 263 5.40 -49.19 -23.52
CA ILE A 263 3.95 -49.03 -23.57
C ILE A 263 3.53 -49.18 -25.02
N GLU A 264 2.56 -50.04 -25.29
CA GLU A 264 1.99 -50.24 -26.62
C GLU A 264 0.46 -50.15 -26.53
N ILE A 265 -0.13 -49.23 -27.27
CA ILE A 265 -1.57 -49.13 -27.50
C ILE A 265 -1.83 -49.77 -28.86
N LEU A 266 -2.60 -50.85 -28.87
CA LEU A 266 -2.88 -51.68 -30.03
C LEU A 266 -4.36 -51.51 -30.43
N ARG A 267 -4.61 -51.56 -31.73
CA ARG A 267 -5.96 -51.48 -32.31
C ARG A 267 -6.82 -52.69 -31.89
N PRO A 268 -8.17 -52.58 -31.96
CA PRO A 268 -9.08 -53.69 -31.68
C PRO A 268 -8.70 -54.96 -32.45
N GLU A 269 -8.81 -56.14 -31.81
CA GLU A 269 -8.49 -57.42 -32.47
C GLU A 269 -9.65 -57.93 -33.35
N PHE A 270 -10.88 -57.44 -33.11
CA PHE A 270 -12.04 -57.72 -33.95
C PHE A 270 -12.41 -56.48 -34.78
N ASN A 271 -12.65 -56.70 -36.08
CA ASN A 271 -13.19 -55.68 -36.96
C ASN A 271 -14.73 -55.79 -37.03
N GLU A 272 -15.36 -54.79 -37.64
CA GLU A 272 -16.80 -54.75 -37.90
C GLU A 272 -17.33 -56.05 -38.56
N ASP A 273 -16.58 -56.65 -39.50
CA ASP A 273 -16.99 -57.92 -40.12
C ASP A 273 -17.21 -59.03 -39.09
N VAL A 274 -16.32 -59.16 -38.10
CA VAL A 274 -16.42 -60.20 -37.07
C VAL A 274 -17.54 -59.87 -36.09
N LEU A 275 -17.63 -58.63 -35.62
CA LEU A 275 -18.64 -58.21 -34.65
C LEU A 275 -20.06 -58.26 -35.23
N SER A 276 -20.24 -57.93 -36.52
CA SER A 276 -21.53 -58.00 -37.21
C SER A 276 -22.12 -59.43 -37.22
N THR A 277 -21.29 -60.47 -37.13
CA THR A 277 -21.77 -61.87 -37.04
C THR A 277 -22.56 -62.16 -35.75
N PHE A 278 -22.45 -61.28 -34.74
CA PHE A 278 -23.17 -61.37 -33.47
C PHE A 278 -24.39 -60.44 -33.40
N GLN A 279 -24.76 -59.76 -34.48
CA GLN A 279 -26.03 -59.03 -34.58
C GLN A 279 -27.22 -59.99 -34.61
N LEU A 280 -28.37 -59.54 -34.10
CA LEU A 280 -29.58 -60.36 -33.91
C LEU A 280 -30.06 -60.98 -35.23
N ASP A 281 -30.09 -60.21 -36.32
CA ASP A 281 -30.49 -60.67 -37.65
C ASP A 281 -29.59 -61.80 -38.18
N LYS A 282 -28.28 -61.69 -37.96
CA LYS A 282 -27.30 -62.71 -38.40
C LYS A 282 -27.41 -63.99 -37.57
N ILE A 283 -27.65 -63.86 -36.26
CA ILE A 283 -27.88 -64.99 -35.36
C ILE A 283 -29.16 -65.74 -35.78
N GLU A 284 -30.27 -65.03 -36.02
CA GLU A 284 -31.51 -65.64 -36.51
C GLU A 284 -31.31 -66.36 -37.84
N ASN A 285 -30.64 -65.72 -38.80
CA ASN A 285 -30.37 -66.29 -40.11
C ASN A 285 -29.50 -67.54 -40.02
N ARG A 286 -28.53 -67.60 -39.10
CA ARG A 286 -27.69 -68.79 -38.87
C ARG A 286 -28.52 -70.01 -38.46
N ILE A 287 -29.52 -69.82 -37.61
CA ILE A 287 -30.41 -70.90 -37.15
C ILE A 287 -31.37 -71.29 -38.28
N LYS A 288 -31.95 -70.32 -39.00
CA LYS A 288 -32.78 -70.57 -40.18
C LYS A 288 -32.00 -71.39 -41.23
N ASN A 289 -30.74 -71.04 -41.48
CA ASN A 289 -29.86 -71.75 -42.42
C ASN A 289 -29.50 -73.17 -41.95
N TYR A 290 -29.24 -73.38 -40.65
CA TYR A 290 -29.00 -74.72 -40.08
C TYR A 290 -30.20 -75.66 -40.33
N TYR A 291 -31.42 -75.14 -40.21
CA TYR A 291 -32.63 -75.91 -40.51
C TYR A 291 -32.84 -76.16 -42.01
N HIS A 292 -32.38 -75.27 -42.89
CA HIS A 292 -32.52 -75.40 -44.34
C HIS A 292 -31.45 -76.31 -44.99
N HIS A 293 -30.24 -76.42 -44.43
CA HIS A 293 -29.10 -77.13 -45.03
C HIS A 293 -28.96 -78.63 -44.63
N GLY A 294 -30.04 -79.29 -44.23
CA GLY A 294 -30.11 -80.76 -44.23
C GLY A 294 -29.70 -81.51 -42.96
N GLU A 295 -29.12 -80.87 -41.94
CA GLU A 295 -28.89 -81.56 -40.64
C GLU A 295 -30.11 -81.49 -39.69
N GLY A 296 -30.99 -80.49 -39.85
CA GLY A 296 -32.26 -80.39 -39.14
C GLY A 296 -33.38 -81.30 -39.67
N GLU A 297 -33.21 -81.89 -40.87
CA GLU A 297 -34.23 -82.73 -41.52
C GLU A 297 -34.52 -84.05 -40.79
N LYS A 298 -33.70 -84.46 -39.81
CA LYS A 298 -34.03 -85.61 -38.93
C LYS A 298 -35.24 -85.37 -38.03
N TYR A 299 -35.72 -84.12 -37.91
CA TYR A 299 -36.80 -83.75 -37.00
C TYR A 299 -38.05 -83.13 -37.67
N THR A 300 -38.11 -83.07 -39.00
CA THR A 300 -39.26 -82.47 -39.72
C THR A 300 -40.06 -83.44 -40.58
N LYS A 301 -39.78 -84.76 -40.57
CA LYS A 301 -40.54 -85.75 -41.35
C LYS A 301 -41.00 -86.94 -40.52
N THR A 302 -42.29 -86.94 -40.15
CA THR A 302 -43.23 -88.05 -40.42
C THR A 302 -44.67 -87.55 -40.31
N GLU A 303 -45.41 -87.75 -41.39
CA GLU A 303 -46.85 -87.53 -41.56
C GLU A 303 -47.68 -88.50 -40.71
N ASP A 304 -48.85 -88.02 -40.28
CA ASP A 304 -50.11 -88.73 -40.08
C ASP A 304 -50.10 -90.13 -39.42
N THR A 305 -50.19 -90.15 -38.10
CA THR A 305 -51.07 -91.11 -37.40
C THR A 305 -51.84 -90.39 -36.29
N THR A 306 -53.15 -90.32 -36.45
CA THR A 306 -54.13 -89.81 -35.48
C THR A 306 -54.12 -90.65 -34.19
N ASP A 307 -53.79 -90.03 -33.06
CA ASP A 307 -54.11 -90.52 -31.71
C ASP A 307 -55.46 -89.91 -31.25
N PRO A 308 -56.29 -90.61 -30.42
CA PRO A 308 -57.66 -90.18 -30.10
C PRO A 308 -57.78 -89.09 -29.02
N ASP A 309 -56.68 -88.61 -28.45
CA ASP A 309 -56.69 -87.55 -27.44
C ASP A 309 -56.05 -86.29 -28.03
N GLY A 310 -56.89 -85.28 -28.30
CA GLY A 310 -56.52 -84.02 -28.97
C GLY A 310 -55.51 -83.15 -28.21
N ALA A 311 -54.28 -83.62 -28.06
CA ALA A 311 -53.11 -82.85 -27.67
C ALA A 311 -52.14 -82.78 -28.86
N SER A 312 -52.05 -81.60 -29.49
CA SER A 312 -51.02 -81.29 -30.47
C SER A 312 -49.63 -81.39 -29.81
N LYS A 313 -48.79 -82.34 -30.26
CA LYS A 313 -47.34 -82.26 -30.02
C LYS A 313 -46.77 -81.15 -30.89
N SER A 314 -46.57 -79.96 -30.34
CA SER A 314 -45.70 -78.95 -30.95
C SER A 314 -44.26 -79.46 -30.94
N PHE A 315 -43.60 -79.44 -32.10
CA PHE A 315 -42.18 -79.71 -32.21
C PHE A 315 -41.39 -78.53 -31.64
N ASP A 316 -40.50 -78.78 -30.68
CA ASP A 316 -39.62 -77.77 -30.10
C ASP A 316 -38.56 -77.33 -31.13
N LEU A 317 -38.85 -76.24 -31.84
CA LEU A 317 -37.81 -75.46 -32.53
C LEU A 317 -36.76 -75.05 -31.49
N LEU A 318 -35.47 -75.18 -31.84
CA LEU A 318 -34.39 -74.72 -30.97
C LEU A 318 -34.60 -73.23 -30.72
N PRO A 319 -34.58 -72.78 -29.46
CA PRO A 319 -34.71 -71.36 -29.17
C PRO A 319 -33.53 -70.61 -29.80
N VAL A 320 -33.80 -69.43 -30.34
CA VAL A 320 -32.76 -68.56 -30.89
C VAL A 320 -31.78 -68.20 -29.76
N PRO A 321 -30.50 -68.60 -29.81
CA PRO A 321 -29.51 -68.17 -28.84
C PRO A 321 -29.44 -66.66 -28.74
N THR A 322 -29.30 -66.15 -27.52
CA THR A 322 -29.07 -64.72 -27.31
C THR A 322 -27.67 -64.32 -27.76
N GLN A 323 -27.45 -63.02 -28.01
CA GLN A 323 -26.13 -62.49 -28.36
C GLN A 323 -25.07 -62.87 -27.31
N VAL A 324 -25.39 -62.73 -26.02
CA VAL A 324 -24.50 -63.11 -24.91
C VAL A 324 -24.17 -64.62 -24.91
N GLN A 325 -25.12 -65.49 -25.30
CA GLN A 325 -24.85 -66.93 -25.42
C GLN A 325 -23.89 -67.23 -26.58
N CYS A 326 -24.01 -66.51 -27.68
CA CYS A 326 -23.10 -66.59 -28.83
C CYS A 326 -21.68 -66.14 -28.43
N LEU A 327 -21.57 -64.95 -27.83
CA LEU A 327 -20.30 -64.40 -27.30
C LEU A 327 -19.65 -65.33 -26.26
N SER A 328 -20.43 -65.91 -25.34
CA SER A 328 -19.90 -66.83 -24.32
C SER A 328 -19.34 -68.12 -24.93
N THR A 329 -19.92 -68.59 -26.03
CA THR A 329 -19.43 -69.77 -26.75
C THR A 329 -18.15 -69.40 -27.50
N PHE A 330 -18.11 -68.22 -28.11
CA PHE A 330 -16.94 -67.72 -28.83
C PHE A 330 -15.75 -67.54 -27.89
N PHE A 331 -15.98 -66.90 -26.74
CA PHE A 331 -14.97 -66.78 -25.67
C PHE A 331 -14.40 -68.13 -25.24
N LYS A 332 -15.23 -69.16 -25.04
CA LYS A 332 -14.75 -70.50 -24.64
C LYS A 332 -13.81 -71.12 -25.69
N ILE A 333 -14.07 -70.87 -26.97
CA ILE A 333 -13.21 -71.35 -28.06
C ILE A 333 -11.86 -70.61 -28.05
N ILE A 334 -11.87 -69.27 -27.94
CA ILE A 334 -10.64 -68.45 -27.90
C ILE A 334 -9.81 -68.75 -26.64
N LYS A 335 -10.46 -68.98 -25.49
CA LYS A 335 -9.80 -69.30 -24.23
C LYS A 335 -9.13 -70.68 -24.25
N GLY A 336 -9.66 -71.65 -25.01
CA GLY A 336 -9.18 -73.03 -25.04
C GLY A 336 -7.65 -73.16 -25.23
N PRO A 337 -7.08 -72.59 -26.30
CA PRO A 337 -5.63 -72.62 -26.58
C PRO A 337 -4.75 -71.99 -25.50
N LEU A 338 -5.27 -71.06 -24.68
CA LEU A 338 -4.51 -70.37 -23.63
C LEU A 338 -4.38 -71.19 -22.34
N VAL A 339 -5.32 -72.13 -22.10
CA VAL A 339 -5.41 -72.96 -20.88
C VAL A 339 -4.73 -74.32 -21.08
N GLU A 340 -4.37 -74.67 -22.31
CA GLU A 340 -3.73 -75.94 -22.63
C GLU A 340 -2.28 -75.97 -22.09
N THR A 341 -2.05 -76.81 -21.07
CA THR A 341 -0.80 -76.86 -20.28
C THR A 341 0.03 -78.12 -20.51
N THR A 342 -0.18 -78.87 -21.59
CA THR A 342 0.42 -80.21 -21.77
C THR A 342 1.93 -80.18 -22.01
N VAL A 343 2.68 -80.20 -20.91
CA VAL A 343 3.92 -80.98 -20.76
C VAL A 343 3.77 -82.07 -19.68
N THR A 344 2.68 -82.08 -18.91
CA THR A 344 2.46 -83.10 -17.87
C THR A 344 1.31 -84.03 -18.22
N ASN A 345 1.59 -85.00 -19.10
CA ASN A 345 1.02 -86.35 -19.07
C ASN A 345 1.90 -87.23 -19.97
N VAL A 346 3.00 -87.74 -19.40
CA VAL A 346 3.77 -88.83 -20.01
C VAL A 346 2.95 -90.11 -19.88
N SER A 347 1.98 -90.26 -20.76
CA SER A 347 1.30 -91.54 -21.01
C SER A 347 0.60 -91.43 -22.36
N ASN A 348 1.39 -91.35 -23.42
CA ASN A 348 1.10 -91.83 -24.78
C ASN A 348 2.28 -91.45 -25.70
N VAL A 349 3.43 -92.09 -25.45
CA VAL A 349 4.55 -92.09 -26.40
C VAL A 349 4.25 -93.20 -27.40
N THR A 350 4.12 -92.86 -28.69
CA THR A 350 4.12 -93.86 -29.75
C THR A 350 5.52 -94.49 -29.87
N ASN A 351 5.61 -95.72 -30.38
CA ASN A 351 6.88 -96.46 -30.47
C ASN A 351 8.03 -95.74 -31.21
N ASP A 352 7.73 -94.62 -31.89
CA ASP A 352 8.69 -93.81 -32.64
C ASP A 352 9.15 -92.53 -31.89
N GLY A 353 8.78 -92.35 -30.61
CA GLY A 353 9.25 -91.22 -29.79
C GLY A 353 8.57 -89.88 -30.05
N THR A 354 7.55 -89.85 -30.91
CA THR A 354 6.68 -88.68 -31.13
C THR A 354 5.72 -88.48 -29.95
N ILE A 355 5.82 -87.33 -29.30
CA ILE A 355 4.86 -86.85 -28.29
C ILE A 355 3.59 -86.46 -29.04
N ILE A 356 2.50 -87.21 -28.81
CA ILE A 356 1.16 -86.81 -29.27
C ILE A 356 0.59 -85.90 -28.20
N ASN A 357 0.63 -84.59 -28.44
CA ASN A 357 -0.18 -83.66 -27.67
C ASN A 357 -1.64 -83.85 -28.15
N GLU A 358 -2.46 -84.55 -27.38
CA GLU A 358 -3.91 -84.62 -27.62
C GLU A 358 -4.50 -83.22 -27.43
N ARG A 359 -4.56 -82.44 -28.52
CA ARG A 359 -5.18 -81.12 -28.53
C ARG A 359 -6.69 -81.28 -28.50
N LYS A 360 -7.38 -80.39 -27.79
CA LYS A 360 -8.85 -80.38 -27.80
C LYS A 360 -9.36 -79.83 -29.14
N CYS A 361 -9.59 -80.72 -30.10
CA CYS A 361 -10.17 -80.38 -31.40
C CYS A 361 -11.69 -80.20 -31.31
N ILE A 362 -12.25 -79.36 -32.18
CA ILE A 362 -13.71 -79.13 -32.26
C ILE A 362 -14.23 -79.78 -33.54
N PRO A 363 -15.18 -80.73 -33.48
CA PRO A 363 -15.78 -81.31 -34.68
C PRO A 363 -16.47 -80.22 -35.53
N CYS A 364 -16.26 -80.22 -36.84
CA CYS A 364 -16.85 -79.23 -37.75
C CYS A 364 -18.39 -79.32 -37.79
N ASN A 365 -18.97 -80.47 -37.45
CA ASN A 365 -20.41 -80.73 -37.32
C ASN A 365 -20.98 -80.44 -35.91
N ASN A 366 -20.22 -79.79 -35.02
CA ASN A 366 -20.68 -79.54 -33.66
C ASN A 366 -21.88 -78.58 -33.63
N LYS A 367 -23.07 -79.16 -33.38
CA LYS A 367 -24.35 -78.44 -33.30
C LYS A 367 -24.31 -77.19 -32.42
N SER A 368 -23.66 -77.23 -31.25
CA SER A 368 -23.65 -76.06 -30.36
C SER A 368 -22.75 -74.93 -30.86
N VAL A 369 -21.78 -75.22 -31.73
CA VAL A 369 -20.87 -74.22 -32.29
C VAL A 369 -21.51 -73.59 -33.53
N ILE A 370 -21.98 -74.40 -34.48
CA ILE A 370 -22.59 -73.93 -35.75
C ILE A 370 -23.85 -73.09 -35.52
N THR A 371 -24.61 -73.36 -34.45
CA THR A 371 -25.82 -72.58 -34.13
C THR A 371 -25.52 -71.24 -33.46
N LYS A 372 -24.31 -71.04 -32.90
CA LYS A 372 -23.97 -69.88 -32.06
C LYS A 372 -22.84 -69.02 -32.63
N ILE A 373 -22.00 -69.57 -33.50
CA ILE A 373 -20.80 -68.92 -34.04
C ILE A 373 -20.72 -69.26 -35.52
N ASP A 374 -20.26 -68.30 -36.32
CA ASP A 374 -19.89 -68.54 -37.71
C ASP A 374 -18.57 -69.36 -37.79
N PRO A 375 -18.58 -70.59 -38.34
CA PRO A 375 -17.37 -71.42 -38.44
C PRO A 375 -16.22 -70.78 -39.20
N GLU A 376 -16.48 -69.83 -40.12
CA GLU A 376 -15.43 -69.12 -40.86
C GLU A 376 -14.51 -68.30 -39.94
N LEU A 377 -15.00 -67.88 -38.77
CA LEU A 377 -14.20 -67.14 -37.79
C LEU A 377 -13.04 -67.98 -37.24
N LEU A 378 -13.20 -69.30 -37.14
CA LEU A 378 -12.19 -70.19 -36.58
C LEU A 378 -10.95 -70.25 -37.49
N THR A 379 -11.17 -70.40 -38.79
CA THR A 379 -10.09 -70.58 -39.78
C THR A 379 -9.50 -69.25 -40.23
N LYS A 380 -10.35 -68.24 -40.51
CA LYS A 380 -9.90 -66.95 -41.04
C LYS A 380 -9.30 -66.03 -39.97
N TYR A 381 -9.81 -66.05 -38.74
CA TYR A 381 -9.44 -65.07 -37.70
C TYR A 381 -8.75 -65.67 -36.46
N LEU A 382 -8.91 -66.97 -36.18
CA LEU A 382 -8.30 -67.61 -35.01
C LEU A 382 -7.19 -68.62 -35.38
N ASN A 383 -6.75 -68.66 -36.64
CA ASN A 383 -5.66 -69.54 -37.09
C ASN A 383 -5.91 -71.03 -36.80
N PHE A 384 -7.16 -71.48 -36.75
CA PHE A 384 -7.47 -72.90 -36.66
C PHE A 384 -7.23 -73.56 -38.02
N THR A 385 -6.62 -74.74 -38.01
CA THR A 385 -6.46 -75.56 -39.22
C THR A 385 -7.53 -76.65 -39.24
N ILE A 386 -8.01 -77.01 -40.42
CA ILE A 386 -8.94 -78.15 -40.56
C ILE A 386 -8.13 -79.41 -40.77
N GLU A 387 -8.28 -80.38 -39.86
CA GLU A 387 -7.73 -81.72 -39.99
C GLU A 387 -8.86 -82.74 -40.25
N ARG A 388 -8.58 -83.76 -41.05
CA ARG A 388 -9.55 -84.81 -41.40
C ARG A 388 -9.14 -86.12 -40.76
N GLU A 389 -10.02 -86.68 -39.93
CA GLU A 389 -9.86 -88.02 -39.36
C GLU A 389 -11.12 -88.84 -39.67
N ASN A 390 -10.96 -89.95 -40.39
CA ASN A 390 -12.04 -90.93 -40.65
C ASN A 390 -13.37 -90.32 -41.17
N GLU A 391 -13.30 -89.50 -42.21
CA GLU A 391 -14.42 -88.78 -42.85
C GLU A 391 -15.00 -87.60 -42.04
N ASP A 392 -14.64 -87.44 -40.78
CA ASP A 392 -15.01 -86.28 -39.96
C ASP A 392 -13.93 -85.18 -40.04
N GLU A 393 -14.37 -83.93 -40.19
CA GLU A 393 -13.49 -82.76 -40.18
C GLU A 393 -13.46 -82.13 -38.78
N TYR A 394 -12.27 -81.72 -38.33
CA TYR A 394 -12.06 -81.10 -37.02
C TYR A 394 -11.30 -79.77 -37.15
N PHE A 395 -11.74 -78.77 -36.41
CA PHE A 395 -10.98 -77.53 -36.19
C PHE A 395 -9.91 -77.77 -35.13
N LEU A 396 -8.64 -77.69 -35.53
CA LEU A 396 -7.47 -77.80 -34.67
C LEU A 396 -6.96 -76.41 -34.25
N PRO A 397 -6.82 -76.12 -32.94
CA PRO A 397 -6.27 -74.86 -32.46
C PRO A 397 -4.76 -74.71 -32.65
N PRO A 398 -4.25 -73.45 -32.71
CA PRO A 398 -2.81 -73.17 -32.70
C PRO A 398 -2.15 -73.50 -31.36
N LEU A 399 -0.85 -73.83 -31.38
CA LEU A 399 -0.07 -74.20 -30.18
C LEU A 399 0.59 -72.96 -29.57
N LEU A 400 0.26 -72.63 -28.31
CA LEU A 400 0.66 -71.38 -27.65
C LEU A 400 1.60 -71.56 -26.44
N ILE A 401 2.29 -72.70 -26.34
CA ILE A 401 3.03 -73.11 -25.12
C ILE A 401 4.42 -72.44 -25.02
N ASN A 402 5.18 -72.34 -26.11
CA ASN A 402 6.58 -71.89 -26.10
C ASN A 402 6.75 -70.34 -26.21
N TYR A 403 5.87 -69.58 -25.56
CA TYR A 403 5.83 -68.12 -25.70
C TYR A 403 6.97 -67.38 -24.98
N MET A 404 7.76 -68.06 -24.14
CA MET A 404 8.89 -67.44 -23.44
C MET A 404 10.13 -67.37 -24.34
N ASP A 405 10.41 -68.42 -25.10
CA ASP A 405 11.62 -68.50 -25.94
C ASP A 405 11.35 -68.13 -27.41
N ASP A 406 10.16 -68.43 -27.93
CA ASP A 406 9.77 -68.12 -29.31
C ASP A 406 8.90 -66.85 -29.40
N LEU A 407 9.35 -65.89 -30.21
CA LEU A 407 8.70 -64.58 -30.36
C LEU A 407 7.39 -64.67 -31.14
N ASP A 408 7.32 -65.49 -32.19
CA ASP A 408 6.12 -65.61 -33.02
C ASP A 408 4.98 -66.26 -32.21
N THR A 409 5.30 -67.32 -31.45
CA THR A 409 4.36 -67.92 -30.50
C THR A 409 3.91 -66.92 -29.44
N ARG A 410 4.80 -66.02 -28.97
CA ARG A 410 4.46 -64.98 -28.00
C ARG A 410 3.47 -63.97 -28.56
N PHE A 411 3.73 -63.39 -29.72
CA PHE A 411 2.82 -62.43 -30.35
C PHE A 411 1.46 -63.05 -30.65
N LEU A 412 1.45 -64.29 -31.13
CA LEU A 412 0.19 -65.01 -31.37
C LEU A 412 -0.57 -65.26 -30.06
N ARG A 413 0.12 -65.67 -29.00
CA ARG A 413 -0.49 -65.90 -27.68
C ARG A 413 -1.02 -64.59 -27.07
N ASP A 414 -0.26 -63.51 -27.17
CA ASP A 414 -0.66 -62.19 -26.68
C ASP A 414 -1.93 -61.72 -27.42
N SER A 415 -2.00 -61.92 -28.75
CA SER A 415 -3.22 -61.65 -29.55
C SER A 415 -4.43 -62.47 -29.08
N PHE A 416 -4.27 -63.76 -28.79
CA PHE A 416 -5.36 -64.57 -28.20
C PHE A 416 -5.81 -64.07 -26.84
N THR A 417 -4.87 -63.59 -26.01
CA THR A 417 -5.17 -63.03 -24.68
C THR A 417 -5.97 -61.73 -24.81
N ARG A 418 -5.57 -60.85 -25.73
CA ARG A 418 -6.29 -59.61 -26.09
C ARG A 418 -7.69 -59.88 -26.62
N LYS A 419 -7.84 -60.83 -27.57
CA LYS A 419 -9.14 -61.30 -28.07
C LYS A 419 -10.07 -61.77 -26.94
N CYS A 420 -9.54 -62.50 -25.95
CA CYS A 420 -10.32 -62.89 -24.78
C CYS A 420 -10.76 -61.68 -23.93
N LEU A 421 -9.88 -60.70 -23.70
CA LEU A 421 -10.20 -59.49 -22.94
C LEU A 421 -11.29 -58.67 -23.63
N GLU A 422 -11.20 -58.47 -24.94
CA GLU A 422 -12.17 -57.72 -25.75
C GLU A 422 -13.57 -58.35 -25.67
N ILE A 423 -13.69 -59.68 -25.86
CA ILE A 423 -14.98 -60.38 -25.73
C ILE A 423 -15.52 -60.34 -24.30
N ILE A 424 -14.67 -60.35 -23.26
CA ILE A 424 -15.13 -60.22 -21.87
C ILE A 424 -15.79 -58.85 -21.66
N VAL A 425 -15.21 -57.79 -22.20
CA VAL A 425 -15.74 -56.42 -22.09
C VAL A 425 -17.05 -56.30 -22.86
N ILE A 426 -17.07 -56.65 -24.14
CA ILE A 426 -18.28 -56.63 -24.99
C ILE A 426 -19.39 -57.50 -24.36
N GLY A 427 -19.04 -58.68 -23.86
CA GLY A 427 -19.96 -59.60 -23.21
C GLY A 427 -20.54 -59.04 -21.91
N ASN A 428 -19.73 -58.35 -21.09
CA ASN A 428 -20.19 -57.69 -19.88
C ASN A 428 -21.10 -56.48 -20.18
N LEU A 429 -20.75 -55.65 -21.17
CA LEU A 429 -21.56 -54.50 -21.61
C LEU A 429 -22.93 -54.96 -22.11
N SER A 430 -22.94 -55.88 -23.08
CA SER A 430 -24.17 -56.45 -23.66
C SER A 430 -25.06 -57.07 -22.57
N GLN A 431 -24.47 -57.80 -21.61
CA GLN A 431 -25.21 -58.43 -20.51
C GLN A 431 -25.75 -57.43 -19.48
N LYS A 432 -25.02 -56.33 -19.18
CA LYS A 432 -25.41 -55.30 -18.22
C LYS A 432 -26.56 -54.42 -18.75
N GLN A 433 -26.51 -54.06 -20.03
CA GLN A 433 -27.40 -53.07 -20.63
C GLN A 433 -28.70 -53.67 -21.19
N PHE A 434 -28.64 -54.84 -21.85
CA PHE A 434 -29.77 -55.37 -22.62
C PHE A 434 -30.47 -56.60 -22.00
N TYR A 435 -29.90 -57.23 -20.97
CA TYR A 435 -30.43 -58.46 -20.38
C TYR A 435 -30.71 -58.35 -18.87
N SER A 436 -31.90 -58.77 -18.44
CA SER A 436 -32.33 -58.66 -17.05
C SER A 436 -31.62 -59.68 -16.13
N ALA A 437 -31.52 -59.32 -14.84
CA ALA A 437 -30.86 -60.12 -13.80
C ALA A 437 -31.44 -61.54 -13.61
N SER A 438 -32.63 -61.84 -14.11
CA SER A 438 -33.31 -63.14 -13.97
C SER A 438 -33.03 -64.12 -15.10
N SER A 439 -32.35 -63.72 -16.18
CA SER A 439 -31.99 -64.62 -17.29
C SER A 439 -30.76 -65.47 -16.95
N ASN A 440 -30.71 -66.74 -17.40
CA ASN A 440 -29.59 -67.68 -17.22
C ASN A 440 -28.31 -67.27 -18.01
N THR A 441 -28.07 -65.98 -18.22
CA THR A 441 -27.07 -65.40 -19.13
C THR A 441 -25.87 -64.80 -18.40
N HIS A 442 -25.67 -65.06 -17.11
CA HIS A 442 -24.62 -64.45 -16.26
C HIS A 442 -23.19 -64.98 -16.46
N TYR A 443 -22.80 -65.37 -17.67
CA TYR A 443 -21.49 -65.99 -17.90
C TYR A 443 -20.32 -65.01 -17.67
N PHE A 444 -20.44 -63.77 -18.13
CA PHE A 444 -19.32 -62.82 -18.11
C PHE A 444 -19.10 -62.15 -16.75
N LYS A 445 -20.13 -62.10 -15.89
CA LYS A 445 -20.03 -61.60 -14.50
C LYS A 445 -19.00 -62.30 -13.62
N ILE A 446 -18.61 -63.53 -13.97
CA ILE A 446 -17.57 -64.27 -13.26
C ILE A 446 -16.19 -63.60 -13.46
N PHE A 447 -15.99 -62.93 -14.59
CA PHE A 447 -14.76 -62.22 -14.91
C PHE A 447 -14.84 -60.79 -14.35
N GLN A 448 -14.34 -60.62 -13.13
CA GLN A 448 -14.27 -59.32 -12.49
C GLN A 448 -13.21 -58.45 -13.17
N LEU A 449 -13.69 -57.38 -13.82
CA LEU A 449 -12.86 -56.31 -14.36
C LEU A 449 -12.66 -55.23 -13.28
N SER A 450 -11.48 -54.62 -13.27
CA SER A 450 -11.11 -53.55 -12.36
C SER A 450 -10.51 -52.39 -13.14
N SER A 451 -10.88 -51.18 -12.76
CA SER A 451 -10.27 -49.92 -13.22
C SER A 451 -9.21 -49.38 -12.25
N SER A 452 -8.77 -50.20 -11.28
CA SER A 452 -7.86 -49.74 -10.23
C SER A 452 -6.49 -49.34 -10.78
N GLN A 453 -6.11 -48.09 -10.55
CA GLN A 453 -4.78 -47.55 -10.87
C GLN A 453 -3.66 -48.16 -10.00
N VAL A 454 -3.98 -48.79 -8.87
CA VAL A 454 -3.00 -49.37 -7.94
C VAL A 454 -2.11 -50.41 -8.64
N VAL A 455 -2.65 -51.13 -9.62
CA VAL A 455 -1.91 -52.14 -10.37
C VAL A 455 -0.72 -51.54 -11.12
N TRP A 456 -0.85 -50.33 -11.66
CA TRP A 456 0.25 -49.63 -12.33
C TRP A 456 1.46 -49.42 -11.41
N TYR A 457 1.23 -48.92 -10.19
CA TYR A 457 2.31 -48.65 -9.23
C TYR A 457 2.94 -49.94 -8.69
N HIS A 458 2.14 -51.00 -8.51
CA HIS A 458 2.67 -52.32 -8.19
C HIS A 458 3.56 -52.88 -9.30
N LEU A 459 3.19 -52.69 -10.58
CA LEU A 459 4.01 -53.10 -11.73
C LEU A 459 5.37 -52.39 -11.75
N LEU A 460 5.43 -51.15 -11.27
CA LEU A 460 6.64 -50.36 -11.22
C LEU A 460 7.44 -50.51 -9.92
N HIS A 461 7.04 -51.40 -9.00
CA HIS A 461 7.64 -51.53 -7.66
C HIS A 461 7.69 -50.21 -6.87
N GLN A 462 6.72 -49.32 -7.08
CA GLN A 462 6.61 -48.06 -6.35
C GLN A 462 5.72 -48.24 -5.11
N HIS A 463 6.23 -47.87 -3.93
CA HIS A 463 5.48 -47.94 -2.68
C HIS A 463 4.49 -46.77 -2.58
N ILE A 464 3.23 -47.00 -2.95
CA ILE A 464 2.14 -46.16 -2.48
C ILE A 464 1.75 -46.66 -1.10
N SER A 465 1.85 -45.80 -0.08
CA SER A 465 1.28 -46.10 1.24
C SER A 465 -0.21 -46.38 1.04
N ASN A 466 -0.62 -47.64 1.25
CA ASN A 466 -2.00 -48.15 1.21
C ASN A 466 -2.87 -47.49 2.30
N THR A 467 -3.08 -46.20 2.18
CA THR A 467 -3.95 -45.42 3.04
C THR A 467 -5.11 -44.98 2.18
N TYR A 468 -6.32 -45.44 2.53
CA TYR A 468 -7.57 -45.03 1.90
C TYR A 468 -7.69 -43.48 1.82
N SER A 469 -7.02 -42.77 2.75
CA SER A 469 -6.87 -41.31 2.74
C SER A 469 -6.07 -40.75 1.56
N PHE A 470 -5.06 -41.45 1.04
CA PHE A 470 -4.27 -41.00 -0.10
C PHE A 470 -5.10 -41.02 -1.39
N ILE A 471 -5.98 -42.01 -1.55
CA ILE A 471 -6.88 -42.14 -2.71
C ILE A 471 -8.02 -41.11 -2.64
N GLU A 472 -8.59 -40.84 -1.45
CA GLU A 472 -9.54 -39.73 -1.23
C GLU A 472 -8.92 -38.35 -1.46
N GLN A 473 -7.66 -38.18 -1.05
CA GLN A 473 -6.91 -36.94 -1.23
C GLN A 473 -6.55 -36.70 -2.70
N LEU A 474 -6.22 -37.76 -3.44
CA LEU A 474 -6.08 -37.71 -4.91
C LEU A 474 -7.40 -37.28 -5.58
N LYS A 475 -8.55 -37.82 -5.15
CA LYS A 475 -9.88 -37.47 -5.69
C LYS A 475 -10.28 -36.02 -5.44
N SER A 476 -10.04 -35.50 -4.24
CA SER A 476 -10.34 -34.10 -3.91
C SER A 476 -9.43 -33.07 -4.61
N GLN A 477 -8.34 -33.51 -5.23
CA GLN A 477 -7.33 -32.66 -5.87
C GLN A 477 -7.12 -32.99 -7.36
N LEU A 478 -8.02 -33.79 -7.96
CA LEU A 478 -7.96 -34.20 -9.37
C LEU A 478 -7.82 -33.00 -10.31
N GLN A 479 -8.50 -31.89 -10.02
CA GLN A 479 -8.48 -30.67 -10.83
C GLN A 479 -7.07 -30.10 -11.08
N TYR A 480 -6.15 -30.27 -10.12
CA TYR A 480 -4.79 -29.75 -10.27
C TYR A 480 -3.91 -30.66 -11.11
N ASN A 481 -4.11 -31.99 -11.04
CA ASN A 481 -3.25 -32.95 -11.74
C ASN A 481 -3.47 -32.96 -13.27
N THR A 482 -4.64 -32.49 -13.69
CA THR A 482 -5.11 -32.35 -15.06
C THR A 482 -4.95 -30.94 -15.63
N ASP A 483 -4.54 -29.98 -14.80
CA ASP A 483 -4.21 -28.62 -15.20
C ASP A 483 -2.88 -28.62 -15.97
N TYR A 484 -2.86 -27.97 -17.13
CA TYR A 484 -1.73 -28.01 -18.06
C TYR A 484 -0.39 -27.60 -17.42
N HIS A 485 -0.38 -26.72 -16.41
CA HIS A 485 0.85 -26.35 -15.71
C HIS A 485 1.48 -27.54 -14.96
N PHE A 486 0.66 -28.38 -14.32
CA PHE A 486 1.14 -29.61 -13.69
C PHE A 486 1.58 -30.65 -14.74
N ILE A 487 0.90 -30.69 -15.89
CA ILE A 487 1.23 -31.57 -17.01
C ILE A 487 2.60 -31.19 -17.61
N ASP A 488 2.83 -29.90 -17.87
CA ASP A 488 4.04 -29.36 -18.50
C ASP A 488 5.31 -29.69 -17.71
N LEU A 489 5.21 -29.70 -16.37
CA LEU A 489 6.31 -30.09 -15.48
C LEU A 489 6.37 -31.58 -15.17
N SER A 490 5.50 -32.41 -15.76
CA SER A 490 5.35 -33.82 -15.40
C SER A 490 5.22 -34.02 -13.88
N CYS A 491 4.39 -33.19 -13.24
CA CYS A 491 4.21 -33.19 -11.78
C CYS A 491 2.76 -33.47 -11.40
N TYR A 492 2.58 -33.95 -10.16
CA TYR A 492 1.29 -34.08 -9.50
C TYR A 492 1.27 -33.26 -8.21
N TYR A 493 0.07 -32.88 -7.77
CA TYR A 493 -0.11 -32.05 -6.58
C TYR A 493 0.52 -32.66 -5.33
N TYR A 494 0.57 -33.98 -5.19
CA TYR A 494 1.09 -34.63 -3.98
C TYR A 494 2.62 -34.76 -3.96
N TYR A 495 3.33 -34.45 -5.04
CA TYR A 495 4.80 -34.57 -5.11
C TYR A 495 5.51 -33.66 -4.12
N ASP A 496 6.63 -34.11 -3.56
CA ASP A 496 7.44 -33.28 -2.67
C ASP A 496 8.16 -32.16 -3.44
N ILE A 497 8.50 -31.08 -2.72
CA ILE A 497 9.09 -29.87 -3.30
C ILE A 497 10.38 -30.17 -4.07
N LYS A 498 11.20 -31.10 -3.57
CA LYS A 498 12.46 -31.46 -4.20
C LYS A 498 12.23 -32.12 -5.57
N SER A 499 11.22 -32.98 -5.68
CA SER A 499 10.87 -33.62 -6.96
C SER A 499 10.32 -32.61 -7.97
N ILE A 500 9.47 -31.68 -7.53
CA ILE A 500 8.94 -30.62 -8.42
C ILE A 500 10.07 -29.75 -8.97
N ILE A 501 10.98 -29.28 -8.10
CA ILE A 501 12.15 -28.48 -8.51
C ILE A 501 13.06 -29.28 -9.46
N LYS A 502 13.31 -30.56 -9.16
CA LYS A 502 14.12 -31.43 -10.02
C LYS A 502 13.48 -31.61 -11.41
N ASN A 503 12.17 -31.78 -11.48
CA ASN A 503 11.45 -31.91 -12.74
C ASN A 503 11.54 -30.62 -13.56
N TYR A 504 11.28 -29.46 -12.94
CA TYR A 504 11.44 -28.16 -13.59
C TYR A 504 12.86 -27.95 -14.16
N GLN A 505 13.90 -28.24 -13.36
CA GLN A 505 15.29 -28.15 -13.81
C GLN A 505 15.56 -29.11 -14.97
N THR A 506 14.98 -30.30 -14.95
CA THR A 506 15.14 -31.28 -16.02
C THR A 506 14.45 -30.82 -17.30
N CYS A 507 13.24 -30.25 -17.23
CA CYS A 507 12.56 -29.63 -18.37
C CYS A 507 13.44 -28.52 -18.97
N CYS A 508 13.92 -27.58 -18.16
CA CYS A 508 14.74 -26.46 -18.63
C CYS A 508 16.07 -26.88 -19.26
N ASN A 509 16.68 -27.96 -18.75
CA ASN A 509 17.94 -28.48 -19.30
C ASN A 509 17.76 -29.19 -20.64
N LEU A 510 16.60 -29.82 -20.86
CA LEU A 510 16.33 -30.64 -22.04
C LEU A 510 15.57 -29.87 -23.14
N ASP A 511 14.77 -28.88 -22.75
CA ASP A 511 14.00 -28.01 -23.64
C ASP A 511 14.17 -26.53 -23.23
N PRO A 512 15.33 -25.93 -23.56
CA PRO A 512 15.64 -24.55 -23.17
C PRO A 512 14.76 -23.51 -23.89
N ASP A 513 14.21 -23.85 -25.06
CA ASP A 513 13.39 -22.93 -25.87
C ASP A 513 12.05 -22.60 -25.18
N ASN A 514 11.53 -23.51 -24.36
CA ASN A 514 10.28 -23.35 -23.61
C ASN A 514 10.48 -23.06 -22.10
N MET A 515 11.69 -22.64 -21.70
CA MET A 515 12.04 -22.36 -20.29
C MET A 515 11.06 -21.40 -19.60
N GLU A 516 10.58 -20.39 -20.31
CA GLU A 516 9.64 -19.39 -19.80
C GLU A 516 8.27 -20.00 -19.47
N ILE A 517 7.79 -20.95 -20.29
CA ILE A 517 6.52 -21.65 -20.09
C ILE A 517 6.62 -22.58 -18.88
N TYR A 518 7.75 -23.28 -18.72
CA TYR A 518 8.00 -24.09 -17.53
C TYR A 518 8.09 -23.25 -16.25
N TYR A 519 8.55 -22.00 -16.35
CA TYR A 519 8.61 -21.10 -15.21
C TYR A 519 7.22 -20.60 -14.78
N ASP A 520 6.32 -20.32 -15.73
CA ASP A 520 4.90 -20.07 -15.42
C ASP A 520 4.27 -21.27 -14.73
N ALA A 521 4.50 -22.47 -15.28
CA ALA A 521 4.03 -23.71 -14.69
C ALA A 521 4.54 -23.91 -13.25
N LEU A 522 5.83 -23.62 -12.99
CA LEU A 522 6.39 -23.73 -11.65
C LEU A 522 5.77 -22.71 -10.69
N THR A 523 5.53 -21.49 -11.17
CA THR A 523 4.91 -20.41 -10.38
C THR A 523 3.46 -20.74 -10.04
N TYR A 524 2.70 -21.29 -10.99
CA TYR A 524 1.35 -21.78 -10.77
C TYR A 524 1.32 -22.92 -9.74
N VAL A 525 2.18 -23.92 -9.89
CA VAL A 525 2.31 -25.04 -8.93
C VAL A 525 2.67 -24.52 -7.53
N ALA A 526 3.57 -23.54 -7.42
CA ALA A 526 3.92 -22.91 -6.14
C ALA A 526 2.72 -22.22 -5.49
N ASN A 527 1.90 -21.52 -6.28
CA ASN A 527 0.66 -20.88 -5.84
C ASN A 527 -0.36 -21.90 -5.32
N CYS A 528 -0.65 -22.96 -6.09
CA CYS A 528 -1.62 -23.98 -5.69
C CYS A 528 -1.20 -24.76 -4.42
N LYS A 529 0.10 -24.94 -4.18
CA LYS A 529 0.62 -25.64 -3.00
C LYS A 529 0.80 -24.75 -1.77
N HIS A 530 0.68 -23.43 -1.91
CA HIS A 530 0.91 -22.44 -0.85
C HIS A 530 2.22 -22.66 -0.06
N ASN A 531 3.30 -23.07 -0.75
CA ASN A 531 4.55 -23.46 -0.09
C ASN A 531 5.63 -22.39 -0.16
N GLN A 532 6.08 -21.89 0.99
CA GLN A 532 7.10 -20.83 1.08
C GLN A 532 8.45 -21.20 0.44
N GLN A 533 8.89 -22.46 0.50
CA GLN A 533 10.18 -22.86 -0.07
C GLN A 533 10.16 -22.81 -1.60
N LEU A 534 9.03 -23.19 -2.22
CA LEU A 534 8.84 -23.06 -3.67
C LEU A 534 8.79 -21.59 -4.08
N PHE A 535 8.11 -20.73 -3.32
CA PHE A 535 8.09 -19.28 -3.60
C PHE A 535 9.46 -18.62 -3.52
N VAL A 536 10.27 -18.98 -2.51
CA VAL A 536 11.65 -18.52 -2.39
C VAL A 536 12.49 -19.01 -3.56
N TYR A 537 12.30 -20.26 -3.99
CA TYR A 537 13.00 -20.80 -5.14
C TYR A 537 12.62 -20.07 -6.44
N CYS A 538 11.34 -19.89 -6.74
CA CYS A 538 10.88 -19.14 -7.92
C CYS A 538 11.44 -17.71 -7.92
N SER A 539 11.36 -17.02 -6.78
CA SER A 539 11.89 -15.66 -6.62
C SER A 539 13.40 -15.58 -6.88
N SER A 540 14.16 -16.64 -6.54
CA SER A 540 15.61 -16.69 -6.74
C SER A 540 16.07 -16.85 -8.20
N LEU A 541 15.18 -17.31 -9.09
CA LEU A 541 15.53 -17.58 -10.49
C LEU A 541 15.57 -16.32 -11.36
N ASP A 542 14.99 -15.20 -10.90
CA ASP A 542 14.93 -13.91 -11.62
C ASP A 542 14.43 -14.02 -13.08
N LEU A 543 13.51 -14.96 -13.35
CA LEU A 543 12.87 -15.15 -14.65
C LEU A 543 11.47 -14.51 -14.69
N VAL A 544 10.99 -14.25 -15.91
CA VAL A 544 9.61 -13.87 -16.21
C VAL A 544 9.06 -14.96 -17.12
N GLY A 545 7.90 -15.50 -16.78
CA GLY A 545 7.26 -16.50 -17.62
C GLY A 545 6.53 -15.86 -18.80
N LYS A 546 6.30 -16.67 -19.83
CA LYS A 546 5.74 -16.26 -21.11
C LYS A 546 4.27 -15.84 -20.99
N GLU A 547 3.45 -16.58 -20.26
CA GLU A 547 2.05 -16.23 -20.04
C GLU A 547 1.91 -14.96 -19.19
N ALA A 548 2.75 -14.81 -18.17
CA ALA A 548 2.83 -13.59 -17.39
C ALA A 548 3.23 -12.39 -18.26
N LEU A 549 4.18 -12.57 -19.20
CA LEU A 549 4.60 -11.54 -20.14
C LEU A 549 3.50 -11.18 -21.14
N ASP A 550 2.88 -12.18 -21.76
CA ASP A 550 1.79 -12.00 -22.73
C ASP A 550 0.59 -11.29 -22.07
N GLY A 551 0.23 -11.70 -20.85
CA GLY A 551 -0.79 -11.03 -20.05
C GLY A 551 -0.44 -9.56 -19.74
N ALA A 552 0.82 -9.28 -19.43
CA ALA A 552 1.29 -7.91 -19.22
C ALA A 552 1.23 -7.06 -20.50
N LEU A 553 1.58 -7.62 -21.66
CA LEU A 553 1.50 -6.94 -22.95
C LEU A 553 0.04 -6.64 -23.35
N ILE A 554 -0.87 -7.60 -23.18
CA ILE A 554 -2.31 -7.43 -23.41
C ILE A 554 -2.88 -6.32 -22.52
N THR A 555 -2.44 -6.26 -21.25
CA THR A 555 -2.84 -5.21 -20.32
C THR A 555 -2.41 -3.80 -20.79
N PHE A 556 -1.29 -3.71 -21.52
CA PHE A 556 -0.82 -2.50 -22.17
C PHE A 556 -1.46 -2.23 -23.54
N GLY A 557 -2.42 -3.07 -23.96
CA GLY A 557 -3.09 -2.98 -25.26
C GLY A 557 -2.20 -3.36 -26.43
N ILE A 558 -1.14 -4.14 -26.18
CA ILE A 558 -0.20 -4.59 -27.21
C ILE A 558 -0.45 -6.07 -27.48
N ASP A 559 -0.73 -6.43 -28.73
CA ASP A 559 -0.96 -7.83 -29.12
C ASP A 559 0.37 -8.61 -29.10
N PRO A 560 0.52 -9.65 -28.26
CA PRO A 560 1.72 -10.48 -28.23
C PRO A 560 2.05 -11.16 -29.57
N GLN A 561 1.05 -11.37 -30.44
CA GLN A 561 1.24 -12.01 -31.75
C GLN A 561 1.80 -11.07 -32.83
N GLU A 562 1.57 -9.76 -32.69
CA GLU A 562 2.06 -8.76 -33.65
C GLU A 562 3.49 -8.28 -33.37
N ILE A 563 3.99 -8.48 -32.13
CA ILE A 563 5.33 -8.04 -31.71
C ILE A 563 6.38 -9.07 -32.11
N VAL A 564 7.30 -8.69 -32.99
CA VAL A 564 8.43 -9.55 -33.39
C VAL A 564 9.46 -9.72 -32.25
N LYS A 565 9.69 -8.69 -31.44
CA LYS A 565 10.58 -8.73 -30.26
C LYS A 565 10.14 -7.75 -29.15
N PRO A 566 9.57 -8.23 -28.03
CA PRO A 566 9.17 -7.38 -26.90
C PRO A 566 10.31 -6.57 -26.28
N GLN A 567 11.57 -6.99 -26.47
CA GLN A 567 12.76 -6.29 -25.99
C GLN A 567 13.01 -4.95 -26.70
N GLU A 568 12.52 -4.75 -27.93
CA GLU A 568 12.81 -3.55 -28.74
C GLU A 568 11.92 -2.34 -28.39
N ILE A 569 10.85 -2.54 -27.61
CA ILE A 569 9.98 -1.44 -27.15
C ILE A 569 10.76 -0.57 -26.15
N THR A 570 10.89 0.73 -26.39
CA THR A 570 11.64 1.62 -25.49
C THR A 570 10.92 1.85 -24.15
N ASP A 571 11.68 2.06 -23.08
CA ASP A 571 11.12 2.32 -21.74
C ASP A 571 10.18 3.55 -21.74
N ASP A 572 10.55 4.59 -22.50
CA ASP A 572 9.71 5.78 -22.70
C ASP A 572 8.37 5.48 -23.39
N ALA A 573 8.35 4.55 -24.36
CA ALA A 573 7.10 4.16 -25.01
C ALA A 573 6.18 3.41 -24.03
N ILE A 574 6.76 2.52 -23.21
CA ILE A 574 6.02 1.79 -22.16
C ILE A 574 5.45 2.77 -21.14
N LEU A 575 6.25 3.74 -20.68
CA LEU A 575 5.78 4.75 -19.72
C LEU A 575 4.67 5.64 -20.29
N ARG A 576 4.77 6.06 -21.56
CA ARG A 576 3.69 6.83 -22.21
C ARG A 576 2.39 6.04 -22.29
N ILE A 577 2.47 4.76 -22.65
CA ILE A 577 1.29 3.88 -22.69
C ILE A 577 0.71 3.72 -21.28
N TYR A 578 1.56 3.47 -20.29
CA TYR A 578 1.18 3.36 -18.88
C TYR A 578 0.47 4.61 -18.36
N GLU A 579 1.04 5.80 -18.60
CA GLU A 579 0.46 7.09 -18.20
C GLU A 579 -0.86 7.37 -18.91
N ASN A 580 -0.97 7.07 -20.21
CA ASN A 580 -2.20 7.23 -20.97
C ASN A 580 -3.33 6.32 -20.45
N ILE A 581 -3.03 5.04 -20.19
CA ILE A 581 -4.02 4.10 -19.64
C ILE A 581 -4.42 4.54 -18.24
N LYS A 582 -3.46 4.88 -17.38
CA LYS A 582 -3.72 5.39 -16.03
C LYS A 582 -4.62 6.63 -16.07
N GLN A 583 -4.32 7.61 -16.92
CA GLN A 583 -5.12 8.82 -17.08
C GLN A 583 -6.54 8.51 -17.58
N SER A 584 -6.70 7.55 -18.50
CA SER A 584 -8.02 7.12 -18.98
C SER A 584 -8.88 6.50 -17.87
N ILE A 585 -8.28 5.69 -16.99
CA ILE A 585 -8.95 5.09 -15.82
C ILE A 585 -9.46 6.18 -14.86
N PHE A 586 -8.64 7.22 -14.60
CA PHE A 586 -9.03 8.33 -13.74
C PHE A 586 -10.22 9.14 -14.29
N TYR A 587 -10.29 9.39 -15.59
CA TYR A 587 -11.37 10.22 -16.18
C TYR A 587 -12.69 9.48 -16.39
N LYS A 588 -12.68 8.15 -16.59
CA LYS A 588 -13.89 7.37 -16.90
C LYS A 588 -14.45 6.57 -15.71
N GLY A 589 -13.70 6.50 -14.61
CA GLY A 589 -14.10 5.77 -13.40
C GLY A 589 -13.92 4.25 -13.55
N ASN A 590 -13.58 3.58 -12.44
CA ASN A 590 -13.20 2.15 -12.41
C ASN A 590 -14.27 1.17 -12.94
N ASN A 591 -15.53 1.59 -13.10
CA ASN A 591 -16.63 0.68 -13.40
C ASN A 591 -16.82 0.39 -14.92
N GLU A 592 -16.15 1.13 -15.81
CA GLU A 592 -16.25 0.94 -17.27
C GLU A 592 -14.98 0.38 -17.93
N HIS A 593 -13.88 0.17 -17.20
CA HIS A 593 -12.62 -0.33 -17.76
C HIS A 593 -12.38 -1.78 -17.35
N GLN A 594 -12.01 -2.62 -18.33
CA GLN A 594 -11.73 -4.05 -18.12
C GLN A 594 -10.45 -4.31 -17.31
N VAL A 595 -9.58 -3.30 -17.14
CA VAL A 595 -8.27 -3.41 -16.50
C VAL A 595 -8.22 -2.58 -15.22
N SER A 596 -7.89 -3.20 -14.09
CA SER A 596 -7.67 -2.50 -12.81
C SER A 596 -6.32 -1.78 -12.79
N LEU A 597 -6.22 -0.70 -12.01
CA LEU A 597 -4.96 0.00 -11.77
C LEU A 597 -3.90 -0.90 -11.11
N MET A 598 -4.35 -1.86 -10.29
CA MET A 598 -3.48 -2.87 -9.70
C MET A 598 -2.90 -3.81 -10.77
N ASP A 599 -3.74 -4.26 -11.71
CA ASP A 599 -3.32 -5.14 -12.80
C ASP A 599 -2.33 -4.43 -13.73
N LEU A 600 -2.59 -3.15 -14.03
CA LEU A 600 -1.69 -2.31 -14.81
C LEU A 600 -0.31 -2.14 -14.13
N LYS A 601 -0.30 -1.96 -12.80
CA LYS A 601 0.95 -1.84 -12.02
C LYS A 601 1.72 -3.16 -11.98
N ASN A 602 1.03 -4.28 -11.79
CA ASN A 602 1.64 -5.61 -11.83
C ASN A 602 2.22 -5.92 -13.21
N ALA A 603 1.50 -5.57 -14.28
CA ALA A 603 1.98 -5.68 -15.65
C ALA A 603 3.26 -4.84 -15.90
N LEU A 604 3.31 -3.60 -15.40
CA LEU A 604 4.52 -2.77 -15.50
C LEU A 604 5.70 -3.40 -14.73
N HIS A 605 5.45 -4.01 -13.57
CA HIS A 605 6.49 -4.72 -12.81
C HIS A 605 7.06 -5.92 -13.59
N ILE A 606 6.19 -6.69 -14.23
CA ILE A 606 6.57 -7.83 -15.08
C ILE A 606 7.42 -7.35 -16.26
N LEU A 607 6.98 -6.29 -16.96
CA LEU A 607 7.73 -5.70 -18.08
C LEU A 607 9.08 -5.13 -17.65
N ALA A 608 9.15 -4.47 -16.48
CA ALA A 608 10.39 -3.96 -15.92
C ALA A 608 11.40 -5.09 -15.65
N LYS A 609 10.92 -6.20 -15.06
CA LYS A 609 11.73 -7.40 -14.79
C LYS A 609 12.19 -8.07 -16.07
N PHE A 610 11.30 -8.24 -17.06
CA PHE A 610 11.62 -8.84 -18.35
C PHE A 610 12.68 -8.05 -19.12
N LYS A 611 12.52 -6.71 -19.19
CA LYS A 611 13.48 -5.82 -19.85
C LYS A 611 14.77 -5.61 -19.06
N LYS A 612 14.81 -6.05 -17.79
CA LYS A 612 15.89 -5.74 -16.82
C LYS A 612 16.15 -4.23 -16.73
N SER A 613 15.10 -3.42 -16.88
CA SER A 613 15.18 -1.97 -16.80
C SER A 613 15.17 -1.55 -15.33
N SER A 614 16.30 -1.03 -14.86
CA SER A 614 16.41 -0.44 -13.52
C SER A 614 15.51 0.78 -13.37
N PHE A 615 15.30 1.54 -14.45
CA PHE A 615 14.45 2.72 -14.46
C PHE A 615 12.96 2.38 -14.31
N LEU A 616 12.43 1.44 -15.11
CA LEU A 616 11.03 1.03 -14.98
C LEU A 616 10.76 0.39 -13.61
N LYS A 617 11.71 -0.39 -13.08
CA LYS A 617 11.61 -0.97 -11.74
C LYS A 617 11.58 0.11 -10.67
N PHE A 618 12.42 1.14 -10.80
CA PHE A 618 12.42 2.29 -9.91
C PHE A 618 11.07 3.02 -9.93
N ILE A 619 10.48 3.26 -11.11
CA ILE A 619 9.18 3.93 -11.24
C ILE A 619 8.06 3.12 -10.58
N VAL A 620 7.98 1.81 -10.82
CA VAL A 620 6.95 0.93 -10.21
C VAL A 620 7.04 0.95 -8.69
N ASN A 621 8.27 0.84 -8.18
CA ASN A 621 8.55 0.72 -6.76
C ASN A 621 8.30 2.03 -6.01
N HIS A 622 8.58 3.18 -6.61
CA HIS A 622 8.45 4.48 -5.94
C HIS A 622 7.21 5.27 -6.36
N GLU A 623 6.28 4.66 -7.10
CA GLU A 623 5.06 5.34 -7.50
C GLU A 623 4.23 5.82 -6.27
N PRO A 624 3.83 7.11 -6.23
CA PRO A 624 3.03 7.66 -5.14
C PRO A 624 1.68 6.97 -4.94
N TYR A 625 1.17 7.02 -3.70
CA TYR A 625 -0.17 6.55 -3.34
C TYR A 625 -1.25 7.40 -4.03
N ASN A 626 -2.31 6.74 -4.49
CA ASN A 626 -3.45 7.43 -5.10
C ASN A 626 -4.26 8.22 -4.08
N ASN A 627 -4.40 7.67 -2.86
CA ASN A 627 -5.01 8.35 -1.72
C ASN A 627 -3.93 8.78 -0.75
N ILE A 628 -3.93 10.06 -0.39
CA ILE A 628 -2.96 10.60 0.56
C ILE A 628 -3.08 9.99 1.96
N ILE A 629 -4.28 9.58 2.35
CA ILE A 629 -4.54 9.01 3.68
C ILE A 629 -3.69 7.74 3.87
N ASP A 630 -3.51 6.94 2.81
CA ASP A 630 -2.70 5.73 2.84
C ASP A 630 -1.23 6.05 3.09
N ALA A 631 -0.72 7.19 2.60
CA ALA A 631 0.64 7.64 2.86
C ALA A 631 0.83 8.08 4.33
N TYR A 632 -0.17 8.73 4.93
CA TYR A 632 -0.14 9.05 6.36
C TYR A 632 -0.13 7.78 7.22
N TYR A 633 -1.00 6.80 6.91
CA TYR A 633 -1.02 5.53 7.63
C TYR A 633 0.25 4.70 7.42
N ALA A 634 0.85 4.75 6.23
CA ALA A 634 2.14 4.11 5.97
C ALA A 634 3.27 4.66 6.86
N LEU A 635 3.14 5.88 7.42
CA LEU A 635 4.08 6.48 8.37
C LEU A 635 3.55 6.55 9.82
N ASP A 636 2.40 5.93 10.11
CA ASP A 636 1.72 5.99 11.43
C ASP A 636 1.42 7.43 11.89
N LEU A 637 1.08 8.31 10.95
CA LEU A 637 0.74 9.71 11.18
C LEU A 637 -0.77 9.95 11.14
N GLU A 638 -1.23 10.98 11.85
CA GLU A 638 -2.61 11.44 11.74
C GLU A 638 -2.89 12.08 10.36
N PRO A 639 -4.09 11.87 9.80
CA PRO A 639 -4.47 12.51 8.54
C PRO A 639 -4.38 14.04 8.64
N ASN A 640 -3.81 14.69 7.62
CA ASN A 640 -3.59 16.14 7.52
C ASN A 640 -2.43 16.72 8.34
N MET A 641 -1.52 15.91 8.88
CA MET A 641 -0.26 16.42 9.43
C MET A 641 0.56 17.13 8.34
N LYS A 642 0.93 18.40 8.57
CA LYS A 642 1.69 19.23 7.61
C LYS A 642 3.11 19.56 8.06
N ASP A 643 3.43 19.27 9.32
CA ASP A 643 4.74 19.57 9.89
C ASP A 643 5.80 18.64 9.30
N VAL A 644 6.75 19.23 8.58
CA VAL A 644 7.82 18.52 7.87
C VAL A 644 8.72 17.77 8.84
N ASP A 645 9.03 18.34 10.01
CA ASP A 645 9.96 17.74 10.97
C ASP A 645 9.34 16.51 11.63
N ILE A 646 8.03 16.57 11.92
CA ILE A 646 7.28 15.41 12.44
C ILE A 646 7.23 14.30 11.39
N ILE A 647 6.98 14.64 10.12
CA ILE A 647 6.93 13.66 9.03
C ILE A 647 8.31 12.98 8.83
N GLN A 648 9.39 13.76 8.82
CA GLN A 648 10.76 13.22 8.70
C GLN A 648 11.12 12.33 9.89
N THR A 649 10.75 12.75 11.11
CA THR A 649 11.01 11.98 12.33
C THR A 649 10.25 10.64 12.31
N ALA A 650 8.99 10.65 11.89
CA ALA A 650 8.18 9.43 11.77
C ALA A 650 8.78 8.44 10.76
N TYR A 651 9.26 8.94 9.61
CA TYR A 651 9.98 8.12 8.64
C TYR A 651 11.23 7.46 9.26
N LEU A 652 12.08 8.24 9.92
CA LEU A 652 13.33 7.74 10.50
C LEU A 652 13.07 6.67 11.56
N ILE A 653 12.06 6.88 12.43
CA ILE A 653 11.65 5.89 13.43
C ILE A 653 11.18 4.60 12.75
N LYS A 654 10.31 4.72 11.75
CA LYS A 654 9.71 3.54 11.11
C LYS A 654 10.70 2.72 10.30
N VAL A 655 11.63 3.35 9.59
CA VAL A 655 12.70 2.65 8.87
C VAL A 655 13.70 2.01 9.84
N SER A 656 13.97 2.65 10.98
CA SER A 656 14.81 2.07 12.05
C SER A 656 14.17 0.83 12.69
N ASP A 657 12.88 0.89 12.98
CA ASP A 657 12.14 -0.21 13.63
C ASP A 657 11.87 -1.37 12.66
N ALA A 658 11.60 -1.07 11.39
CA ALA A 658 11.23 -2.03 10.36
C ALA A 658 11.92 -1.72 9.01
N PRO A 659 13.22 -2.06 8.85
CA PRO A 659 13.97 -1.77 7.62
C PRO A 659 13.39 -2.44 6.37
N GLY A 660 12.63 -3.53 6.53
CA GLY A 660 11.92 -4.19 5.43
C GLY A 660 10.79 -3.34 4.80
N LEU A 661 10.35 -2.27 5.48
CA LEU A 661 9.31 -1.35 4.99
C LEU A 661 9.86 -0.06 4.38
N GLN A 662 11.19 0.06 4.23
CA GLN A 662 11.83 1.27 3.70
C GLN A 662 11.19 1.73 2.39
N LEU A 663 10.93 0.82 1.46
CA LEU A 663 10.32 1.13 0.18
C LEU A 663 8.92 1.75 0.31
N ASP A 664 8.08 1.25 1.23
CA ASP A 664 6.75 1.79 1.46
C ASP A 664 6.83 3.17 2.15
N CYS A 665 7.80 3.35 3.05
CA CYS A 665 8.09 4.65 3.66
C CYS A 665 8.58 5.67 2.62
N ASP A 666 9.41 5.26 1.66
CA ASP A 666 9.91 6.13 0.57
C ASP A 666 8.77 6.59 -0.33
N ARG A 667 7.87 5.67 -0.69
CA ARG A 667 6.63 5.99 -1.42
C ARG A 667 5.73 6.94 -0.64
N ALA A 668 5.60 6.74 0.67
CA ALA A 668 4.78 7.59 1.53
C ALA A 668 5.32 9.03 1.57
N ILE A 669 6.63 9.19 1.78
CA ILE A 669 7.29 10.50 1.75
C ILE A 669 7.16 11.16 0.38
N TYR A 670 7.36 10.42 -0.71
CA TYR A 670 7.18 10.98 -2.05
C TYR A 670 5.74 11.46 -2.29
N SER A 671 4.75 10.70 -1.82
CA SER A 671 3.33 11.07 -1.91
C SER A 671 3.02 12.36 -1.12
N LEU A 672 3.54 12.45 0.10
CA LEU A 672 3.38 13.63 0.96
C LEU A 672 4.13 14.84 0.40
N ALA A 673 5.35 14.66 -0.11
CA ALA A 673 6.14 15.72 -0.74
C ALA A 673 5.42 16.32 -1.95
N PHE A 674 4.83 15.47 -2.79
CA PHE A 674 4.02 15.87 -3.95
C PHE A 674 2.75 16.62 -3.54
N TYR A 675 1.98 16.08 -2.58
CA TYR A 675 0.71 16.68 -2.19
C TYR A 675 0.88 17.98 -1.41
N LEU A 676 1.81 18.01 -0.45
CA LEU A 676 2.13 19.20 0.34
C LEU A 676 2.96 20.22 -0.44
N ARG A 677 3.40 19.88 -1.66
CA ARG A 677 4.28 20.71 -2.50
C ARG A 677 5.56 21.15 -1.78
N SER A 678 6.09 20.26 -0.92
CA SER A 678 7.20 20.54 0.00
C SER A 678 8.55 20.16 -0.60
N LEU A 679 9.35 21.17 -0.97
CA LEU A 679 10.74 20.99 -1.41
C LEU A 679 11.65 20.33 -0.35
N PRO A 680 11.56 20.68 0.95
CA PRO A 680 12.32 20.00 2.00
C PRO A 680 12.05 18.50 2.07
N LEU A 681 10.80 18.05 1.91
CA LEU A 681 10.47 16.62 1.89
C LEU A 681 11.03 15.93 0.64
N PHE A 682 11.06 16.60 -0.52
CA PHE A 682 11.76 16.08 -1.71
C PHE A 682 13.27 15.95 -1.49
N ASN A 683 13.90 16.92 -0.82
CA ASN A 683 15.33 16.87 -0.50
C ASN A 683 15.63 15.73 0.47
N PHE A 684 14.80 15.58 1.50
CA PHE A 684 14.90 14.49 2.46
C PHE A 684 14.77 13.12 1.77
N LEU A 685 13.75 12.95 0.90
CA LEU A 685 13.58 11.71 0.11
C LEU A 685 14.83 11.38 -0.70
N ILE A 686 15.39 12.35 -1.42
CA ILE A 686 16.57 12.16 -2.26
C ILE A 686 17.81 11.82 -1.43
N ALA A 687 17.93 12.38 -0.22
CA ALA A 687 19.03 12.08 0.70
C ALA A 687 18.94 10.64 1.24
N GLN A 688 17.73 10.14 1.52
CA GLN A 688 17.52 8.77 2.01
C GLN A 688 17.52 7.72 0.88
N CYS A 689 17.14 8.12 -0.34
CA CYS A 689 17.01 7.25 -1.50
C CYS A 689 17.94 7.67 -2.66
N PRO A 690 19.16 7.11 -2.74
CA PRO A 690 20.13 7.44 -3.79
C PRO A 690 19.63 7.19 -5.22
N ASP A 691 18.70 6.26 -5.40
CA ASP A 691 18.13 5.91 -6.70
C ASP A 691 17.44 7.13 -7.38
N PHE A 692 16.84 8.04 -6.60
CA PHE A 692 16.27 9.27 -7.16
C PHE A 692 17.35 10.17 -7.77
N ASN A 693 18.53 10.25 -7.16
CA ASN A 693 19.66 10.97 -7.74
C ASN A 693 20.20 10.27 -8.98
N LEU A 694 20.18 8.94 -9.04
CA LEU A 694 20.68 8.20 -10.20
C LEU A 694 19.86 8.48 -11.47
N PHE A 695 18.52 8.52 -11.35
CA PHE A 695 17.62 8.73 -12.51
C PHE A 695 17.18 10.18 -12.74
N TYR A 696 17.32 11.06 -11.74
CA TYR A 696 16.97 12.49 -11.86
C TYR A 696 18.15 13.42 -11.59
N ASN A 697 19.37 13.01 -11.96
CA ASN A 697 20.56 13.86 -11.85
C ASN A 697 20.48 15.10 -12.75
N THR A 698 21.34 16.08 -12.48
CA THR A 698 21.45 17.30 -13.30
C THR A 698 22.40 17.14 -14.51
N ASP A 699 23.14 16.05 -14.61
CA ASP A 699 24.17 15.83 -15.64
C ASP A 699 23.58 15.49 -17.01
N GLU A 700 22.41 14.85 -17.05
CA GLU A 700 21.74 14.42 -18.29
C GLU A 700 21.04 15.56 -19.05
N ILE A 701 20.96 16.77 -18.48
CA ILE A 701 20.21 17.90 -19.07
C ILE A 701 21.10 19.09 -19.36
N SER A 702 20.86 19.67 -20.53
CA SER A 702 21.49 20.91 -20.96
C SER A 702 20.87 22.11 -20.23
N TYR A 703 21.64 23.18 -20.10
CA TYR A 703 21.16 24.42 -19.50
C TYR A 703 19.97 25.01 -20.27
N ASP A 704 19.99 24.92 -21.60
CA ASP A 704 18.95 25.45 -22.48
C ASP A 704 17.64 24.65 -22.35
N ASP A 705 17.72 23.32 -22.26
CA ASP A 705 16.53 22.47 -22.05
C ASP A 705 15.85 22.75 -20.69
N ALA A 706 16.64 23.06 -19.65
CA ALA A 706 16.13 23.41 -18.33
C ALA A 706 15.40 24.76 -18.34
N LEU A 707 15.96 25.75 -19.04
CA LEU A 707 15.34 27.07 -19.23
C LEU A 707 14.02 26.97 -20.00
N GLU A 708 13.98 26.19 -21.09
CA GLU A 708 12.77 25.98 -21.90
C GLU A 708 11.64 25.32 -21.09
N ARG A 709 11.96 24.28 -20.29
CA ARG A 709 10.98 23.58 -19.45
C ARG A 709 10.40 24.44 -18.34
N ILE A 710 11.20 25.32 -17.73
CA ILE A 710 10.69 26.32 -16.76
C ILE A 710 9.96 27.45 -17.50
N GLY A 711 10.33 27.75 -18.74
CA GLY A 711 9.71 28.76 -19.59
C GLY A 711 10.30 30.15 -19.33
N VAL A 712 11.62 30.22 -19.21
CA VAL A 712 12.40 31.43 -18.94
C VAL A 712 13.57 31.53 -19.92
N ASN A 713 14.05 32.75 -20.14
CA ASN A 713 15.20 33.05 -20.99
C ASN A 713 16.49 33.12 -20.16
N SER A 714 17.64 33.00 -20.82
CA SER A 714 18.95 33.11 -20.16
C SER A 714 19.20 34.47 -19.49
N GLU A 715 18.57 35.54 -20.00
CA GLU A 715 18.70 36.91 -19.50
C GLU A 715 17.78 37.24 -18.32
N ASP A 716 16.82 36.37 -17.99
CA ASP A 716 15.87 36.64 -16.91
C ASP A 716 16.57 36.66 -15.55
N PRO A 717 16.22 37.60 -14.64
CA PRO A 717 16.79 37.64 -13.29
C PRO A 717 16.28 36.46 -12.45
N ASP A 718 17.04 36.07 -11.43
CA ASP A 718 16.74 34.88 -10.61
C ASP A 718 15.35 34.94 -9.95
N ASN A 719 14.84 36.14 -9.64
CA ASN A 719 13.48 36.33 -9.13
C ASN A 719 12.39 36.01 -10.17
N ALA A 720 12.63 36.33 -11.45
CA ALA A 720 11.71 35.96 -12.53
C ALA A 720 11.73 34.45 -12.78
N ILE A 721 12.91 33.82 -12.64
CA ILE A 721 13.06 32.37 -12.69
C ILE A 721 12.26 31.71 -11.56
N LEU A 722 12.36 32.22 -10.34
CA LEU A 722 11.55 31.75 -9.22
C LEU A 722 10.05 31.95 -9.46
N ASP A 723 9.61 33.12 -9.93
CA ASP A 723 8.19 33.37 -10.21
C ASP A 723 7.61 32.38 -11.23
N HIS A 724 8.34 32.12 -12.32
CA HIS A 724 7.92 31.14 -13.33
C HIS A 724 7.93 29.71 -12.77
N PHE A 725 8.94 29.36 -11.96
CA PHE A 725 9.00 28.09 -11.27
C PHE A 725 7.82 27.94 -10.29
N TYR A 726 7.55 28.94 -9.44
CA TYR A 726 6.47 28.92 -8.45
C TYR A 726 5.10 28.82 -9.10
N ARG A 727 4.86 29.54 -10.22
CA ARG A 727 3.61 29.41 -10.98
C ARG A 727 3.42 28.02 -11.54
N LYS A 728 4.48 27.34 -11.98
CA LYS A 728 4.39 25.93 -12.39
C LYS A 728 4.27 25.00 -11.18
N TRP A 729 5.02 25.24 -10.12
CA TRP A 729 5.01 24.42 -8.91
C TRP A 729 3.67 24.46 -8.17
N ASN A 730 2.95 25.59 -8.22
CA ASN A 730 1.66 25.78 -7.54
C ASN A 730 0.45 25.88 -8.49
N GLY A 731 0.66 26.02 -9.80
CA GLY A 731 -0.41 26.21 -10.78
C GLY A 731 -1.11 24.90 -11.18
N ASP A 732 -2.38 25.03 -11.56
CA ASP A 732 -3.24 23.93 -12.04
C ASP A 732 -2.92 23.51 -13.50
N GLU A 733 -2.12 24.28 -14.24
CA GLU A 733 -1.84 23.99 -15.65
C GLU A 733 -0.73 22.93 -15.81
N ASN A 734 -1.14 21.73 -16.23
CA ASN A 734 -0.34 20.68 -16.88
C ASN A 734 0.61 19.80 -16.04
N LEU A 735 0.54 19.83 -14.71
CA LEU A 735 1.33 18.93 -13.84
C LEU A 735 0.44 17.91 -13.11
N VAL A 736 -0.17 17.01 -13.89
CA VAL A 736 -1.03 15.93 -13.36
C VAL A 736 -0.19 14.81 -12.71
N LEU A 737 1.10 14.70 -13.06
CA LEU A 737 1.96 13.56 -12.69
C LEU A 737 3.09 13.95 -11.72
N PRO A 738 3.30 13.20 -10.62
CA PRO A 738 4.36 13.44 -9.64
C PRO A 738 5.78 13.51 -10.23
N ALA A 739 6.07 12.73 -11.27
CA ALA A 739 7.38 12.70 -11.92
C ALA A 739 7.79 14.07 -12.51
N ASN A 740 6.81 14.90 -12.88
CA ASN A 740 7.11 16.22 -13.44
C ASN A 740 7.58 17.21 -12.36
N PHE A 741 7.19 17.03 -11.09
CA PHE A 741 7.68 17.85 -9.97
C PHE A 741 9.16 17.61 -9.72
N ILE A 742 9.58 16.34 -9.70
CA ILE A 742 10.99 16.00 -9.54
C ILE A 742 11.81 16.52 -10.73
N LYS A 743 11.29 16.42 -11.96
CA LYS A 743 11.92 17.00 -13.15
C LYS A 743 12.07 18.53 -13.03
N LEU A 744 11.02 19.25 -12.62
CA LEU A 744 11.06 20.69 -12.41
C LEU A 744 12.08 21.10 -11.34
N ARG A 745 12.14 20.37 -10.21
CA ARG A 745 13.14 20.61 -9.15
C ARG A 745 14.56 20.45 -9.69
N ARG A 746 14.82 19.38 -10.43
CA ARG A 746 16.12 19.11 -11.07
C ARG A 746 16.48 20.21 -12.07
N ASP A 747 15.53 20.65 -12.89
CA ASP A 747 15.75 21.70 -13.88
C ASP A 747 16.13 23.03 -13.18
N LEU A 748 15.47 23.37 -12.07
CA LEU A 748 15.83 24.52 -11.24
C LEU A 748 17.22 24.37 -10.60
N LEU A 749 17.57 23.17 -10.12
CA LEU A 749 18.89 22.87 -9.57
C LEU A 749 20.00 23.02 -10.62
N LYS A 750 19.76 22.58 -11.86
CA LYS A 750 20.71 22.76 -12.97
C LYS A 750 20.98 24.25 -13.23
N ILE A 751 19.92 25.06 -13.21
CA ILE A 751 20.02 26.51 -13.40
C ILE A 751 20.77 27.17 -12.23
N ALA A 752 20.47 26.76 -10.99
CA ALA A 752 21.12 27.25 -9.79
C ALA A 752 22.64 27.01 -9.82
N ILE A 753 23.06 25.78 -10.13
CA ILE A 753 24.48 25.37 -10.24
C ILE A 753 25.19 26.15 -11.35
N GLN A 754 24.57 26.27 -12.53
CA GLN A 754 25.21 26.92 -13.68
C GLN A 754 25.36 28.44 -13.47
N ARG A 755 24.36 29.08 -12.85
CA ARG A 755 24.37 30.52 -12.54
C ARG A 755 25.14 30.85 -11.25
N LYS A 756 25.45 29.85 -10.43
CA LYS A 756 26.01 30.00 -9.07
C LYS A 756 25.14 30.91 -8.20
N SER A 757 23.82 30.76 -8.34
CA SER A 757 22.86 31.60 -7.62
C SER A 757 22.58 31.03 -6.24
N LYS A 758 23.04 31.74 -5.20
CA LYS A 758 22.75 31.40 -3.81
C LYS A 758 21.26 31.44 -3.49
N LEU A 759 20.52 32.31 -4.18
CA LEU A 759 19.08 32.50 -3.98
C LEU A 759 18.31 31.26 -4.46
N LEU A 760 18.65 30.76 -5.65
CA LEU A 760 18.05 29.54 -6.19
C LEU A 760 18.47 28.31 -5.37
N GLU A 761 19.73 28.22 -4.94
CA GLU A 761 20.22 27.14 -4.08
C GLU A 761 19.47 27.09 -2.74
N HIS A 762 19.37 28.22 -2.03
CA HIS A 762 18.65 28.27 -0.76
C HIS A 762 17.18 27.92 -0.93
N PHE A 763 16.52 28.46 -1.97
CA PHE A 763 15.12 28.18 -2.22
C PHE A 763 14.87 26.69 -2.50
N ILE A 764 15.78 26.01 -3.22
CA ILE A 764 15.70 24.56 -3.43
C ILE A 764 15.82 23.81 -2.09
N GLU A 765 16.69 24.27 -1.18
CA GLU A 765 16.93 23.62 0.12
C GLU A 765 15.75 23.77 1.08
N THR A 766 15.22 24.98 1.23
CA THR A 766 14.24 25.30 2.28
C THR A 766 12.81 25.38 1.78
N GLY A 767 12.60 25.51 0.46
CA GLY A 767 11.30 25.79 -0.14
C GLY A 767 10.77 27.20 0.15
N ASN A 768 11.56 28.02 0.84
CA ASN A 768 11.26 29.40 1.13
C ASN A 768 12.26 30.28 0.38
N ILE A 769 11.78 31.38 -0.18
CA ILE A 769 12.70 32.37 -0.72
C ILE A 769 13.46 32.93 0.47
N ASP A 770 14.79 32.78 0.49
CA ASP A 770 15.59 33.51 1.46
C ASP A 770 15.42 34.97 1.15
N GLU A 771 14.57 35.62 1.93
CA GLU A 771 14.36 37.03 1.80
C GLU A 771 15.72 37.72 1.87
N SER A 772 16.70 37.20 2.64
CA SER A 772 18.08 37.71 2.78
C SER A 772 18.88 37.89 1.47
N LEU A 773 18.49 37.17 0.42
CA LEU A 773 19.16 37.16 -0.88
C LEU A 773 18.44 38.00 -1.96
N LEU A 774 17.24 38.52 -1.66
CA LEU A 774 16.49 39.42 -2.53
C LEU A 774 17.06 40.86 -2.51
N PRO A 775 17.00 41.60 -3.64
CA PRO A 775 17.43 43.00 -3.70
C PRO A 775 16.73 43.86 -2.63
N ALA A 776 17.50 44.62 -1.85
CA ALA A 776 17.02 45.36 -0.68
C ALA A 776 15.97 46.45 -0.97
N GLY A 777 15.80 46.89 -2.22
CA GLY A 777 14.98 48.07 -2.56
C GLY A 777 13.48 47.93 -2.33
N ASN A 778 12.93 46.71 -2.33
CA ASN A 778 11.47 46.49 -2.30
C ASN A 778 10.94 46.01 -0.93
N TRP A 779 11.78 46.01 0.11
CA TRP A 779 11.44 45.41 1.40
C TRP A 779 11.78 46.33 2.58
N PRO A 780 10.98 46.38 3.66
CA PRO A 780 11.28 47.22 4.82
C PRO A 780 12.58 46.79 5.53
N ALA A 781 13.20 47.71 6.27
CA ALA A 781 14.39 47.41 7.05
C ALA A 781 14.03 46.75 8.39
N GLY A 782 14.66 45.63 8.73
CA GLY A 782 14.66 45.06 10.10
C GLY A 782 15.58 45.83 11.06
N LEU A 783 15.53 45.47 12.35
CA LEU A 783 16.40 46.02 13.40
C LEU A 783 17.13 44.91 14.15
N ASN A 784 18.46 44.93 14.15
CA ASN A 784 19.23 43.94 14.90
C ASN A 784 18.93 44.04 16.41
N ASN A 785 18.69 42.89 17.05
CA ASN A 785 18.49 42.81 18.49
C ASN A 785 19.84 42.96 19.23
N ILE A 786 19.97 43.99 20.08
CA ILE A 786 21.22 44.31 20.80
C ILE A 786 21.18 43.89 22.27
N GLY A 787 20.44 42.83 22.58
CA GLY A 787 20.36 42.21 23.91
C GLY A 787 19.01 42.47 24.59
N ASN A 788 18.02 41.64 24.28
CA ASN A 788 16.64 41.74 24.79
C ASN A 788 15.92 43.05 24.41
N THR A 789 16.31 43.69 23.31
CA THR A 789 15.67 44.93 22.83
C THR A 789 14.54 44.68 21.83
N CYS A 790 14.03 43.45 21.71
CA CYS A 790 12.98 43.08 20.76
C CYS A 790 11.71 43.94 20.90
N TYR A 791 11.41 44.33 22.14
CA TYR A 791 10.32 45.23 22.43
C TYR A 791 10.56 46.65 21.89
N LEU A 792 11.75 47.22 22.15
CA LEU A 792 12.15 48.53 21.61
C LEU A 792 12.20 48.51 20.08
N ASN A 793 12.69 47.43 19.48
CA ASN A 793 12.70 47.26 18.02
C ASN A 793 11.29 47.34 17.45
N SER A 794 10.33 46.64 18.08
CA SER A 794 8.92 46.70 17.68
C SER A 794 8.36 48.13 17.75
N LEU A 795 8.70 48.90 18.80
CA LEU A 795 8.30 50.31 18.93
C LEU A 795 8.92 51.21 17.85
N LEU A 796 10.22 51.05 17.59
CA LEU A 796 10.94 51.86 16.61
C LEU A 796 10.38 51.64 15.19
N GLN A 797 10.07 50.39 14.83
CA GLN A 797 9.41 50.03 13.57
C GLN A 797 8.00 50.62 13.47
N TYR A 798 7.25 50.56 14.56
CA TYR A 798 5.93 51.18 14.67
C TYR A 798 5.99 52.70 14.44
N TYR A 799 6.88 53.41 15.14
CA TYR A 799 7.03 54.86 14.97
C TYR A 799 7.54 55.25 13.58
N PHE A 800 8.44 54.46 12.99
CA PHE A 800 8.94 54.66 11.63
C PHE A 800 7.81 54.56 10.59
N SER A 801 6.84 53.69 10.82
CA SER A 801 5.72 53.45 9.91
C SER A 801 4.71 54.61 9.85
N ILE A 802 4.73 55.53 10.83
CA ILE A 802 3.84 56.69 10.89
C ILE A 802 4.49 57.84 10.11
N SER A 803 4.02 58.11 8.88
CA SER A 803 4.68 59.06 7.97
C SER A 803 4.85 60.47 8.54
N PRO A 804 3.84 61.09 9.21
CA PRO A 804 4.00 62.42 9.80
C PRO A 804 5.11 62.46 10.85
N LEU A 805 5.19 61.43 11.70
CA LEU A 805 6.19 61.32 12.75
C LEU A 805 7.58 61.07 12.16
N ARG A 806 7.71 60.11 11.24
CA ARG A 806 8.97 59.81 10.55
C ARG A 806 9.52 61.04 9.84
N ASN A 807 8.67 61.74 9.06
CA ASN A 807 9.09 62.93 8.32
C ASN A 807 9.48 64.07 9.26
N TYR A 808 8.81 64.23 10.41
CA TYR A 808 9.20 65.20 11.44
C TYR A 808 10.58 64.88 12.01
N THR A 809 10.82 63.63 12.38
CA THR A 809 12.09 63.18 12.98
C THR A 809 13.26 63.28 12.00
N VAL A 810 13.09 62.83 10.74
CA VAL A 810 14.13 62.89 9.70
C VAL A 810 14.55 64.34 9.40
N ASN A 811 13.61 65.28 9.41
CA ASN A 811 13.87 66.70 9.16
C ASN A 811 14.25 67.50 10.42
N TYR A 812 14.48 66.84 11.56
CA TYR A 812 14.79 67.52 12.81
C TYR A 812 16.19 68.16 12.75
N GLN A 813 16.29 69.47 13.02
CA GLN A 813 17.54 70.25 12.97
C GLN A 813 17.75 71.17 14.19
N LYS A 814 16.91 71.05 15.21
CA LYS A 814 16.88 72.01 16.33
C LYS A 814 17.97 71.71 17.34
N THR A 815 18.56 72.76 17.93
CA THR A 815 19.49 72.64 19.05
C THR A 815 18.83 72.99 20.37
N THR A 816 19.43 72.59 21.49
CA THR A 816 18.98 73.00 22.82
C THR A 816 18.95 74.53 22.96
N GLU A 817 19.91 75.23 22.36
CA GLU A 817 19.99 76.69 22.39
C GLU A 817 18.86 77.35 21.59
N ASP A 818 18.48 76.78 20.44
CA ASP A 818 17.31 77.24 19.67
C ASP A 818 16.03 77.16 20.49
N LEU A 819 15.82 76.04 21.19
CA LEU A 819 14.65 75.83 22.05
C LEU A 819 14.63 76.77 23.25
N LEU A 820 15.78 76.98 23.91
CA LEU A 820 15.90 77.87 25.08
C LEU A 820 15.80 79.36 24.71
N SER A 821 16.16 79.75 23.49
CA SER A 821 16.07 81.15 23.02
C SER A 821 14.63 81.64 22.81
N ASN A 822 13.68 80.71 22.65
CA ASN A 822 12.27 81.01 22.44
C ASN A 822 11.57 81.23 23.80
N VAL A 823 11.16 82.47 24.07
CA VAL A 823 10.49 82.87 25.33
C VAL A 823 9.25 82.01 25.62
N THR A 824 8.55 81.58 24.57
CA THR A 824 7.36 80.71 24.64
C THR A 824 7.67 79.31 25.15
N ILE A 825 8.88 78.82 24.89
CA ILE A 825 9.34 77.47 25.27
C ILE A 825 9.88 77.44 26.70
N SER A 826 10.37 78.57 27.22
CA SER A 826 10.92 78.65 28.59
C SER A 826 9.92 78.43 29.73
N LYS A 827 8.61 78.52 29.47
CA LYS A 827 7.53 78.39 30.47
C LYS A 827 6.60 77.19 30.23
N ARG A 828 6.90 76.36 29.23
CA ARG A 828 6.00 75.26 28.85
C ARG A 828 5.94 74.18 29.91
N ARG A 829 4.78 73.56 30.03
CA ARG A 829 4.56 72.34 30.80
C ARG A 829 4.33 71.16 29.86
N ILE A 830 4.92 70.03 30.22
CA ILE A 830 4.78 68.75 29.50
C ILE A 830 4.42 67.71 30.56
N GLY A 831 3.25 67.08 30.42
CA GLY A 831 2.73 66.15 31.40
C GLY A 831 2.44 66.83 32.75
N GLY A 832 2.07 68.12 32.74
CA GLY A 832 1.75 68.88 33.95
C GLY A 832 2.96 69.31 34.78
N ARG A 833 4.20 69.14 34.30
CA ARG A 833 5.42 69.63 34.98
C ARG A 833 6.29 70.48 34.05
N GLU A 834 7.03 71.41 34.64
CA GLU A 834 8.06 72.17 33.93
C GLU A 834 9.25 71.25 33.61
N VAL A 835 9.82 71.42 32.41
CA VAL A 835 10.93 70.58 31.95
C VAL A 835 12.27 71.26 32.23
N SER A 836 13.20 70.52 32.83
CA SER A 836 14.53 71.02 33.14
C SER A 836 15.43 71.13 31.89
N ARG A 837 16.48 71.95 31.96
CA ARG A 837 17.47 72.09 30.88
C ARG A 837 18.16 70.75 30.55
N GLN A 838 18.50 69.95 31.57
CA GLN A 838 19.16 68.66 31.40
C GLN A 838 18.25 67.64 30.69
N GLU A 839 16.95 67.62 31.04
CA GLU A 839 15.95 66.80 30.33
C GLU A 839 15.80 67.24 28.86
N MET A 840 15.91 68.54 28.59
CA MET A 840 15.86 69.08 27.24
C MET A 840 17.08 68.69 26.40
N GLU A 841 18.30 68.84 26.95
CA GLU A 841 19.55 68.42 26.29
C GLU A 841 19.51 66.92 25.94
N ARG A 842 19.08 66.10 26.90
CA ARG A 842 18.90 64.67 26.71
C ARG A 842 17.88 64.33 25.61
N SER A 843 16.73 64.99 25.61
CA SER A 843 15.64 64.75 24.65
C SER A 843 16.01 65.14 23.22
N VAL A 844 16.76 66.23 23.07
CA VAL A 844 17.34 66.65 21.78
C VAL A 844 18.31 65.59 21.27
N GLN A 845 19.21 65.08 22.12
CA GLN A 845 20.14 64.02 21.73
C GLN A 845 19.42 62.71 21.37
N PHE A 846 18.39 62.32 22.12
CA PHE A 846 17.55 61.16 21.77
C PHE A 846 16.94 61.31 20.37
N THR A 847 16.38 62.49 20.07
CA THR A 847 15.75 62.78 18.78
C THR A 847 16.77 62.73 17.64
N TYR A 848 18.01 63.19 17.86
CA TYR A 848 19.08 63.06 16.88
C TYR A 848 19.51 61.60 16.64
N GLN A 849 19.60 60.78 17.68
CA GLN A 849 19.91 59.36 17.51
C GLN A 849 18.77 58.63 16.78
N LEU A 850 17.52 58.97 17.07
CA LEU A 850 16.36 58.43 16.36
C LEU A 850 16.32 58.88 14.89
N ARG A 851 16.66 60.15 14.61
CA ARG A 851 16.81 60.69 13.25
C ARG A 851 17.83 59.89 12.45
N ASN A 852 19.00 59.66 13.02
CA ASN A 852 20.06 58.90 12.35
C ASN A 852 19.59 57.45 12.07
N LEU A 853 18.92 56.81 13.02
CA LEU A 853 18.36 55.47 12.80
C LEU A 853 17.31 55.47 11.66
N PHE A 854 16.40 56.44 11.64
CA PHE A 854 15.39 56.53 10.59
C PHE A 854 16.02 56.81 9.22
N ASP A 855 17.05 57.65 9.17
CA ASP A 855 17.83 57.91 7.95
C ASP A 855 18.55 56.64 7.47
N ASP A 856 19.17 55.89 8.39
CA ASP A 856 19.78 54.59 8.12
C ASP A 856 18.74 53.60 7.59
N MET A 857 17.55 53.51 8.20
CA MET A 857 16.46 52.63 7.74
C MET A 857 15.99 52.95 6.32
N ILE A 858 16.00 54.23 5.93
CA ILE A 858 15.58 54.69 4.59
C ILE A 858 16.66 54.41 3.53
N HIS A 859 17.93 54.63 3.84
CA HIS A 859 19.01 54.62 2.85
C HIS A 859 19.90 53.37 2.90
N THR A 860 19.74 52.50 3.90
CA THR A 860 20.57 51.31 4.04
C THR A 860 20.43 50.38 2.82
N PRO A 861 21.54 49.92 2.22
CA PRO A 861 21.52 48.85 1.24
C PRO A 861 21.33 47.47 1.90
N TYR A 862 21.41 47.39 3.23
CA TYR A 862 21.28 46.17 4.00
C TYR A 862 19.84 45.90 4.43
N LYS A 863 19.54 44.68 4.85
CA LYS A 863 18.17 44.27 5.23
C LYS A 863 17.76 44.71 6.61
N CYS A 864 18.70 44.74 7.53
CA CYS A 864 18.52 45.29 8.84
C CYS A 864 19.51 46.44 9.07
N CYS A 865 19.16 47.32 9.98
CA CYS A 865 20.10 48.28 10.55
C CYS A 865 20.24 48.01 12.06
N THR A 866 21.29 48.54 12.66
CA THR A 866 21.57 48.32 14.08
C THR A 866 21.28 49.61 14.84
N PRO A 867 20.30 49.63 15.76
CA PRO A 867 20.13 50.74 16.69
C PRO A 867 21.42 50.99 17.47
N LYS A 868 21.82 52.26 17.58
CA LYS A 868 22.95 52.65 18.41
C LYS A 868 22.67 52.34 19.89
N LYS A 869 23.71 51.93 20.63
CA LYS A 869 23.57 51.59 22.07
C LYS A 869 23.10 52.79 22.89
N GLU A 870 23.49 53.99 22.49
CA GLU A 870 23.08 55.26 23.09
C GLU A 870 21.56 55.47 22.93
N LEU A 871 20.98 55.11 21.79
CA LEU A 871 19.54 55.22 21.57
C LEU A 871 18.77 54.30 22.52
N ALA A 872 19.21 53.04 22.65
CA ALA A 872 18.59 52.09 23.57
C ALA A 872 18.76 52.54 25.03
N TYR A 873 19.94 53.02 25.42
CA TYR A 873 20.17 53.57 26.76
C TYR A 873 19.24 54.75 27.07
N LEU A 874 19.12 55.72 26.16
CA LEU A 874 18.26 56.89 26.34
C LEU A 874 16.76 56.54 26.36
N ALA A 875 16.36 55.48 25.65
CA ALA A 875 14.98 54.97 25.64
C ALA A 875 14.58 54.28 26.96
N PHE A 876 15.49 53.55 27.61
CA PHE A 876 15.22 52.83 28.87
C PHE A 876 15.57 53.63 30.13
N ALA A 877 16.53 54.54 30.06
CA ALA A 877 16.91 55.32 31.24
C ALA A 877 15.71 56.14 31.74
N PRO A 878 15.40 56.15 33.06
CA PRO A 878 14.35 56.99 33.60
C PRO A 878 14.63 58.48 33.34
N SER A 879 13.60 59.29 33.08
CA SER A 879 13.77 60.70 32.70
C SER A 879 14.41 61.56 33.81
N ASN A 880 14.43 61.09 35.06
CA ASN A 880 15.05 61.76 36.21
C ASN A 880 16.56 61.55 36.33
N VAL A 881 17.17 60.67 35.51
CA VAL A 881 18.61 60.41 35.51
C VAL A 881 19.32 61.40 34.59
N SER A 882 20.26 62.17 35.14
CA SER A 882 21.13 63.08 34.37
C SER A 882 22.17 62.30 33.57
N VAL A 883 22.35 62.66 32.30
CA VAL A 883 23.32 62.03 31.39
C VAL A 883 24.40 63.05 31.03
N GLU A 884 25.67 62.69 31.20
CA GLU A 884 26.82 63.51 30.76
C GLU A 884 27.18 63.17 29.32
N PHE A 885 27.43 64.20 28.51
CA PHE A 885 27.81 64.09 27.11
C PHE A 885 29.27 64.55 26.90
N GLU A 886 30.00 63.95 25.95
CA GLU A 886 31.32 64.42 25.52
C GLU A 886 31.18 65.49 24.43
N ASP A 887 31.89 66.61 24.61
CA ASP A 887 32.03 67.66 23.60
C ASP A 887 33.08 67.23 22.56
N GLU A 888 32.65 66.65 21.43
CA GLU A 888 33.49 66.49 20.24
C GLU A 888 33.38 67.75 19.37
N GLU A 889 34.51 68.42 19.11
CA GLU A 889 34.57 69.52 18.14
C GLU A 889 34.20 68.96 16.74
N ASP A 890 33.13 69.49 16.14
CA ASP A 890 32.56 69.22 14.80
C ASP A 890 31.38 68.22 14.64
N CYS A 891 30.71 67.76 15.71
CA CYS A 891 29.53 66.87 15.57
C CYS A 891 28.22 67.44 16.17
N THR A 892 27.09 67.30 15.45
CA THR A 892 25.74 67.71 15.94
C THR A 892 25.12 66.71 16.91
N THR A 893 25.57 65.45 16.88
CA THR A 893 25.26 64.41 17.86
C THR A 893 26.37 64.30 18.88
N LEU A 894 26.04 64.46 20.16
CA LEU A 894 26.97 64.24 21.26
C LEU A 894 26.92 62.78 21.71
N VAL A 895 28.08 62.24 22.11
CA VAL A 895 28.19 60.87 22.63
C VAL A 895 27.95 60.88 24.13
N ALA A 896 27.00 60.07 24.61
CA ALA A 896 26.75 59.91 26.03
C ALA A 896 27.87 59.09 26.68
N LYS A 897 28.39 59.52 27.85
CA LYS A 897 29.33 58.72 28.64
C LYS A 897 28.60 57.57 29.32
N ILE A 898 28.59 56.41 28.67
CA ILE A 898 27.92 55.21 29.18
C ILE A 898 28.98 54.18 29.59
N SER A 899 29.08 53.88 30.88
CA SER A 899 29.88 52.73 31.34
C SER A 899 29.19 51.41 30.96
N PRO A 900 29.94 50.30 30.77
CA PRO A 900 29.36 48.98 30.50
C PRO A 900 28.29 48.58 31.54
N ASP A 901 28.56 48.84 32.82
CA ASP A 901 27.63 48.56 33.92
C ASP A 901 26.35 49.42 33.83
N GLN A 902 26.45 50.69 33.42
CA GLN A 902 25.26 51.54 33.21
C GLN A 902 24.41 51.06 32.05
N LEU A 903 25.03 50.58 30.97
CA LEU A 903 24.31 50.02 29.83
C LEU A 903 23.61 48.70 30.20
N GLU A 904 24.32 47.81 30.89
CA GLU A 904 23.76 46.53 31.35
C GLU A 904 22.61 46.74 32.34
N ASN A 905 22.77 47.66 33.30
CA ASN A 905 21.68 48.04 34.21
C ASN A 905 20.49 48.65 33.46
N ALA A 906 20.69 49.50 32.46
CA ALA A 906 19.60 50.05 31.67
C ALA A 906 18.87 48.99 30.83
N LEU A 907 19.60 48.01 30.28
CA LEU A 907 19.02 46.88 29.55
C LEU A 907 18.29 45.90 30.49
N GLU A 908 18.82 45.64 31.70
CA GLU A 908 18.14 44.86 32.74
C GLU A 908 16.89 45.59 33.28
N MET A 909 16.93 46.92 33.40
CA MET A 909 15.74 47.73 33.69
C MET A 909 14.71 47.60 32.56
N GLY A 910 15.15 47.62 31.30
CA GLY A 910 14.29 47.34 30.14
C GLY A 910 13.62 45.96 30.18
N ARG A 911 14.24 44.94 30.82
CA ARG A 911 13.61 43.62 31.07
C ARG A 911 12.50 43.66 32.12
N GLN A 912 12.50 44.66 33.00
CA GLN A 912 11.58 44.77 34.13
C GLN A 912 10.47 45.82 33.92
N GLN A 913 10.60 46.68 32.92
CA GLN A 913 9.64 47.75 32.64
C GLN A 913 8.46 47.27 31.79
N ASP A 914 7.25 47.79 32.08
CA ASP A 914 6.08 47.58 31.22
C ASP A 914 6.28 48.33 29.90
N VAL A 915 5.73 47.76 28.84
CA VAL A 915 5.70 48.27 27.46
C VAL A 915 5.35 49.77 27.45
N THR A 916 4.33 50.12 28.21
CA THR A 916 3.82 51.50 28.35
C THR A 916 4.80 52.49 28.92
N GLU A 917 5.68 52.08 29.83
CA GLU A 917 6.64 52.96 30.46
C GLU A 917 7.68 53.42 29.45
N CYS A 918 8.14 52.50 28.58
CA CYS A 918 9.04 52.83 27.48
C CYS A 918 8.36 53.72 26.44
N ILE A 919 7.10 53.44 26.06
CA ILE A 919 6.31 54.33 25.17
C ILE A 919 6.23 55.73 25.77
N GLY A 920 5.86 55.83 27.05
CA GLY A 920 5.76 57.11 27.76
C GLY A 920 7.10 57.86 27.78
N ASN A 921 8.21 57.17 28.01
CA ASN A 921 9.54 57.79 28.05
C ASN A 921 10.01 58.25 26.65
N VAL A 922 9.75 57.46 25.60
CA VAL A 922 10.09 57.83 24.21
C VAL A 922 9.24 59.01 23.75
N LEU A 923 7.93 58.98 23.98
CA LEU A 923 7.04 60.09 23.63
C LEU A 923 7.37 61.34 24.43
N PHE A 924 7.66 61.24 25.73
CA PHE A 924 8.08 62.39 26.54
C PHE A 924 9.36 63.06 26.00
N GLN A 925 10.34 62.27 25.55
CA GLN A 925 11.55 62.79 24.92
C GLN A 925 11.25 63.49 23.59
N LEU A 926 10.37 62.91 22.76
CA LEU A 926 9.93 63.55 21.50
C LEU A 926 9.15 64.84 21.74
N GLU A 927 8.23 64.85 22.71
CA GLU A 927 7.47 66.04 23.10
C GLU A 927 8.41 67.16 23.59
N THR A 928 9.36 66.81 24.44
CA THR A 928 10.36 67.75 24.97
C THR A 928 11.25 68.32 23.88
N ALA A 929 11.64 67.50 22.89
CA ALA A 929 12.44 67.96 21.77
C ALA A 929 11.63 68.77 20.73
N SER A 930 10.30 68.65 20.74
CA SER A 930 9.42 69.28 19.76
C SER A 930 9.04 70.73 20.08
N GLU A 931 8.62 71.47 19.05
CA GLU A 931 8.08 72.83 19.19
C GLU A 931 6.56 72.79 19.38
N PRO A 932 5.98 73.62 20.29
CA PRO A 932 4.54 73.68 20.49
C PRO A 932 3.82 74.24 19.25
N LEU A 933 2.79 73.54 18.78
CA LEU A 933 1.83 74.09 17.79
C LEU A 933 0.96 75.18 18.43
N LYS A 934 0.54 74.96 19.68
CA LYS A 934 -0.16 75.93 20.53
C LYS A 934 0.12 75.63 22.01
N LEU A 935 -0.03 76.64 22.87
CA LEU A 935 -0.08 76.46 24.32
C LEU A 935 -1.53 76.52 24.79
N GLU A 936 -1.91 75.61 25.68
CA GLU A 936 -3.22 75.64 26.33
C GLU A 936 -3.23 76.61 27.54
N GLN A 937 -4.39 76.75 28.21
CA GLN A 937 -4.60 77.75 29.26
C GLN A 937 -3.72 77.54 30.51
N ASP A 938 -3.18 76.34 30.69
CA ASP A 938 -2.34 75.90 31.81
C ASP A 938 -0.84 75.85 31.45
N ASP A 939 -0.46 76.50 30.35
CA ASP A 939 0.88 76.48 29.73
C ASP A 939 1.32 75.07 29.25
N GLU A 940 0.39 74.10 29.16
CA GLU A 940 0.66 72.79 28.60
C GLU A 940 0.89 72.88 27.08
N GLN A 941 1.97 72.26 26.61
CA GLN A 941 2.32 72.23 25.19
C GLN A 941 1.38 71.29 24.44
N TYR A 942 0.76 71.79 23.35
CA TYR A 942 0.12 70.97 22.34
C TYR A 942 1.00 70.92 21.09
N ASP A 943 1.44 69.72 20.72
CA ASP A 943 2.41 69.44 19.66
C ASP A 943 1.89 68.34 18.72
N LEU A 944 2.71 67.94 17.74
CA LEU A 944 2.40 66.85 16.81
C LEU A 944 2.15 65.52 17.55
N ILE A 945 2.89 65.25 18.62
CA ILE A 945 2.78 64.00 19.39
C ILE A 945 1.42 63.93 20.09
N LYS A 946 0.95 65.02 20.68
CA LYS A 946 -0.37 65.12 21.31
C LYS A 946 -1.51 65.07 20.31
N GLN A 947 -1.32 65.59 19.10
CA GLN A 947 -2.30 65.41 18.04
C GLN A 947 -2.40 63.94 17.60
N LEU A 948 -1.26 63.28 17.40
CA LEU A 948 -1.22 61.90 16.91
C LEU A 948 -1.73 60.90 17.95
N PHE A 949 -1.30 61.00 19.21
CA PHE A 949 -1.47 59.90 20.17
C PHE A 949 -2.38 60.19 21.37
N TYR A 950 -2.73 61.45 21.66
CA TYR A 950 -3.49 61.80 22.87
C TYR A 950 -4.95 62.17 22.59
N GLY A 951 -5.86 61.49 23.27
CA GLY A 951 -7.29 61.86 23.33
C GLY A 951 -7.63 62.64 24.60
N LYS A 952 -8.85 63.19 24.66
CA LYS A 952 -9.42 63.81 25.87
C LYS A 952 -10.69 63.09 26.30
N SER A 953 -10.72 62.62 27.53
CA SER A 953 -11.91 62.09 28.18
C SER A 953 -12.46 63.08 29.19
N LYS A 954 -13.77 63.01 29.41
CA LYS A 954 -14.51 63.74 30.43
C LYS A 954 -15.05 62.73 31.43
N GLN A 955 -14.66 62.89 32.69
CA GLN A 955 -15.17 62.13 33.80
C GLN A 955 -16.19 62.96 34.57
N THR A 956 -17.37 62.38 34.78
CA THR A 956 -18.50 62.99 35.45
C THR A 956 -18.86 62.15 36.68
N LEU A 957 -18.93 62.75 37.86
CA LEU A 957 -19.38 62.07 39.08
C LEU A 957 -20.84 62.42 39.37
N VAL A 958 -21.72 61.41 39.36
CA VAL A 958 -23.17 61.56 39.55
C VAL A 958 -23.59 60.95 40.90
N PRO A 959 -24.17 61.71 41.84
CA PRO A 959 -24.67 61.17 43.10
C PRO A 959 -25.85 60.20 42.91
N VAL A 960 -25.84 59.07 43.63
CA VAL A 960 -26.89 58.03 43.51
C VAL A 960 -28.24 58.50 44.09
N SER A 961 -28.25 59.47 45.02
CA SER A 961 -29.46 60.00 45.66
C SER A 961 -30.41 60.74 44.71
N THR A 962 -29.98 61.06 43.49
CA THR A 962 -30.77 61.78 42.48
C THR A 962 -31.68 60.87 41.65
N GLU A 963 -31.50 59.54 41.70
CA GLU A 963 -32.27 58.57 40.89
C GLU A 963 -33.47 57.96 41.64
N LEU A 964 -33.49 58.02 42.97
CA LEU A 964 -34.61 57.55 43.81
C LEU A 964 -35.53 58.74 44.13
N GLY A 965 -36.61 58.88 43.37
CA GLY A 965 -37.62 59.94 43.55
C GLY A 965 -38.37 59.85 44.89
N SER A 966 -37.75 60.32 45.97
CA SER A 966 -38.46 60.66 47.21
C SER A 966 -38.72 62.16 47.26
N GLU A 967 -39.91 62.54 46.78
CA GLU A 967 -40.57 63.79 47.15
C GLU A 967 -40.83 63.78 48.67
N GLU A 968 -39.92 64.30 49.49
CA GLU A 968 -40.23 64.81 50.83
C GLU A 968 -38.95 65.37 51.49
N ASN A 969 -38.62 66.60 51.16
CA ASN A 969 -38.21 67.68 52.08
C ASN A 969 -37.57 68.81 51.27
N THR A 970 -38.43 69.73 50.86
CA THR A 970 -38.05 71.08 50.50
C THR A 970 -37.40 71.76 51.72
N ASN A 971 -36.15 72.17 51.55
CA ASN A 971 -35.50 73.39 52.08
C ASN A 971 -34.03 73.11 52.43
N ASN A 972 -33.13 73.69 51.62
CA ASN A 972 -31.66 73.70 51.70
C ASN A 972 -30.92 72.50 51.11
N MET A 973 -30.80 72.45 49.79
CA MET A 973 -29.57 72.09 49.06
C MET A 973 -29.73 72.54 47.61
N ASP A 974 -29.59 73.84 47.39
CA ASP A 974 -29.33 74.38 46.06
C ASP A 974 -28.02 73.77 45.52
N ASN A 975 -28.06 73.25 44.29
CA ASN A 975 -26.92 73.05 43.38
C ASN A 975 -25.61 72.52 44.01
N LYS A 976 -25.54 71.23 44.36
CA LYS A 976 -24.23 70.58 44.44
C LYS A 976 -23.74 70.29 43.01
N PRO A 977 -22.58 70.83 42.59
CA PRO A 977 -22.12 70.68 41.21
C PRO A 977 -21.75 69.23 40.92
N VAL A 978 -22.23 68.74 39.79
CA VAL A 978 -21.64 67.59 39.10
C VAL A 978 -20.18 67.95 38.85
N SER A 979 -19.26 67.23 39.50
CA SER A 979 -17.82 67.47 39.29
C SER A 979 -17.43 66.84 37.96
N GLU A 980 -17.05 67.70 37.00
CA GLU A 980 -16.52 67.30 35.70
C GLU A 980 -15.00 67.47 35.71
N LYS A 981 -14.28 66.41 35.36
CA LYS A 981 -12.82 66.43 35.20
C LYS A 981 -12.46 66.03 33.79
N PHE A 982 -11.70 66.87 33.10
CA PHE A 982 -11.13 66.54 31.80
C PHE A 982 -9.74 65.95 32.00
N GLU A 983 -9.49 64.81 31.38
CA GLU A 983 -8.21 64.12 31.43
C GLU A 983 -7.76 63.76 30.02
N ARG A 984 -6.44 63.80 29.80
CA ARG A 984 -5.85 63.25 28.58
C ARG A 984 -5.58 61.77 28.79
N PHE A 985 -5.82 60.98 27.76
CA PHE A 985 -5.43 59.58 27.74
C PHE A 985 -4.53 59.32 26.53
N LEU A 986 -3.47 58.54 26.75
CA LEU A 986 -2.55 58.06 25.72
C LEU A 986 -3.04 56.72 25.15
N SER A 987 -3.48 55.82 26.03
CA SER A 987 -4.02 54.51 25.67
C SER A 987 -5.28 54.20 26.50
N LEU A 988 -6.16 53.39 25.94
CA LEU A 988 -7.31 52.82 26.66
C LEU A 988 -6.88 51.47 27.25
N LEU A 989 -6.98 51.34 28.58
CA LEU A 989 -6.57 50.15 29.33
C LEU A 989 -7.76 49.20 29.47
N VAL A 990 -7.69 48.00 28.90
CA VAL A 990 -8.77 46.99 28.99
C VAL A 990 -8.35 45.76 29.78
N ASP A 991 -9.25 45.30 30.66
CA ASP A 991 -9.05 44.14 31.52
C ASP A 991 -9.61 42.85 30.85
N VAL A 992 -8.87 41.75 30.98
CA VAL A 992 -9.22 40.41 30.47
C VAL A 992 -9.69 39.46 31.59
N SER A 993 -9.73 39.91 32.84
CA SER A 993 -10.11 39.09 34.01
C SER A 993 -11.51 38.50 33.90
N ASP A 994 -12.46 39.29 33.39
CA ASP A 994 -13.86 38.92 33.17
C ASP A 994 -14.11 38.05 31.92
N LYS A 995 -13.04 37.62 31.22
CA LYS A 995 -13.09 36.84 29.97
C LYS A 995 -14.01 37.50 28.92
N PRO A 996 -13.69 38.72 28.46
CA PRO A 996 -14.49 39.43 27.48
C PRO A 996 -14.64 38.63 26.18
N ARG A 997 -15.81 38.69 25.56
CA ARG A 997 -16.08 37.97 24.30
C ARG A 997 -15.37 38.59 23.11
N ASP A 998 -15.28 39.91 23.09
CA ASP A 998 -14.63 40.70 22.05
C ASP A 998 -14.04 42.00 22.63
N ILE A 999 -13.36 42.77 21.79
CA ILE A 999 -12.75 44.05 22.18
C ILE A 999 -13.78 45.08 22.66
N TYR A 1000 -15.01 45.05 22.13
CA TYR A 1000 -16.08 45.95 22.57
C TYR A 1000 -16.55 45.61 23.99
N ASP A 1001 -16.65 44.33 24.34
CA ASP A 1001 -16.98 43.90 25.69
C ASP A 1001 -15.91 44.36 26.70
N ALA A 1002 -14.64 44.31 26.30
CA ALA A 1002 -13.52 44.78 27.10
C ALA A 1002 -13.51 46.31 27.28
N LEU A 1003 -13.79 47.07 26.20
CA LEU A 1003 -13.95 48.53 26.26
C LEU A 1003 -15.19 48.94 27.05
N ASP A 1004 -16.30 48.21 26.89
CA ASP A 1004 -17.51 48.46 27.64
C ASP A 1004 -17.25 48.34 29.14
N SER A 1005 -16.44 47.38 29.61
CA SER A 1005 -16.02 47.32 31.01
C SER A 1005 -15.27 48.58 31.47
N TYR A 1006 -14.37 49.12 30.63
CA TYR A 1006 -13.63 50.36 30.92
C TYR A 1006 -14.55 51.59 31.00
N PHE A 1007 -15.57 51.68 30.15
CA PHE A 1007 -16.54 52.79 30.12
C PHE A 1007 -17.82 52.51 30.93
N GLN A 1008 -17.96 51.32 31.53
CA GLN A 1008 -19.15 50.93 32.28
C GLN A 1008 -19.18 51.60 33.65
N ASP A 1009 -20.37 52.09 33.96
CA ASP A 1009 -20.64 53.02 35.04
C ASP A 1009 -20.95 52.30 36.39
N ASP A 1010 -20.34 51.15 36.68
CA ASP A 1010 -20.79 50.27 37.79
C ASP A 1010 -19.96 50.37 39.09
N GLU A 1011 -18.88 51.16 39.12
CA GLU A 1011 -18.18 51.46 40.38
C GLU A 1011 -18.95 52.50 41.20
N LEU A 1012 -19.69 52.02 42.20
CA LEU A 1012 -20.20 52.85 43.29
C LEU A 1012 -19.01 53.32 44.16
N LEU A 1013 -18.52 54.51 43.87
CA LEU A 1013 -17.47 55.14 44.68
C LEU A 1013 -18.12 55.73 45.93
N THR A 1014 -17.58 55.39 47.11
CA THR A 1014 -17.99 56.03 48.36
C THR A 1014 -17.08 57.22 48.60
N MET A 1015 -17.62 58.43 48.49
CA MET A 1015 -16.89 59.67 48.75
C MET A 1015 -17.40 60.29 50.06
N ASP A 1016 -16.48 60.74 50.92
CA ASP A 1016 -16.79 61.32 52.23
C ASP A 1016 -17.71 62.55 52.14
N GLU A 1017 -17.65 63.30 51.02
CA GLU A 1017 -18.40 64.55 50.80
C GLU A 1017 -19.76 64.37 50.09
N TYR A 1018 -19.95 63.25 49.39
CA TYR A 1018 -21.07 63.04 48.45
C TYR A 1018 -21.84 61.71 48.65
N GLY A 1019 -21.38 60.82 49.54
CA GLY A 1019 -21.95 59.48 49.68
C GLY A 1019 -21.58 58.58 48.51
N GLN A 1020 -22.49 57.67 48.12
CA GLN A 1020 -22.29 56.83 46.93
C GLN A 1020 -22.48 57.67 45.67
N VAL A 1021 -21.45 57.70 44.82
CA VAL A 1021 -21.45 58.37 43.52
C VAL A 1021 -21.10 57.37 42.42
N LYS A 1022 -21.72 57.55 41.27
CA LYS A 1022 -21.48 56.81 40.04
C LYS A 1022 -20.51 57.57 39.16
N ARG A 1023 -19.44 56.92 38.71
CA ARG A 1023 -18.46 57.50 37.79
C ARG A 1023 -18.88 57.20 36.35
N VAL A 1024 -18.97 58.25 35.53
CA VAL A 1024 -19.23 58.14 34.09
C VAL A 1024 -18.05 58.70 33.32
N VAL A 1025 -17.52 57.95 32.36
CA VAL A 1025 -16.41 58.38 31.50
C VAL A 1025 -16.89 58.42 30.05
N VAL A 1026 -16.69 59.56 29.38
CA VAL A 1026 -17.00 59.73 27.95
C VAL A 1026 -15.82 60.37 27.22
N ILE A 1027 -15.63 60.05 25.95
CA ILE A 1027 -14.58 60.65 25.12
C ILE A 1027 -15.10 61.94 24.49
N THR A 1028 -14.30 63.01 24.60
CA THR A 1028 -14.61 64.32 24.03
C THR A 1028 -13.82 64.61 22.76
N GLU A 1029 -12.55 64.20 22.72
CA GLU A 1029 -11.65 64.32 21.57
C GLU A 1029 -10.92 62.98 21.38
N LEU A 1030 -10.93 62.46 20.15
CA LEU A 1030 -10.20 61.23 19.77
C LEU A 1030 -8.84 61.58 19.13
N PRO A 1031 -7.78 60.79 19.39
CA PRO A 1031 -6.48 60.95 18.74
C PRO A 1031 -6.49 60.44 17.29
N ASP A 1032 -5.58 60.92 16.44
CA ASP A 1032 -5.46 60.38 15.07
C ASP A 1032 -5.03 58.89 15.06
N ILE A 1033 -4.25 58.48 16.07
CA ILE A 1033 -3.82 57.11 16.35
C ILE A 1033 -4.36 56.68 17.71
N LEU A 1034 -5.33 55.76 17.69
CA LEU A 1034 -5.96 55.19 18.87
C LEU A 1034 -5.19 53.97 19.36
N GLN A 1035 -4.74 54.02 20.61
CA GLN A 1035 -4.00 52.94 21.25
C GLN A 1035 -4.87 52.24 22.30
N ILE A 1036 -4.98 50.91 22.20
CA ILE A 1036 -5.69 50.07 23.18
C ILE A 1036 -4.71 49.07 23.76
N GLN A 1037 -4.56 49.10 25.07
CA GLN A 1037 -3.66 48.22 25.80
C GLN A 1037 -4.45 47.14 26.54
N ILE A 1038 -4.05 45.90 26.33
CA ILE A 1038 -4.69 44.75 26.94
C ILE A 1038 -3.88 44.35 28.18
N GLN A 1039 -4.45 44.57 29.36
CA GLN A 1039 -3.79 44.19 30.62
C GLN A 1039 -3.85 42.67 30.78
N ARG A 1040 -2.70 42.00 30.64
CA ARG A 1040 -2.60 40.54 30.74
C ARG A 1040 -1.87 40.05 31.98
N VAL A 1041 -1.12 40.90 32.66
CA VAL A 1041 -0.35 40.50 33.84
C VAL A 1041 -1.17 40.77 35.10
N TYR A 1042 -1.44 39.72 35.85
CA TYR A 1042 -2.17 39.76 37.12
C TYR A 1042 -1.33 39.16 38.23
N TYR A 1043 -1.67 39.50 39.48
CA TYR A 1043 -1.00 38.95 40.64
C TYR A 1043 -1.81 37.81 41.24
N ASP A 1044 -1.24 36.60 41.23
CA ASP A 1044 -1.83 35.45 41.93
C ASP A 1044 -1.59 35.62 43.44
N ARG A 1045 -2.67 35.89 44.18
CA ARG A 1045 -2.61 36.09 45.63
C ARG A 1045 -2.31 34.79 46.39
N GLU A 1046 -2.57 33.63 45.80
CA GLU A 1046 -2.27 32.32 46.41
C GLU A 1046 -0.81 31.94 46.22
N ARG A 1047 -0.28 32.14 45.00
CA ARG A 1047 1.10 31.79 44.64
C ARG A 1047 2.13 32.89 44.90
N PHE A 1048 1.69 34.10 45.26
CA PHE A 1048 2.54 35.28 45.45
C PHE A 1048 3.43 35.59 44.23
N MET A 1049 2.93 35.35 43.02
CA MET A 1049 3.68 35.57 41.79
C MET A 1049 2.81 36.22 40.70
N PRO A 1050 3.39 37.05 39.82
CA PRO A 1050 2.68 37.52 38.65
C PRO A 1050 2.45 36.38 37.66
N TYR A 1051 1.28 36.35 37.03
CA TYR A 1051 0.96 35.42 35.95
C TYR A 1051 0.33 36.15 34.77
N LYS A 1052 0.51 35.59 33.58
CA LYS A 1052 -0.04 36.13 32.34
C LYS A 1052 -1.35 35.42 31.99
N ASN A 1053 -2.42 36.18 31.84
CA ASN A 1053 -3.71 35.69 31.34
C ASN A 1053 -3.66 35.55 29.81
N ILE A 1054 -3.75 34.31 29.34
CA ILE A 1054 -3.71 33.95 27.92
C ILE A 1054 -5.11 33.88 27.27
N THR A 1055 -6.16 34.31 27.97
CA THR A 1055 -7.52 34.34 27.41
C THR A 1055 -7.54 35.16 26.11
N ALA A 1056 -8.08 34.57 25.05
CA ALA A 1056 -8.20 35.22 23.75
C ALA A 1056 -9.19 36.39 23.84
N VAL A 1057 -8.83 37.53 23.24
CA VAL A 1057 -9.70 38.70 23.11
C VAL A 1057 -9.82 38.97 21.61
N PRO A 1058 -10.87 38.46 20.96
CA PRO A 1058 -11.14 38.73 19.55
C PRO A 1058 -11.29 40.23 19.27
N PHE A 1059 -10.61 40.71 18.24
CA PHE A 1059 -10.71 42.09 17.75
C PHE A 1059 -10.91 42.09 16.24
N LYS A 1060 -11.50 43.17 15.72
CA LYS A 1060 -11.79 43.35 14.29
C LYS A 1060 -10.79 44.31 13.65
N ASP A 1061 -10.67 44.22 12.32
CA ASP A 1061 -9.87 45.15 11.51
C ASP A 1061 -10.38 46.60 11.62
N LYS A 1062 -11.69 46.78 11.84
CA LYS A 1062 -12.30 48.09 12.03
C LYS A 1062 -13.01 48.19 13.37
N ILE A 1063 -12.87 49.33 14.02
CA ILE A 1063 -13.57 49.69 15.25
C ILE A 1063 -14.21 51.07 15.11
N TYR A 1064 -15.45 51.19 15.58
CA TYR A 1064 -16.20 52.44 15.66
C TYR A 1064 -16.30 52.91 17.11
N MET A 1065 -15.83 54.13 17.37
CA MET A 1065 -15.77 54.71 18.72
C MET A 1065 -17.01 55.53 19.11
N ASP A 1066 -18.00 55.62 18.22
CA ASP A 1066 -19.24 56.39 18.39
C ASP A 1066 -19.96 56.07 19.72
N ARG A 1067 -19.90 54.80 20.17
CA ARG A 1067 -20.52 54.32 21.42
C ARG A 1067 -19.97 54.97 22.69
N TYR A 1068 -18.78 55.56 22.63
CA TYR A 1068 -18.05 56.09 23.77
C TYR A 1068 -17.88 57.62 23.72
N MET A 1069 -18.41 58.27 22.67
CA MET A 1069 -18.29 59.72 22.46
C MET A 1069 -19.32 60.51 23.26
N GLU A 1070 -18.97 61.74 23.63
CA GLU A 1070 -19.92 62.70 24.20
C GLU A 1070 -20.87 63.23 23.11
N HIS A 1071 -22.14 62.85 23.19
CA HIS A 1071 -23.19 63.41 22.34
C HIS A 1071 -23.63 64.80 22.84
N LYS A 1072 -23.30 65.85 22.09
CA LYS A 1072 -23.70 67.24 22.38
C LYS A 1072 -25.19 67.45 22.08
N GLN A 1073 -25.83 68.36 22.82
CA GLN A 1073 -27.25 68.75 22.66
C GLN A 1073 -27.49 69.53 21.37
N ASP A 1074 -27.25 68.94 20.21
CA ASP A 1074 -27.69 69.50 18.92
C ASP A 1074 -29.08 68.92 18.59
N GLY A 1075 -30.03 69.08 19.51
CA GLY A 1075 -31.43 68.63 19.41
C GLY A 1075 -31.89 67.78 20.60
N GLU A 1076 -33.04 68.11 21.20
CA GLU A 1076 -33.64 67.45 22.38
C GLU A 1076 -33.98 65.94 22.19
N GLY A 1077 -33.73 65.33 21.02
CA GLY A 1077 -34.07 63.93 20.73
C GLY A 1077 -32.92 62.90 20.75
N ASP A 1078 -31.67 63.32 20.54
CA ASP A 1078 -30.56 62.38 20.28
C ASP A 1078 -29.98 61.73 21.56
N LYS A 1079 -29.90 62.50 22.65
CA LYS A 1079 -29.30 62.03 23.91
C LYS A 1079 -30.15 60.98 24.63
N ASP A 1080 -31.46 61.19 24.66
CA ASP A 1080 -32.40 60.26 25.32
C ASP A 1080 -32.54 58.95 24.53
N THR A 1081 -32.48 59.03 23.19
CA THR A 1081 -32.50 57.84 22.32
C THR A 1081 -31.24 57.00 22.49
N PHE A 1082 -30.05 57.62 22.53
CA PHE A 1082 -28.79 56.93 22.82
C PHE A 1082 -28.78 56.26 24.20
N ASN A 1083 -29.22 56.97 25.24
CA ASN A 1083 -29.29 56.42 26.60
C ASN A 1083 -30.25 55.21 26.70
N ASN A 1084 -31.38 55.25 25.98
CA ASN A 1084 -32.30 54.13 25.90
C ASN A 1084 -31.69 52.91 25.18
N LEU A 1085 -30.94 53.13 24.10
CA LEU A 1085 -30.21 52.06 23.40
C LEU A 1085 -29.13 51.43 24.28
N LYS A 1086 -28.35 52.25 25.02
CA LYS A 1086 -27.36 51.78 26.00
C LYS A 1086 -28.01 50.91 27.08
N LEU A 1087 -29.21 51.30 27.56
CA LEU A 1087 -29.97 50.53 28.55
C LEU A 1087 -30.45 49.17 27.99
N GLN A 1088 -31.01 49.15 26.78
CA GLN A 1088 -31.44 47.91 26.11
C GLN A 1088 -30.27 46.95 25.88
N TYR A 1089 -29.15 47.46 25.39
CA TYR A 1089 -27.94 46.69 25.18
C TYR A 1089 -27.39 46.11 26.49
N GLY A 1090 -27.39 46.89 27.57
CA GLY A 1090 -27.03 46.42 28.92
C GLY A 1090 -27.92 45.29 29.43
N GLN A 1091 -29.23 45.35 29.19
CA GLN A 1091 -30.17 44.28 29.57
C GLN A 1091 -29.90 42.97 28.80
N LEU A 1092 -29.60 43.06 27.50
CA LEU A 1092 -29.25 41.90 26.67
C LEU A 1092 -27.95 41.24 27.16
N LYS A 1093 -26.93 42.04 27.51
CA LYS A 1093 -25.68 41.53 28.10
C LYS A 1093 -25.91 40.82 29.43
N GLN A 1094 -26.71 41.41 30.33
CA GLN A 1094 -27.05 40.76 31.60
C GLN A 1094 -27.79 39.43 31.38
N LYS A 1095 -28.67 39.35 30.38
CA LYS A 1095 -29.35 38.10 30.01
C LYS A 1095 -28.34 37.04 29.52
N LEU A 1096 -27.41 37.43 28.64
CA LEU A 1096 -26.37 36.54 28.14
C LEU A 1096 -25.49 35.98 29.27
N LYS A 1097 -25.04 36.85 30.19
CA LYS A 1097 -24.22 36.45 31.35
C LYS A 1097 -24.94 35.38 32.20
N ARG A 1098 -26.23 35.57 32.49
CA ARG A 1098 -27.04 34.58 33.25
C ARG A 1098 -27.14 33.23 32.53
N LEU A 1099 -27.28 33.23 31.20
CA LEU A 1099 -27.34 31.99 30.42
C LEU A 1099 -25.99 31.27 30.38
N GLN A 1100 -24.89 32.01 30.23
CA GLN A 1100 -23.52 31.45 30.25
C GLN A 1100 -23.18 30.84 31.62
N GLU A 1101 -23.54 31.50 32.72
CA GLU A 1101 -23.42 30.94 34.08
C GLU A 1101 -24.26 29.65 34.25
N THR A 1102 -25.45 29.60 33.65
CA THR A 1102 -26.30 28.41 33.69
C THR A 1102 -25.70 27.27 32.86
N LYS A 1103 -25.13 27.56 31.69
CA LYS A 1103 -24.40 26.59 30.86
C LYS A 1103 -23.19 26.00 31.60
N LEU A 1104 -22.39 26.84 32.27
CA LEU A 1104 -21.26 26.39 33.09
C LEU A 1104 -21.69 25.43 34.19
N LYS A 1105 -22.78 25.73 34.91
CA LYS A 1105 -23.33 24.84 35.95
C LYS A 1105 -23.81 23.49 35.40
N LEU A 1106 -24.32 23.44 34.18
CA LEU A 1106 -24.76 22.20 33.53
C LEU A 1106 -23.60 21.34 33.02
N CYS A 1107 -22.47 21.96 32.69
CA CYS A 1107 -21.26 21.29 32.20
C CYS A 1107 -20.24 21.00 33.30
N ASP A 1108 -20.58 21.31 34.56
CA ASP A 1108 -19.68 21.10 35.69
C ASP A 1108 -19.43 19.60 35.90
N THR A 1109 -18.18 19.25 36.17
CA THR A 1109 -17.73 17.87 36.32
C THR A 1109 -17.41 17.58 37.78
N ASN A 1110 -17.75 16.38 38.25
CA ASN A 1110 -17.36 15.93 39.59
C ASN A 1110 -15.84 15.66 39.70
N GLU A 1111 -15.36 15.27 40.90
CA GLU A 1111 -13.94 14.94 41.17
C GLU A 1111 -13.37 13.82 40.26
N VAL A 1112 -14.25 13.04 39.61
CA VAL A 1112 -13.91 11.93 38.71
C VAL A 1112 -13.99 12.36 37.23
N GLY A 1113 -14.30 13.64 36.95
CA GLY A 1113 -14.38 14.20 35.60
C GLY A 1113 -15.67 13.89 34.85
N LEU A 1114 -16.71 13.38 35.52
CA LEU A 1114 -18.01 13.09 34.90
C LEU A 1114 -18.97 14.27 35.07
N THR A 1115 -19.65 14.65 33.99
CA THR A 1115 -20.78 15.58 34.07
C THR A 1115 -21.99 14.92 34.75
N VAL A 1116 -22.96 15.71 35.22
CA VAL A 1116 -24.20 15.16 35.82
C VAL A 1116 -24.92 14.21 34.85
N LYS A 1117 -24.92 14.53 33.55
CA LYS A 1117 -25.46 13.67 32.50
C LYS A 1117 -24.69 12.35 32.40
N ASP A 1118 -23.36 12.42 32.35
CA ASP A 1118 -22.53 11.22 32.19
C ASP A 1118 -22.65 10.32 33.42
N ALA A 1119 -22.73 10.90 34.61
CA ALA A 1119 -23.00 10.17 35.84
C ALA A 1119 -24.35 9.42 35.80
N LEU A 1120 -25.42 10.04 35.28
CA LEU A 1120 -26.73 9.39 35.11
C LEU A 1120 -26.66 8.22 34.10
N LEU A 1121 -25.92 8.39 33.00
CA LEU A 1121 -25.74 7.36 31.99
C LEU A 1121 -24.88 6.19 32.49
N GLU A 1122 -23.77 6.47 33.17
CA GLU A 1122 -22.91 5.44 33.77
C GLU A 1122 -23.65 4.69 34.89
N THR A 1123 -24.46 5.38 35.70
CA THR A 1123 -25.35 4.73 36.68
C THR A 1123 -26.38 3.83 35.99
N SER A 1124 -26.96 4.27 34.88
CA SER A 1124 -27.88 3.44 34.09
C SER A 1124 -27.19 2.21 33.48
N LYS A 1125 -25.95 2.34 33.01
CA LYS A 1125 -25.15 1.21 32.50
C LYS A 1125 -24.80 0.23 33.62
N PHE A 1126 -24.40 0.73 34.78
CA PHE A 1126 -24.11 -0.09 35.95
C PHE A 1126 -25.31 -0.95 36.35
N LEU A 1127 -26.51 -0.35 36.43
CA LEU A 1127 -27.76 -1.06 36.75
C LEU A 1127 -28.20 -2.10 35.71
N LYS A 1128 -27.63 -2.07 34.49
CA LYS A 1128 -27.88 -3.07 33.43
C LYS A 1128 -26.87 -4.21 33.42
N SER A 1129 -25.84 -4.17 34.28
CA SER A 1129 -24.79 -5.19 34.27
C SER A 1129 -25.30 -6.53 34.83
N ASP A 1130 -24.98 -7.62 34.14
CA ASP A 1130 -25.43 -8.98 34.47
C ASP A 1130 -25.00 -9.44 35.89
N LEU A 1131 -23.92 -8.84 36.42
CA LEU A 1131 -23.40 -9.11 37.78
C LEU A 1131 -24.38 -8.74 38.90
N LEU A 1132 -25.26 -7.75 38.69
CA LEU A 1132 -26.23 -7.32 39.73
C LEU A 1132 -27.50 -8.17 39.77
N VAL A 1133 -27.87 -8.78 38.63
CA VAL A 1133 -29.10 -9.57 38.51
C VAL A 1133 -28.96 -10.93 39.18
N GLU A 1134 -27.75 -11.50 39.24
CA GLU A 1134 -27.50 -12.81 39.86
C GLU A 1134 -27.30 -12.77 41.38
N GLU A 1135 -26.80 -11.67 41.97
CA GLU A 1135 -26.45 -11.61 43.41
C GLU A 1135 -27.50 -10.94 44.31
N LEU A 1136 -28.39 -10.10 43.77
CA LEU A 1136 -29.37 -9.35 44.55
C LEU A 1136 -30.78 -9.69 44.03
N GLU A 1137 -31.64 -10.26 44.89
CA GLU A 1137 -33.07 -10.51 44.65
C GLU A 1137 -33.86 -9.20 44.46
N MET A 1138 -33.52 -8.41 43.43
CA MET A 1138 -34.15 -7.13 43.13
C MET A 1138 -35.36 -7.36 42.22
N ASN A 1139 -36.45 -6.67 42.53
CA ASN A 1139 -37.69 -6.73 41.76
C ASN A 1139 -37.48 -6.15 40.35
N GLU A 1140 -37.56 -6.98 39.31
CA GLU A 1140 -37.29 -6.64 37.91
C GLU A 1140 -38.07 -5.39 37.45
N ASP A 1141 -39.34 -5.27 37.86
CA ASP A 1141 -40.20 -4.13 37.49
C ASP A 1141 -39.66 -2.78 38.00
N ASN A 1142 -39.09 -2.76 39.20
CA ASN A 1142 -38.56 -1.53 39.80
C ASN A 1142 -37.22 -1.13 39.18
N LEU A 1143 -36.42 -2.11 38.75
CA LEU A 1143 -35.14 -1.87 38.10
C LEU A 1143 -35.33 -1.25 36.72
N GLU A 1144 -36.25 -1.80 35.91
CA GLU A 1144 -36.57 -1.27 34.59
C GLU A 1144 -37.18 0.14 34.67
N HIS A 1145 -38.07 0.38 35.65
CA HIS A 1145 -38.63 1.72 35.88
C HIS A 1145 -37.56 2.75 36.28
N THR A 1146 -36.60 2.36 37.14
CA THR A 1146 -35.50 3.22 37.56
C THR A 1146 -34.57 3.55 36.39
N ILE A 1147 -34.19 2.56 35.59
CA ILE A 1147 -33.37 2.74 34.38
C ILE A 1147 -34.07 3.68 33.39
N THR A 1148 -35.38 3.52 33.20
CA THR A 1148 -36.16 4.38 32.30
C THR A 1148 -36.16 5.83 32.80
N THR A 1149 -36.39 6.03 34.09
CA THR A 1149 -36.39 7.35 34.74
C THR A 1149 -35.02 8.05 34.61
N LEU A 1150 -33.92 7.33 34.83
CA LEU A 1150 -32.56 7.88 34.69
C LEU A 1150 -32.26 8.32 33.25
N ASN A 1151 -32.67 7.52 32.26
CA ASN A 1151 -32.50 7.86 30.85
C ASN A 1151 -33.38 9.04 30.41
N GLU A 1152 -34.60 9.17 30.96
CA GLU A 1152 -35.47 10.34 30.71
C GLU A 1152 -34.90 11.63 31.32
N MET A 1153 -34.32 11.56 32.51
CA MET A 1153 -33.61 12.68 33.14
C MET A 1153 -32.40 13.12 32.30
N ALA A 1154 -31.57 12.18 31.84
CA ALA A 1154 -30.44 12.46 30.96
C ALA A 1154 -30.89 13.12 29.63
N LYS A 1155 -31.97 12.63 29.02
CA LYS A 1155 -32.56 13.23 27.81
C LYS A 1155 -33.08 14.65 28.03
N THR A 1156 -33.72 14.90 29.18
CA THR A 1156 -34.25 16.22 29.53
C THR A 1156 -33.11 17.23 29.71
N MET A 1157 -32.03 16.82 30.37
CA MET A 1157 -30.81 17.63 30.53
C MET A 1157 -30.15 17.94 29.18
N ASP A 1158 -30.09 16.96 28.27
CA ASP A 1158 -29.58 17.19 26.90
C ASP A 1158 -30.41 18.22 26.13
N LEU A 1159 -31.74 18.15 26.24
CA LEU A 1159 -32.63 19.10 25.59
C LEU A 1159 -32.48 20.52 26.18
N GLN A 1160 -32.36 20.63 27.51
CA GLN A 1160 -32.11 21.91 28.18
C GLN A 1160 -30.77 22.52 27.78
N SER A 1161 -29.71 21.71 27.74
CA SER A 1161 -28.38 22.15 27.31
C SER A 1161 -28.40 22.67 25.86
N LYS A 1162 -29.04 21.93 24.94
CA LYS A 1162 -29.21 22.37 23.54
C LYS A 1162 -30.00 23.68 23.43
N ASN A 1163 -31.10 23.82 24.18
CA ASN A 1163 -31.91 25.05 24.14
C ASN A 1163 -31.12 26.27 24.65
N ILE A 1164 -30.35 26.11 25.74
CA ILE A 1164 -29.51 27.17 26.28
C ILE A 1164 -28.41 27.57 25.29
N VAL A 1165 -27.76 26.59 24.64
CA VAL A 1165 -26.75 26.86 23.61
C VAL A 1165 -27.35 27.64 22.44
N ASN A 1166 -28.50 27.23 21.93
CA ASN A 1166 -29.19 27.93 20.84
C ASN A 1166 -29.62 29.36 21.25
N GLU A 1167 -30.07 29.56 22.49
CA GLU A 1167 -30.44 30.88 23.00
C GLU A 1167 -29.22 31.80 23.18
N ILE A 1168 -28.09 31.24 23.63
CA ILE A 1168 -26.80 31.96 23.69
C ILE A 1168 -26.39 32.39 22.28
N GLU A 1169 -26.34 31.48 21.32
CA GLU A 1169 -25.96 31.79 19.93
C GLU A 1169 -26.86 32.87 19.32
N ALA A 1170 -28.18 32.78 19.51
CA ALA A 1170 -29.12 33.78 19.01
C ALA A 1170 -28.94 35.16 19.67
N LEU A 1171 -28.67 35.21 20.97
CA LEU A 1171 -28.40 36.46 21.69
C LEU A 1171 -27.04 37.06 21.31
N GLU A 1172 -26.01 36.24 21.10
CA GLU A 1172 -24.70 36.67 20.64
C GLU A 1172 -24.81 37.30 19.25
N MET A 1173 -25.51 36.67 18.31
CA MET A 1173 -25.79 37.26 16.99
C MET A 1173 -26.55 38.59 17.09
N THR A 1174 -27.55 38.67 17.98
CA THR A 1174 -28.34 39.91 18.18
C THR A 1174 -27.46 41.04 18.72
N LEU A 1175 -26.56 40.73 19.66
CA LEU A 1175 -25.63 41.70 20.25
C LEU A 1175 -24.60 42.20 19.23
N ASP A 1176 -24.08 41.32 18.38
CA ASP A 1176 -23.11 41.67 17.34
C ASP A 1176 -23.70 42.62 16.31
N THR A 1177 -24.97 42.41 15.91
CA THR A 1177 -25.66 43.27 14.93
C THR A 1177 -26.37 44.48 15.55
N PHE A 1178 -26.41 44.60 16.88
CA PHE A 1178 -27.25 45.59 17.59
C PHE A 1178 -26.98 47.05 17.15
N PHE A 1179 -25.71 47.36 16.85
CA PHE A 1179 -25.28 48.69 16.40
C PHE A 1179 -24.99 48.76 14.88
N ASP A 1180 -25.19 47.66 14.15
CA ASP A 1180 -24.90 47.56 12.71
C ASP A 1180 -26.13 47.82 11.84
N ASP A 1181 -27.34 47.67 12.38
CA ASP A 1181 -28.58 47.80 11.63
C ASP A 1181 -28.96 49.27 11.41
N SER A 1182 -28.73 49.77 10.19
CA SER A 1182 -29.06 51.14 9.76
C SER A 1182 -30.55 51.48 9.86
N ASN A 1183 -31.43 50.49 10.08
CA ASN A 1183 -32.88 50.69 10.16
C ASN A 1183 -33.43 50.76 11.59
N ILE A 1184 -32.62 50.51 12.62
CA ILE A 1184 -33.08 50.57 14.02
C ILE A 1184 -33.01 52.04 14.49
N ASN A 1185 -34.17 52.70 14.48
CA ASN A 1185 -34.49 53.94 15.21
C ASN A 1185 -34.06 55.29 14.60
N GLY A 1186 -33.84 55.37 13.28
CA GLY A 1186 -33.80 56.66 12.57
C GLY A 1186 -32.54 57.51 12.80
N MET A 1187 -31.44 56.87 13.19
CA MET A 1187 -30.16 57.54 13.44
C MET A 1187 -29.05 56.84 12.63
N ASP A 1188 -28.56 57.48 11.56
CA ASP A 1188 -27.48 57.00 10.68
C ASP A 1188 -26.07 56.93 11.35
N ASN A 1189 -25.97 56.91 12.69
CA ASN A 1189 -24.88 57.62 13.38
C ASN A 1189 -23.86 56.80 14.21
N PHE A 1190 -23.87 55.45 14.23
CA PHE A 1190 -22.86 54.67 15.00
C PHE A 1190 -21.63 54.20 14.20
N ARG A 1191 -21.42 54.77 13.02
CA ARG A 1191 -20.28 54.47 12.15
C ARG A 1191 -19.53 55.72 11.67
N LYS A 1192 -19.67 56.84 12.38
CA LYS A 1192 -19.07 58.11 11.97
C LYS A 1192 -17.61 58.23 12.40
N HIS A 1193 -17.24 57.64 13.52
CA HIS A 1193 -15.89 57.69 14.08
C HIS A 1193 -15.18 56.34 13.93
N GLY A 1194 -14.90 55.96 12.67
CA GLY A 1194 -14.21 54.72 12.30
C GLY A 1194 -12.69 54.78 12.43
N TYR A 1195 -12.13 53.66 12.88
CA TYR A 1195 -10.70 53.43 13.06
C TYR A 1195 -10.31 52.08 12.45
N SER A 1196 -9.24 52.07 11.68
CA SER A 1196 -8.70 50.89 11.02
C SER A 1196 -7.44 50.40 11.72
N LEU A 1197 -7.36 49.10 11.97
CA LEU A 1197 -6.23 48.45 12.61
C LEU A 1197 -5.03 48.50 11.68
N PHE A 1198 -3.89 48.98 12.19
CA PHE A 1198 -2.66 48.96 11.40
C PHE A 1198 -1.45 48.39 12.14
N ALA A 1199 -1.45 48.33 13.48
CA ALA A 1199 -0.39 47.66 14.20
C ALA A 1199 -0.89 46.80 15.38
N VAL A 1200 -0.31 45.62 15.54
CA VAL A 1200 -0.62 44.66 16.61
C VAL A 1200 0.68 44.17 17.24
N PHE A 1201 0.92 44.54 18.50
CA PHE A 1201 2.06 44.05 19.27
C PHE A 1201 1.73 42.73 19.93
N ILE A 1202 2.54 41.73 19.63
CA ILE A 1202 2.40 40.39 20.19
C ILE A 1202 3.49 40.16 21.21
N HIS A 1203 3.10 39.50 22.30
CA HIS A 1203 4.02 38.99 23.30
C HIS A 1203 3.85 37.49 23.45
N ARG A 1204 4.94 36.74 23.31
CA ARG A 1204 5.00 35.30 23.60
C ARG A 1204 5.98 35.04 24.73
N GLY A 1205 5.49 34.49 25.84
CA GLY A 1205 6.26 34.29 27.07
C GLY A 1205 5.40 34.38 28.32
N GLU A 1206 6.06 34.36 29.47
CA GLU A 1206 5.46 34.52 30.80
C GLU A 1206 5.30 36.01 31.18
N ALA A 1207 4.93 36.30 32.42
CA ALA A 1207 4.83 37.68 32.89
C ALA A 1207 6.19 38.38 33.07
N SER A 1208 7.27 37.62 33.29
CA SER A 1208 8.61 38.13 33.63
C SER A 1208 9.62 38.06 32.48
N TYR A 1209 9.35 37.27 31.45
CA TYR A 1209 10.20 37.13 30.27
C TYR A 1209 9.38 36.74 29.05
N GLY A 1210 9.83 37.15 27.88
CA GLY A 1210 9.24 36.73 26.62
C GLY A 1210 9.82 37.50 25.44
N HIS A 1211 9.24 37.23 24.27
CA HIS A 1211 9.66 37.79 23.01
C HIS A 1211 8.55 38.65 22.41
N TYR A 1212 8.93 39.82 21.90
CA TYR A 1212 8.02 40.79 21.31
C TYR A 1212 8.27 40.93 19.82
N TRP A 1213 7.18 41.04 19.07
CA TRP A 1213 7.19 41.47 17.67
C TRP A 1213 5.94 42.27 17.38
N VAL A 1214 5.93 42.99 16.26
CA VAL A 1214 4.77 43.77 15.82
C VAL A 1214 4.33 43.37 14.42
N TYR A 1215 3.03 43.18 14.22
CA TYR A 1215 2.45 43.12 12.89
C TYR A 1215 2.08 44.54 12.45
N ILE A 1216 2.47 44.95 11.25
CA ILE A 1216 2.11 46.26 10.69
C ILE A 1216 1.45 46.06 9.32
N LYS A 1217 0.30 46.70 9.13
CA LYS A 1217 -0.51 46.68 7.90
C LYS A 1217 -0.08 47.81 6.98
N GLU A 1218 0.18 47.50 5.72
CA GLU A 1218 0.38 48.49 4.65
C GLU A 1218 -0.86 48.54 3.75
N LYS A 1219 -1.42 49.75 3.56
CA LYS A 1219 -2.54 50.01 2.64
C LYS A 1219 -2.09 50.93 1.51
N LYS A 1220 -2.00 50.42 0.29
CA LYS A 1220 -1.62 51.21 -0.90
C LYS A 1220 -2.86 51.78 -1.59
N SER A 1221 -2.75 52.98 -2.16
CA SER A 1221 -3.85 53.71 -2.80
C SER A 1221 -4.45 53.03 -4.05
N SER A 1222 -3.76 52.03 -4.62
CA SER A 1222 -4.15 51.35 -5.87
C SER A 1222 -4.55 49.88 -5.74
N ASP A 1223 -4.39 49.26 -4.57
CA ASP A 1223 -4.61 47.82 -4.37
C ASP A 1223 -5.84 47.52 -3.51
N THR A 1224 -6.60 46.50 -3.90
CA THR A 1224 -7.74 45.99 -3.12
C THR A 1224 -7.32 45.11 -1.95
N ARG A 1225 -6.05 44.69 -1.86
CA ARG A 1225 -5.53 43.79 -0.81
C ARG A 1225 -4.51 44.53 0.05
N ALA A 1226 -4.79 44.64 1.35
CA ALA A 1226 -3.82 45.15 2.32
C ALA A 1226 -2.77 44.07 2.64
N ILE A 1227 -1.52 44.48 2.84
CA ILE A 1227 -0.40 43.56 3.10
C ILE A 1227 -0.05 43.65 4.58
N TRP A 1228 -0.05 42.52 5.28
CA TRP A 1228 0.42 42.42 6.66
C TRP A 1228 1.88 41.98 6.67
N ARG A 1229 2.72 42.66 7.46
CA ARG A 1229 4.11 42.25 7.68
C ARG A 1229 4.39 42.09 9.16
N LYS A 1230 5.16 41.05 9.49
CA LYS A 1230 5.66 40.73 10.82
C LYS A 1230 7.06 41.29 10.96
N TYR A 1231 7.23 42.26 11.85
CA TYR A 1231 8.51 42.86 12.19
C TYR A 1231 9.04 42.17 13.44
N ASN A 1232 9.94 41.20 13.22
CA ASN A 1232 10.52 40.37 14.24
C ASN A 1232 12.05 40.58 14.26
N ASP A 1233 12.48 41.65 14.92
CA ASP A 1233 13.88 42.09 14.96
C ASP A 1233 14.49 42.28 13.55
N GLU A 1234 15.56 41.57 13.22
CA GLU A 1234 16.22 41.65 11.91
C GLU A 1234 15.34 41.10 10.77
N ASN A 1235 14.35 40.27 11.09
CA ASN A 1235 13.50 39.59 10.13
C ASN A 1235 12.17 40.31 9.99
N VAL A 1236 11.91 40.84 8.79
CA VAL A 1236 10.61 41.39 8.41
C VAL A 1236 10.02 40.44 7.40
N THR A 1237 8.88 39.79 7.66
CA THR A 1237 8.26 38.83 6.73
C THR A 1237 6.83 39.23 6.39
N GLU A 1238 6.35 38.92 5.18
CA GLU A 1238 4.92 39.05 4.86
C GLU A 1238 4.13 37.91 5.52
N VAL A 1239 2.94 38.22 6.04
CA VAL A 1239 2.06 37.24 6.71
C VAL A 1239 0.63 37.38 6.22
N ASP A 1240 -0.12 36.28 6.27
CA ASP A 1240 -1.54 36.31 5.95
C ASP A 1240 -2.35 36.91 7.11
N GLU A 1241 -3.50 37.51 6.78
CA GLU A 1241 -4.42 38.09 7.75
C GLU A 1241 -4.87 37.06 8.81
N SER A 1242 -5.00 35.79 8.41
CA SER A 1242 -5.34 34.70 9.33
C SER A 1242 -4.32 34.45 10.45
N GLU A 1243 -3.03 34.80 10.26
CA GLU A 1243 -2.02 34.72 11.34
C GLU A 1243 -2.29 35.80 12.40
N VAL A 1244 -2.64 37.02 11.97
CA VAL A 1244 -2.89 38.17 12.84
C VAL A 1244 -4.17 37.98 13.65
N PHE A 1245 -5.22 37.41 13.04
CA PHE A 1245 -6.52 37.15 13.66
C PHE A 1245 -6.64 35.70 14.19
N ASN A 1246 -5.55 35.13 14.72
CA ASN A 1246 -5.56 33.78 15.29
C ASN A 1246 -5.97 33.76 16.78
N PHE A 1247 -7.25 33.49 17.03
CA PHE A 1247 -7.86 33.42 18.37
C PHE A 1247 -8.07 31.99 18.91
N THR A 1248 -7.34 31.00 18.38
CA THR A 1248 -7.52 29.58 18.77
C THR A 1248 -7.12 29.30 20.23
N GLN A 1249 -7.87 28.41 20.90
CA GLN A 1249 -7.57 27.95 22.26
C GLN A 1249 -6.30 27.09 22.24
N GLY A 1250 -5.16 27.70 22.58
CA GLY A 1250 -3.82 27.07 22.51
C GLY A 1250 -2.74 28.02 22.00
N ASN A 1251 -3.12 29.14 21.38
CA ASN A 1251 -2.16 30.16 20.96
C ASN A 1251 -1.53 30.85 22.19
N THR A 1252 -0.20 30.70 22.35
CA THR A 1252 0.57 31.32 23.45
C THR A 1252 1.09 32.72 23.10
N ALA A 1253 1.00 33.11 21.82
CA ALA A 1253 1.35 34.43 21.32
C ALA A 1253 0.13 35.33 21.42
N THR A 1254 0.08 36.18 22.44
CA THR A 1254 -1.11 36.97 22.74
C THR A 1254 -0.90 38.45 22.41
N PRO A 1255 -1.94 39.13 21.87
CA PRO A 1255 -1.89 40.56 21.59
C PRO A 1255 -1.83 41.33 22.91
N TYR A 1256 -0.84 42.21 23.05
CA TYR A 1256 -0.62 43.04 24.23
C TYR A 1256 -1.03 44.50 24.00
N PHE A 1257 -0.83 44.99 22.77
CA PHE A 1257 -1.10 46.37 22.39
C PHE A 1257 -1.69 46.40 20.98
N LEU A 1258 -2.86 47.04 20.82
CA LEU A 1258 -3.54 47.21 19.55
C LEU A 1258 -3.49 48.69 19.17
N VAL A 1259 -3.16 48.96 17.91
CA VAL A 1259 -3.08 50.33 17.41
C VAL A 1259 -3.91 50.49 16.14
N TYR A 1260 -4.81 51.46 16.22
CA TYR A 1260 -5.69 51.83 15.13
C TYR A 1260 -5.38 53.25 14.65
N VAL A 1261 -5.57 53.49 13.35
CA VAL A 1261 -5.49 54.80 12.72
C VAL A 1261 -6.89 55.23 12.29
N LYS A 1262 -7.20 56.52 12.42
CA LYS A 1262 -8.46 57.08 11.94
C LYS A 1262 -8.66 56.78 10.45
N GLU A 1263 -9.87 56.40 10.02
CA GLU A 1263 -10.14 55.92 8.66
C GLU A 1263 -9.67 56.87 7.54
N ASP A 1264 -9.74 58.19 7.76
CA ASP A 1264 -9.30 59.19 6.79
C ASP A 1264 -7.77 59.27 6.61
N LEU A 1265 -7.00 58.69 7.54
CA LEU A 1265 -5.54 58.81 7.65
C LEU A 1265 -4.80 57.49 7.39
N GLU A 1266 -5.49 56.46 6.87
CA GLU A 1266 -4.87 55.16 6.60
C GLU A 1266 -3.66 55.23 5.65
N LEU A 1267 -3.67 56.17 4.71
CA LEU A 1267 -2.58 56.39 3.75
C LEU A 1267 -1.34 57.04 4.39
N GLU A 1268 -1.45 57.54 5.62
CA GLU A 1268 -0.31 58.08 6.36
C GLU A 1268 0.55 56.97 7.01
N ILE A 1269 0.08 55.72 6.99
CA ILE A 1269 0.82 54.56 7.45
C ILE A 1269 1.65 53.99 6.28
N GLU A 1270 2.94 54.34 6.25
CA GLU A 1270 3.90 53.97 5.20
C GLU A 1270 5.09 53.21 5.81
N PRO A 1271 4.94 51.90 6.11
CA PRO A 1271 6.01 51.09 6.68
C PRO A 1271 7.17 50.84 5.70
N LEU A 1272 6.90 50.80 4.40
CA LEU A 1272 7.91 50.62 3.35
C LEU A 1272 8.41 51.98 2.86
N LYS A 1273 9.52 52.47 3.40
CA LYS A 1273 10.21 53.67 2.90
C LYS A 1273 11.69 53.42 2.69
N ARG A 1274 12.09 53.10 1.47
CA ARG A 1274 13.50 52.93 1.07
C ARG A 1274 13.86 53.74 -0.16
N ILE A 1275 15.00 54.42 -0.09
CA ILE A 1275 15.57 55.21 -1.20
C ILE A 1275 17.00 54.71 -1.39
N ILE A 1276 17.15 53.65 -2.19
CA ILE A 1276 18.47 53.12 -2.54
C ILE A 1276 18.92 53.84 -3.82
N ASN A 1277 19.90 54.73 -3.71
CA ASN A 1277 20.57 55.27 -4.90
C ASN A 1277 21.35 54.13 -5.56
N LEU A 1278 20.82 53.59 -6.65
CA LEU A 1278 21.56 52.74 -7.57
C LEU A 1278 22.64 53.59 -8.24
N GLN A 1279 23.79 53.77 -7.57
CA GLN A 1279 25.02 54.10 -8.30
C GLN A 1279 25.56 52.77 -8.84
N GLU A 1280 25.64 52.76 -10.18
CA GLU A 1280 26.02 51.66 -11.09
C GLU A 1280 27.23 50.81 -10.65
#